data_AF-A0A7L4RQQ3-F1
#
_entry.id   AF-A0A7L4RQQ3-F1
#
_cell.length_a   1.000
_cell.length_b   1.000
_cell.length_c   1.000
_cell.angle_alpha   90.00
_cell.angle_beta   90.00
_cell.angle_gamma   90.00
#
_symmetry.space_group_name_H-M   'P 1'
#
loop_
_entity.id
_entity.type
_entity.pdbx_description
1 polymer ?
#
loop_
_entity_poly.entity_id
_entity_poly.type
_entity_poly.pdbx_seq_one_letter_code
_entity_poly.pdbx_strand_id
1 'polypeptide(L)'
;MASNSTPLVNNTLNSIAYNYAIDSPQIWAYINCTNSSGTSNFTDNYTIEIDATPPTTPTLANQSNGATWINLGMGSCIDSGSGVAKKLLYRNTTNIVNLTTEDSYNDTGLSEFTYAYELSCLDNVGNYGSNSTTLLANTSKITPPTEVPVPPRNQSATQPIGNAENITYVHPSHLVKGETVKYTPTSETHCIKSTCVATLYSVQNFIQDTQGNWKHMGEIASLTYSGNILNISWNKRSILLQPYIIYNGVYTDQLQGYNFSISYTNFVEYIKFRPRIKFVDGLTEFGFKKVSWSNDEVVVNFDDLAANNFEVTQNETHISIRNLEGRVSSNEMLELDPTITLNESNSGNVGDSFTNSSDTGVNYGTLQYLSVRSSNAGDVRRIFLLFDLSVIPSSATITDANLSLYMFVAPTNNRTYNANNTSNSWTETGITWSNQPVTGTLQQGITITLNVANIWKSWNVTNAAVSSYAQTNKNMSIMIKDGAETASTARFAMFVSKENTTDTSKRPQLIITYVTPPTYSDNSTSSTSANTNVEHRLKWQSETGLSGYIFSFCNGTYQKTTITPNPTTTYTFLDNTSNNAYWASPVNPITSPAGGTQATAVQYANMSLNDSSFARVLGDATTNDDPYWSMNFTINETTASINWINVSLGGFKVLTGGSEAATCYVFNWTSASWLSISTLGTTPTIISSNYTAGIGDIVNASTKVLNVYCTGAQFDLNEGIYLDFVSVVVNSSNTTYSTANCSDANAVLTNDSWVAMTGTLDWSNVTKMITSTEGATVKWCVYANGTANEWNSTSCVNPFSYITTAAPPPPTYSENSTNSTLAGTSIEHRLRWQDVNGLSGYIFQFCNGTWNGTNCLGLAGWGWSSSLTTWQYRKSHYILTASGANVNYEVQIIVINGIGTDSGNTVYINNKARSDFGDIRFTDSNGALLNYWNEVLNSGVNATFWVNINGNLTSTNQTIYIYYGNSGATTTSNGTNTFPIWFDDFSTNTISNYTVDGGTWAIDTTNGWLNQSSNGAGVYQIFPTSLNIANVSALTRVKEPSSGFDNGVTLRSASSSVGVWFQKAASAVDIQNPVNTVKNSTTAIADDGNWHRYRVEMNDGEAWWYHDDNLILTYSGSFTVSSGSCSAFTWAAGVSSVPWAFDYLAVRNFVYPEPAHSTWGAEEPQTGWVNDTWTAFASGMCSSPYTDCWSNVTKLVNSTVGANVSWCVYANDTNNNWNMTSCVTPFTYTTAGVQPTISFTITLPRGGTNYSSSDSLPGTVTGDIYFNITLGYQTNVN
;
A
#
# COMPACT_ATOMS: atom_id res chain seq x y z
N MET A 1 -28.97 -33.00 52.78
CA MET A 1 -28.69 -32.60 54.18
C MET A 1 -28.61 -31.09 54.21
N ALA A 2 -29.46 -30.47 55.06
CA ALA A 2 -29.57 -29.10 55.62
C ALA A 2 -28.85 -27.92 54.91
N SER A 3 -29.40 -26.69 54.82
CA SER A 3 -30.24 -25.97 55.81
C SER A 3 -30.92 -24.70 55.25
N ASN A 4 -32.21 -24.55 55.58
CA ASN A 4 -32.93 -23.40 56.14
C ASN A 4 -32.68 -21.93 55.73
N SER A 5 -33.84 -21.30 55.49
CA SER A 5 -34.38 -20.06 56.10
C SER A 5 -34.53 -18.80 55.21
N THR A 6 -35.80 -18.42 55.08
CA THR A 6 -36.46 -17.23 54.50
C THR A 6 -36.38 -16.02 55.47
N PRO A 7 -37.10 -14.89 55.26
CA PRO A 7 -37.10 -13.86 54.20
C PRO A 7 -36.99 -12.43 54.81
N LEU A 8 -37.38 -11.38 54.06
CA LEU A 8 -37.88 -10.01 54.45
C LEU A 8 -37.06 -8.85 53.83
N VAL A 9 -37.59 -7.71 53.37
CA VAL A 9 -38.89 -7.20 52.86
C VAL A 9 -38.64 -5.73 52.42
N ASN A 10 -39.43 -5.26 51.43
CA ASN A 10 -39.81 -3.87 51.08
C ASN A 10 -38.98 -2.98 50.10
N ASN A 11 -39.63 -2.72 48.93
CA ASN A 11 -40.08 -1.44 48.33
C ASN A 11 -39.04 -0.31 48.11
N THR A 12 -38.89 0.35 46.94
CA THR A 12 -39.84 0.77 45.87
C THR A 12 -39.14 1.07 44.51
N LEU A 13 -39.78 0.63 43.40
CA LEU A 13 -40.02 1.21 42.05
C LEU A 13 -39.01 2.15 41.32
N ASN A 14 -38.56 1.76 40.11
CA ASN A 14 -39.00 2.33 38.81
C ASN A 14 -38.40 1.59 37.56
N SER A 15 -39.30 1.23 36.62
CA SER A 15 -39.20 0.99 35.16
C SER A 15 -37.92 0.43 34.49
N ILE A 16 -38.06 -0.66 33.71
CA ILE A 16 -37.96 -0.75 32.22
C ILE A 16 -38.14 -2.23 31.78
N ALA A 17 -38.72 -2.41 30.59
CA ALA A 17 -39.34 -3.58 29.99
C ALA A 17 -38.40 -4.74 29.57
N TYR A 18 -38.95 -5.97 29.61
CA TYR A 18 -38.61 -7.07 28.70
C TYR A 18 -39.90 -7.83 28.32
N ASN A 19 -40.28 -7.76 27.05
CA ASN A 19 -41.30 -8.64 26.45
C ASN A 19 -40.68 -10.02 26.20
N TYR A 20 -41.12 -11.03 26.95
CA TYR A 20 -41.00 -12.44 26.56
C TYR A 20 -42.36 -12.88 25.99
N ALA A 21 -42.40 -13.31 24.74
CA ALA A 21 -43.55 -13.99 24.16
C ALA A 21 -43.62 -15.41 24.73
N ILE A 22 -44.73 -15.75 25.39
CA ILE A 22 -45.05 -17.10 25.86
C ILE A 22 -45.99 -17.77 24.84
N ASP A 23 -45.50 -18.88 24.31
CA ASP A 23 -46.13 -20.14 23.87
C ASP A 23 -47.65 -20.25 23.59
N SER A 24 -47.92 -20.79 22.39
CA SER A 24 -48.94 -21.80 22.01
C SER A 24 -50.44 -21.57 22.35
N PRO A 25 -51.38 -21.55 21.37
CA PRO A 25 -52.80 -21.65 21.67
C PRO A 25 -53.20 -23.11 21.96
N GLN A 26 -53.74 -23.39 23.15
CA GLN A 26 -54.48 -24.64 23.39
C GLN A 26 -55.91 -24.50 22.85
N ILE A 27 -56.37 -25.48 22.07
CA ILE A 27 -57.75 -25.56 21.58
C ILE A 27 -58.45 -26.73 22.29
N TRP A 28 -59.57 -26.47 22.96
CA TRP A 28 -60.46 -27.51 23.51
C TRP A 28 -61.65 -27.71 22.57
N ALA A 29 -61.90 -28.94 22.12
CA ALA A 29 -63.12 -29.32 21.41
C ALA A 29 -63.99 -30.22 22.29
N TYR A 30 -65.29 -29.91 22.38
CA TYR A 30 -66.28 -30.67 23.18
C TYR A 30 -67.20 -31.45 22.22
N ILE A 31 -67.31 -32.77 22.38
CA ILE A 31 -68.27 -33.59 21.63
C ILE A 31 -69.25 -34.20 22.63
N ASN A 32 -70.54 -33.92 22.45
CA ASN A 32 -71.61 -34.40 23.32
C ASN A 32 -72.27 -35.63 22.67
N CYS A 33 -72.15 -36.80 23.29
CA CYS A 33 -72.70 -38.05 22.76
C CYS A 33 -73.97 -38.45 23.53
N THR A 34 -75.14 -38.09 23.03
CA THR A 34 -76.39 -38.78 23.39
C THR A 34 -76.64 -39.89 22.37
N ASN A 35 -76.82 -41.14 22.81
CA ASN A 35 -77.40 -42.14 21.94
C ASN A 35 -78.49 -42.94 22.66
N SER A 36 -79.74 -42.76 22.23
CA SER A 36 -80.81 -43.70 22.45
C SER A 36 -80.82 -44.71 21.29
N SER A 37 -80.43 -45.95 21.61
CA SER A 37 -80.74 -47.19 20.88
C SER A 37 -80.44 -47.26 19.38
N GLY A 38 -79.54 -48.17 19.00
CA GLY A 38 -79.52 -48.78 17.67
C GLY A 38 -78.17 -48.68 16.99
N THR A 39 -77.60 -49.84 16.70
CA THR A 39 -76.37 -50.06 15.93
C THR A 39 -76.33 -49.29 14.61
N SER A 40 -75.36 -48.40 14.46
CA SER A 40 -74.80 -47.98 13.17
C SER A 40 -73.33 -47.60 13.34
N ASN A 41 -72.50 -48.05 12.39
CA ASN A 41 -71.09 -47.66 12.29
C ASN A 41 -71.00 -46.14 12.06
N PHE A 42 -70.26 -45.42 12.91
CA PHE A 42 -69.92 -44.02 12.65
C PHE A 42 -68.66 -43.97 11.77
N THR A 43 -68.87 -43.80 10.47
CA THR A 43 -67.91 -43.21 9.53
C THR A 43 -68.37 -41.79 9.27
N ASP A 44 -68.09 -40.88 10.21
CA ASP A 44 -68.22 -39.44 9.96
C ASP A 44 -66.81 -38.84 9.95
N ASN A 45 -66.36 -38.44 8.76
CA ASN A 45 -65.20 -37.57 8.61
C ASN A 45 -65.62 -36.16 9.03
N TYR A 46 -65.07 -35.63 10.12
CA TYR A 46 -65.13 -34.20 10.39
C TYR A 46 -64.05 -33.50 9.56
N THR A 47 -64.46 -32.76 8.53
CA THR A 47 -63.59 -31.82 7.85
C THR A 47 -63.54 -30.54 8.69
N ILE A 48 -62.38 -30.20 9.25
CA ILE A 48 -62.12 -28.83 9.71
C ILE A 48 -61.80 -28.03 8.45
N GLU A 49 -62.73 -27.20 8.01
CA GLU A 49 -62.42 -26.20 6.98
C GLU A 49 -61.54 -25.14 7.64
N ILE A 50 -60.26 -25.14 7.27
CA ILE A 50 -59.35 -24.04 7.58
C ILE A 50 -59.64 -22.98 6.53
N ASP A 51 -60.21 -21.85 6.96
CA ASP A 51 -60.37 -20.69 6.08
C ASP A 51 -58.98 -20.12 5.78
N ALA A 52 -58.47 -20.50 4.60
CA ALA A 52 -57.22 -20.03 4.04
C ALA A 52 -57.43 -18.90 3.02
N THR A 53 -58.69 -18.46 2.81
CA THR A 53 -59.02 -17.42 1.86
C THR A 53 -58.94 -16.05 2.54
N PRO A 54 -58.04 -15.15 2.10
CA PRO A 54 -57.96 -13.83 2.71
C PRO A 54 -59.18 -12.95 2.36
N PRO A 55 -59.51 -11.94 3.19
CA PRO A 55 -60.54 -10.95 2.89
C PRO A 55 -60.37 -10.26 1.54
N THR A 56 -61.47 -9.87 0.91
CA THR A 56 -61.41 -9.10 -0.34
C THR A 56 -60.70 -7.75 -0.17
N THR A 57 -59.98 -7.33 -1.21
CA THR A 57 -59.30 -6.04 -1.25
C THR A 57 -60.29 -4.88 -1.05
N PRO A 58 -60.11 -4.03 -0.02
CA PRO A 58 -61.02 -2.93 0.23
C PRO A 58 -60.77 -1.75 -0.72
N THR A 59 -61.72 -0.83 -0.81
CA THR A 59 -61.54 0.46 -1.51
C THR A 59 -61.28 1.59 -0.52
N LEU A 60 -60.46 2.56 -0.93
CA LEU A 60 -60.14 3.73 -0.13
C LEU A 60 -60.30 4.98 -1.00
N ALA A 61 -61.01 5.99 -0.50
CA ALA A 61 -61.30 7.22 -1.23
C ALA A 61 -61.06 8.45 -0.36
N ASN A 62 -60.60 9.53 -0.98
CA ASN A 62 -60.45 10.81 -0.30
C ASN A 62 -61.80 11.54 -0.26
N GLN A 63 -62.31 11.86 0.93
CA GLN A 63 -63.61 12.52 1.12
C GLN A 63 -63.48 14.05 1.16
N SER A 64 -62.53 14.59 1.92
CA SER A 64 -62.29 16.05 2.02
C SER A 64 -60.94 16.37 2.67
N ASN A 65 -60.36 17.52 2.33
CA ASN A 65 -59.03 17.92 2.80
C ASN A 65 -59.06 19.32 3.43
N GLY A 66 -58.32 19.50 4.52
CA GLY A 66 -58.02 20.80 5.14
C GLY A 66 -56.51 21.07 5.18
N ALA A 67 -56.11 22.21 5.75
CA ALA A 67 -54.70 22.64 5.77
C ALA A 67 -53.78 21.75 6.62
N THR A 68 -54.34 21.04 7.60
CA THR A 68 -53.58 20.18 8.52
C THR A 68 -54.25 18.82 8.75
N TRP A 69 -55.18 18.44 7.88
CA TRP A 69 -55.92 17.19 8.00
C TRP A 69 -56.47 16.67 6.67
N ILE A 70 -56.66 15.35 6.58
CA ILE A 70 -57.22 14.63 5.43
C ILE A 70 -58.27 13.65 5.95
N ASN A 71 -59.48 13.70 5.39
CA ASN A 71 -60.58 12.82 5.77
C ASN A 71 -60.82 11.75 4.70
N LEU A 72 -60.70 10.48 5.10
CA LEU A 72 -60.72 9.31 4.22
C LEU A 72 -62.00 8.50 4.41
N GLY A 73 -62.62 8.09 3.31
CA GLY A 73 -63.75 7.16 3.28
C GLY A 73 -63.30 5.75 2.90
N MET A 74 -63.78 4.75 3.63
CA MET A 74 -63.34 3.36 3.51
C MET A 74 -64.49 2.48 3.04
N GLY A 75 -64.25 1.68 2.01
CA GLY A 75 -65.19 0.67 1.54
C GLY A 75 -65.34 -0.51 2.51
N SER A 76 -66.39 -1.30 2.33
CA SER A 76 -66.55 -2.58 3.03
C SER A 76 -65.62 -3.64 2.42
N CYS A 77 -65.13 -4.55 3.26
CA CYS A 77 -64.44 -5.76 2.84
C CYS A 77 -65.28 -6.97 3.27
N ILE A 78 -65.28 -8.00 2.44
CA ILE A 78 -66.12 -9.18 2.61
C ILE A 78 -65.20 -10.39 2.67
N ASP A 79 -65.46 -11.25 3.64
CA ASP A 79 -64.84 -12.55 3.75
C ASP A 79 -65.97 -13.59 3.75
N SER A 80 -65.89 -14.56 2.83
CA SER A 80 -66.94 -15.56 2.64
C SER A 80 -66.87 -16.72 3.64
N GLY A 81 -65.81 -16.81 4.43
CA GLY A 81 -65.59 -17.85 5.43
C GLY A 81 -65.80 -17.34 6.86
N SER A 82 -64.73 -16.81 7.47
CA SER A 82 -64.63 -16.47 8.89
C SER A 82 -65.11 -15.06 9.26
N GLY A 83 -65.32 -14.19 8.26
CA GLY A 83 -65.74 -12.80 8.46
C GLY A 83 -64.59 -11.86 8.84
N VAL A 84 -64.77 -10.56 8.57
CA VAL A 84 -63.72 -9.54 8.76
C VAL A 84 -63.65 -9.07 10.21
N ALA A 85 -62.45 -9.09 10.81
CA ALA A 85 -62.19 -8.67 12.18
C ALA A 85 -61.87 -7.17 12.31
N LYS A 86 -61.04 -6.62 11.41
CA LYS A 86 -60.61 -5.21 11.44
C LYS A 86 -60.02 -4.74 10.11
N LYS A 87 -60.04 -3.42 9.88
CA LYS A 87 -59.36 -2.71 8.79
C LYS A 87 -58.10 -2.02 9.33
N LEU A 88 -57.01 -2.08 8.58
CA LEU A 88 -55.71 -1.49 8.90
C LEU A 88 -55.39 -0.38 7.90
N LEU A 89 -55.28 0.87 8.37
CA LEU A 89 -54.96 2.04 7.53
C LEU A 89 -53.48 2.39 7.65
N TYR A 90 -52.81 2.52 6.51
CA TYR A 90 -51.40 2.86 6.40
C TYR A 90 -51.22 4.25 5.80
N ARG A 91 -50.24 5.02 6.30
CA ARG A 91 -49.76 6.28 5.73
C ARG A 91 -48.26 6.15 5.47
N ASN A 92 -47.84 6.33 4.22
CA ASN A 92 -46.44 6.14 3.79
C ASN A 92 -45.85 4.82 4.33
N THR A 93 -46.59 3.71 4.16
CA THR A 93 -46.28 2.33 4.63
C THR A 93 -46.31 2.07 6.14
N THR A 94 -46.56 3.08 6.98
CA THR A 94 -46.70 2.89 8.43
C THR A 94 -48.17 2.72 8.82
N ASN A 95 -48.53 1.69 9.60
CA ASN A 95 -49.88 1.55 10.14
C ASN A 95 -50.16 2.66 11.16
N ILE A 96 -51.16 3.49 10.88
CA ILE A 96 -51.50 4.64 11.74
C ILE A 96 -52.74 4.39 12.60
N VAL A 97 -53.63 3.48 12.18
CA VAL A 97 -54.82 3.11 12.95
C VAL A 97 -55.39 1.74 12.53
N ASN A 98 -56.03 1.05 13.49
CA ASN A 98 -56.80 -0.17 13.27
C ASN A 98 -58.26 0.07 13.66
N LEU A 99 -59.19 -0.18 12.74
CA LEU A 99 -60.61 0.14 12.84
C LEU A 99 -61.45 -1.13 12.77
N THR A 100 -62.48 -1.25 13.59
CA THR A 100 -63.30 -2.49 13.66
C THR A 100 -64.62 -2.35 12.94
N THR A 101 -65.25 -1.17 12.99
CA THR A 101 -66.59 -0.93 12.42
C THR A 101 -66.72 0.42 11.70
N GLU A 102 -65.68 1.24 11.73
CA GLU A 102 -65.68 2.59 11.19
C GLU A 102 -65.41 2.60 9.67
N ASP A 103 -66.23 3.35 8.93
CA ASP A 103 -66.12 3.49 7.47
C ASP A 103 -65.51 4.84 7.03
N SER A 104 -65.00 5.62 7.98
CA SER A 104 -64.24 6.84 7.68
C SER A 104 -63.21 7.15 8.77
N TYR A 105 -62.13 7.84 8.41
CA TYR A 105 -61.09 8.26 9.36
C TYR A 105 -60.54 9.64 9.00
N ASN A 106 -60.48 10.53 9.99
CA ASN A 106 -59.94 11.88 9.84
C ASN A 106 -58.52 11.95 10.42
N ASP A 107 -57.53 12.00 9.54
CA ASP A 107 -56.12 12.08 9.91
C ASP A 107 -55.72 13.56 10.09
N THR A 108 -55.29 13.93 11.29
CA THR A 108 -55.08 15.33 11.71
C THR A 108 -53.65 15.59 12.18
N GLY A 109 -53.23 16.86 12.17
CA GLY A 109 -51.87 17.26 12.59
C GLY A 109 -50.82 17.14 11.48
N LEU A 110 -51.26 17.12 10.23
CA LEU A 110 -50.41 16.96 9.05
C LEU A 110 -49.77 18.29 8.62
N SER A 111 -48.52 18.24 8.14
CA SER A 111 -47.87 19.34 7.43
C SER A 111 -48.26 19.37 5.95
N GLU A 112 -48.06 20.51 5.28
CA GLU A 112 -48.42 20.71 3.87
C GLU A 112 -47.60 19.79 2.95
N PHE A 113 -48.20 18.66 2.53
CA PHE A 113 -47.54 17.62 1.73
C PHE A 113 -48.56 16.69 1.06
N THR A 114 -48.11 15.86 0.12
CA THR A 114 -48.90 14.77 -0.47
C THR A 114 -48.62 13.48 0.28
N TYR A 115 -49.66 12.87 0.85
CA TYR A 115 -49.53 11.63 1.62
C TYR A 115 -50.12 10.45 0.85
N ALA A 116 -49.46 9.30 0.92
CA ALA A 116 -49.92 8.05 0.33
C ALA A 116 -50.62 7.20 1.40
N TYR A 117 -51.86 6.80 1.11
CA TYR A 117 -52.68 5.97 1.99
C TYR A 117 -53.07 4.64 1.34
N GLU A 118 -53.05 3.58 2.15
CA GLU A 118 -53.50 2.23 1.77
C GLU A 118 -54.31 1.59 2.88
N LEU A 119 -55.29 0.79 2.52
CA LEU A 119 -56.18 0.08 3.45
C LEU A 119 -56.08 -1.43 3.21
N SER A 120 -55.97 -2.21 4.28
CA SER A 120 -56.05 -3.68 4.24
C SER A 120 -57.07 -4.19 5.26
N CYS A 121 -57.59 -5.40 5.07
CA CYS A 121 -58.53 -6.04 5.99
C CYS A 121 -57.94 -7.34 6.53
N LEU A 122 -58.25 -7.63 7.79
CA LEU A 122 -57.86 -8.85 8.49
C LEU A 122 -59.13 -9.61 8.88
N ASP A 123 -59.17 -10.91 8.62
CA ASP A 123 -60.25 -11.79 9.09
C ASP A 123 -60.10 -12.20 10.56
N ASN A 124 -61.07 -12.96 11.07
CA ASN A 124 -61.09 -13.45 12.45
C ASN A 124 -60.07 -14.56 12.76
N VAL A 125 -59.43 -15.15 11.74
CA VAL A 125 -58.41 -16.20 11.88
C VAL A 125 -56.99 -15.71 11.56
N GLY A 126 -56.84 -14.44 11.18
CA GLY A 126 -55.56 -13.74 11.04
C GLY A 126 -55.01 -13.65 9.62
N ASN A 127 -55.79 -13.95 8.58
CA ASN A 127 -55.34 -13.78 7.19
C ASN A 127 -55.48 -12.32 6.76
N TYR A 128 -54.44 -11.80 6.09
CA TYR A 128 -54.39 -10.44 5.56
C TYR A 128 -54.87 -10.40 4.10
N GLY A 129 -55.90 -9.59 3.84
CA GLY A 129 -56.30 -9.22 2.49
C GLY A 129 -55.24 -8.32 1.82
N SER A 130 -55.21 -8.34 0.49
CA SER A 130 -54.33 -7.44 -0.28
C SER A 130 -54.66 -5.97 0.01
N ASN A 131 -53.65 -5.10 -0.01
CA ASN A 131 -53.84 -3.66 0.17
C ASN A 131 -54.70 -3.08 -0.97
N SER A 132 -55.51 -2.07 -0.64
CA SER A 132 -56.15 -1.22 -1.64
C SER A 132 -55.10 -0.58 -2.55
N THR A 133 -55.51 -0.15 -3.75
CA THR A 133 -54.66 0.74 -4.56
C THR A 133 -54.27 1.97 -3.74
N THR A 134 -53.02 2.40 -3.83
CA THR A 134 -52.50 3.57 -3.11
C THR A 134 -53.29 4.83 -3.49
N LEU A 135 -53.89 5.48 -2.49
CA LEU A 135 -54.58 6.75 -2.65
C LEU A 135 -53.64 7.89 -2.25
N LEU A 136 -53.38 8.81 -3.17
CA LEU A 136 -52.64 10.04 -2.87
C LEU A 136 -53.61 11.17 -2.50
N ALA A 137 -53.38 11.82 -1.35
CA ALA A 137 -54.20 12.93 -0.88
C ALA A 137 -53.33 14.07 -0.31
N ASN A 138 -53.69 15.31 -0.65
CA ASN A 138 -52.91 16.51 -0.34
C ASN A 138 -53.70 17.42 0.60
N THR A 139 -53.08 17.97 1.65
CA THR A 139 -53.71 19.00 2.48
C THR A 139 -54.03 20.27 1.68
N SER A 140 -55.24 20.83 1.82
CA SER A 140 -55.71 21.99 1.03
C SER A 140 -55.53 23.32 1.77
N LYS A 141 -54.99 24.35 1.11
CA LYS A 141 -54.74 25.68 1.68
C LYS A 141 -56.04 26.48 1.90
N ILE A 142 -56.27 26.95 3.12
CA ILE A 142 -57.35 27.91 3.44
C ILE A 142 -56.81 29.34 3.21
N THR A 143 -57.47 30.16 2.38
CA THR A 143 -57.28 31.63 2.35
C THR A 143 -58.35 32.28 3.22
N PRO A 144 -58.00 33.09 4.24
CA PRO A 144 -58.42 34.51 4.26
C PRO A 144 -57.46 35.40 5.14
N PRO A 145 -57.85 36.58 5.67
CA PRO A 145 -57.72 37.95 5.14
C PRO A 145 -56.77 38.88 5.97
N THR A 146 -56.77 40.14 5.57
CA THR A 146 -56.07 41.38 6.00
C THR A 146 -55.89 41.70 7.50
N GLU A 147 -54.69 42.25 7.76
CA GLU A 147 -54.32 43.41 8.60
C GLU A 147 -54.27 43.42 10.15
N VAL A 148 -53.08 43.86 10.59
CA VAL A 148 -52.73 44.88 11.61
C VAL A 148 -52.46 44.45 13.07
N PRO A 149 -51.37 44.98 13.68
CA PRO A 149 -50.70 44.39 14.84
C PRO A 149 -50.67 45.31 16.09
N VAL A 150 -49.86 44.88 17.08
CA VAL A 150 -49.20 45.61 18.20
C VAL A 150 -50.03 45.83 19.49
N PRO A 151 -49.48 46.17 20.69
CA PRO A 151 -48.15 46.04 21.38
C PRO A 151 -48.26 45.54 22.86
N PRO A 152 -47.30 45.71 23.82
CA PRO A 152 -45.81 45.75 23.86
C PRO A 152 -45.27 44.82 25.02
N ARG A 153 -44.00 44.74 25.49
CA ARG A 153 -42.88 45.71 25.59
C ARG A 153 -41.57 45.04 26.09
N ASN A 154 -40.47 45.44 25.46
CA ASN A 154 -39.07 45.71 25.90
C ASN A 154 -38.42 44.92 27.05
N GLN A 155 -37.16 44.52 26.91
CA GLN A 155 -35.94 45.37 26.96
C GLN A 155 -34.80 44.68 26.17
N SER A 156 -34.23 45.31 25.12
CA SER A 156 -33.08 46.24 25.11
C SER A 156 -31.74 45.54 25.38
N ALA A 157 -30.63 45.71 24.64
CA ALA A 157 -30.30 46.39 23.39
C ALA A 157 -28.86 46.00 22.97
N THR A 158 -28.56 46.13 21.66
CA THR A 158 -27.27 46.52 21.03
C THR A 158 -26.04 45.61 21.06
N GLN A 159 -25.85 44.91 19.93
CA GLN A 159 -24.59 44.77 19.15
C GLN A 159 -24.04 46.14 18.67
N PRO A 160 -22.93 46.28 17.89
CA PRO A 160 -21.84 45.36 17.49
C PRO A 160 -20.43 46.03 17.51
N ILE A 161 -19.40 45.33 17.01
CA ILE A 161 -18.42 45.76 15.97
C ILE A 161 -17.00 45.25 16.26
N GLY A 162 -16.44 44.52 15.29
CA GLY A 162 -15.14 44.86 14.70
C GLY A 162 -13.86 44.39 15.39
N ASN A 163 -13.21 43.43 14.71
CA ASN A 163 -11.81 43.44 14.29
C ASN A 163 -10.72 43.94 15.25
N ALA A 164 -9.82 43.01 15.55
CA ALA A 164 -8.36 43.13 15.48
C ALA A 164 -7.78 44.55 15.61
N GLU A 165 -7.28 44.87 16.80
CA GLU A 165 -6.18 45.82 16.95
C GLU A 165 -5.19 45.39 18.03
N ASN A 166 -3.91 45.45 17.64
CA ASN A 166 -2.80 45.96 18.44
C ASN A 166 -2.53 45.30 19.81
N ILE A 167 -1.63 44.31 19.83
CA ILE A 167 -0.84 44.01 21.04
C ILE A 167 0.05 45.24 21.29
N THR A 168 -0.42 46.09 22.19
CA THR A 168 0.36 47.17 22.77
C THR A 168 1.34 46.56 23.76
N TYR A 169 2.64 46.73 23.52
CA TYR A 169 3.69 46.39 24.49
C TYR A 169 3.49 47.23 25.76
N VAL A 170 3.06 46.59 26.85
CA VAL A 170 3.08 47.20 28.19
C VAL A 170 4.45 46.90 28.80
N HIS A 171 5.25 47.94 29.02
CA HIS A 171 6.49 47.85 29.76
C HIS A 171 6.18 47.59 31.26
N PRO A 172 6.81 46.59 31.93
CA PRO A 172 6.38 46.10 33.24
C PRO A 172 6.97 46.95 34.38
N SER A 173 6.67 48.25 34.43
CA SER A 173 6.95 49.08 35.60
C SER A 173 5.76 49.22 36.56
N HIS A 174 4.64 48.53 36.31
CA HIS A 174 3.40 48.67 37.10
C HIS A 174 2.72 47.32 37.38
N LEU A 175 3.32 46.47 38.21
CA LEU A 175 2.63 45.32 38.80
C LEU A 175 2.85 45.30 40.31
N VAL A 176 1.75 45.25 41.08
CA VAL A 176 1.73 45.23 42.54
C VAL A 176 1.59 43.79 43.03
N LYS A 177 2.18 43.48 44.19
CA LYS A 177 2.20 42.15 44.82
C LYS A 177 0.79 41.52 44.88
N GLY A 178 0.54 40.46 44.09
CA GLY A 178 -0.66 39.64 44.18
C GLY A 178 -1.40 39.33 42.87
N GLU A 179 -0.98 39.85 41.72
CA GLU A 179 -1.60 39.49 40.42
C GLU A 179 -0.83 38.37 39.70
N THR A 180 -1.54 37.31 39.30
CA THR A 180 -1.01 36.21 38.48
C THR A 180 -1.24 36.52 37.01
N VAL A 181 -0.16 36.73 36.25
CA VAL A 181 -0.22 36.85 34.78
C VAL A 181 0.31 35.54 34.16
N LYS A 182 -0.45 34.96 33.22
CA LYS A 182 -0.12 33.70 32.55
C LYS A 182 0.90 33.90 31.42
N TYR A 183 1.97 33.11 31.41
CA TYR A 183 2.91 32.99 30.29
C TYR A 183 3.37 31.54 30.10
N THR A 184 3.38 31.06 28.86
CA THR A 184 3.68 29.65 28.50
C THR A 184 5.10 29.51 27.95
N PRO A 185 6.06 28.89 28.66
CA PRO A 185 7.37 28.55 28.07
C PRO A 185 7.25 27.38 27.08
N THR A 186 8.07 27.40 26.02
CA THR A 186 8.20 26.28 25.07
C THR A 186 9.48 25.50 25.37
N SER A 187 9.51 24.20 25.07
CA SER A 187 10.72 23.39 25.25
C SER A 187 10.91 22.44 24.09
N GLU A 188 12.15 22.22 23.68
CA GLU A 188 12.51 21.14 22.76
C GLU A 188 13.43 20.15 23.47
N THR A 189 12.98 18.92 23.58
CA THR A 189 13.80 17.81 24.07
C THR A 189 14.10 16.89 22.90
N HIS A 190 15.38 16.73 22.62
CA HIS A 190 15.87 15.91 21.53
C HIS A 190 16.92 14.94 22.08
N CYS A 191 16.56 13.66 22.15
CA CYS A 191 17.44 12.62 22.64
C CYS A 191 17.92 11.80 21.46
N ILE A 192 19.23 11.81 21.21
CA ILE A 192 19.88 10.97 20.20
C ILE A 192 21.02 10.22 20.90
N LYS A 193 21.05 8.89 20.76
CA LYS A 193 22.16 7.98 21.15
C LYS A 193 22.92 8.42 22.42
N SER A 194 22.37 8.11 23.61
CA SER A 194 22.99 8.36 24.93
C SER A 194 23.28 9.84 25.27
N THR A 195 22.84 10.78 24.43
CA THR A 195 22.93 12.22 24.68
C THR A 195 21.54 12.81 24.61
N CYS A 196 21.07 13.35 25.72
CA CYS A 196 19.79 14.06 25.77
C CYS A 196 20.10 15.55 25.65
N VAL A 197 19.55 16.23 24.65
CA VAL A 197 19.59 17.68 24.54
C VAL A 197 18.24 18.22 24.98
N ALA A 198 18.21 18.92 26.10
CA ALA A 198 17.02 19.64 26.55
C ALA A 198 17.28 21.15 26.37
N THR A 199 16.48 21.77 25.53
CA THR A 199 16.47 23.23 25.32
C THR A 199 15.20 23.78 25.96
N LEU A 200 15.37 24.55 27.03
CA LEU A 200 14.28 25.27 27.69
C LEU A 200 14.19 26.66 27.06
N TYR A 201 13.12 26.95 26.32
CA TYR A 201 12.85 28.29 25.82
C TYR A 201 11.98 29.02 26.85
N SER A 202 12.58 29.97 27.57
CA SER A 202 11.79 30.90 28.37
C SER A 202 11.39 32.06 27.48
N VAL A 203 10.11 32.19 27.14
CA VAL A 203 9.63 33.35 26.36
C VAL A 203 9.59 34.64 27.17
N GLN A 204 9.78 34.63 28.50
CA GLN A 204 10.00 35.85 29.30
C GLN A 204 10.98 35.63 30.47
N ASN A 205 12.08 36.37 30.42
CA ASN A 205 13.30 36.22 31.20
C ASN A 205 13.22 36.85 32.60
N PHE A 206 12.44 36.36 33.57
CA PHE A 206 12.46 36.96 34.92
C PHE A 206 12.65 35.97 36.09
N ILE A 207 13.42 36.37 37.11
CA ILE A 207 13.63 35.69 38.40
C ILE A 207 13.11 36.61 39.50
N GLN A 208 12.33 36.10 40.45
CA GLN A 208 11.79 36.91 41.54
C GLN A 208 12.79 36.98 42.71
N ASP A 209 13.12 38.19 43.18
CA ASP A 209 13.95 38.37 44.37
C ASP A 209 13.16 38.13 45.66
N THR A 210 13.89 38.04 46.78
CA THR A 210 13.35 37.87 48.14
C THR A 210 12.35 38.94 48.59
N GLN A 211 12.31 40.09 47.92
CA GLN A 211 11.37 41.16 48.18
C GLN A 211 10.12 41.07 47.28
N GLY A 212 10.04 40.06 46.41
CA GLY A 212 8.92 39.83 45.49
C GLY A 212 9.04 40.58 44.16
N ASN A 213 10.19 41.17 43.85
CA ASN A 213 10.38 41.92 42.60
C ASN A 213 10.94 41.01 41.50
N TRP A 214 10.37 41.11 40.29
CA TRP A 214 10.82 40.36 39.12
C TRP A 214 12.07 41.01 38.49
N LYS A 215 13.11 40.23 38.20
CA LYS A 215 14.43 40.65 37.70
C LYS A 215 14.82 39.93 36.43
N HIS A 216 15.35 40.64 35.43
CA HIS A 216 15.55 40.06 34.10
C HIS A 216 16.71 39.04 34.06
N MET A 217 16.64 37.92 33.32
CA MET A 217 17.73 36.93 33.21
C MET A 217 19.03 37.51 32.61
N GLY A 218 18.95 38.65 31.92
CA GLY A 218 20.13 39.42 31.48
C GLY A 218 20.97 40.00 32.63
N GLU A 219 20.51 39.92 33.88
CA GLU A 219 21.22 40.35 35.09
C GLU A 219 22.07 39.24 35.73
N ILE A 220 22.11 38.03 35.15
CA ILE A 220 22.97 36.94 35.61
C ILE A 220 24.44 37.35 35.42
N ALA A 221 25.19 37.41 36.52
CA ALA A 221 26.57 37.88 36.54
C ALA A 221 27.56 36.79 36.13
N SER A 222 27.33 35.54 36.53
CA SER A 222 28.10 34.39 36.03
C SER A 222 27.37 33.07 36.21
N LEU A 223 27.57 32.17 35.24
CA LEU A 223 27.15 30.79 35.26
C LEU A 223 28.40 29.91 35.28
N THR A 224 28.65 29.21 36.38
CA THR A 224 29.84 28.35 36.52
C THR A 224 29.43 26.94 36.88
N TYR A 225 30.00 25.95 36.21
CA TYR A 225 29.79 24.54 36.51
C TYR A 225 31.13 23.95 36.95
N SER A 226 31.26 23.59 38.23
CA SER A 226 32.49 23.04 38.78
C SER A 226 32.20 22.00 39.85
N GLY A 227 32.93 20.88 39.84
CA GLY A 227 32.79 19.83 40.86
C GLY A 227 31.38 19.24 40.96
N ASN A 228 30.69 19.08 39.82
CA ASN A 228 29.29 18.67 39.71
C ASN A 228 28.27 19.63 40.34
N ILE A 229 28.65 20.89 40.58
CA ILE A 229 27.73 21.93 41.05
C ILE A 229 27.59 22.99 39.97
N LEU A 230 26.35 23.23 39.55
CA LEU A 230 25.97 24.40 38.78
C LEU A 230 25.72 25.55 39.75
N ASN A 231 26.59 26.55 39.68
CA ASN A 231 26.45 27.81 40.37
C ASN A 231 25.90 28.86 39.41
N ILE A 232 24.68 29.30 39.67
CA ILE A 232 24.08 30.45 38.99
C ILE A 232 24.22 31.63 39.94
N SER A 233 24.97 32.66 39.52
CA SER A 233 25.28 33.81 40.38
C SER A 233 24.86 35.13 39.76
N TRP A 234 24.35 36.02 40.59
CA TRP A 234 23.95 37.37 40.23
C TRP A 234 24.07 38.28 41.46
N ASN A 235 24.54 39.51 41.30
CA ASN A 235 24.57 40.54 42.35
C ASN A 235 24.99 40.02 43.76
N LYS A 236 26.09 39.25 43.83
CA LYS A 236 26.66 38.63 45.06
C LYS A 236 25.81 37.53 45.71
N ARG A 237 24.76 37.05 45.06
CA ARG A 237 23.95 35.89 45.45
C ARG A 237 24.22 34.73 44.50
N SER A 238 24.01 33.51 44.98
CA SER A 238 24.23 32.28 44.21
C SER A 238 23.24 31.20 44.59
N ILE A 239 22.79 30.42 43.60
CA ILE A 239 22.12 29.14 43.83
C ILE A 239 23.02 28.01 43.32
N LEU A 240 23.15 26.97 44.13
CA LEU A 240 23.94 25.78 43.83
C LEU A 240 23.00 24.62 43.52
N LEU A 241 23.15 24.03 42.34
CA LEU A 241 22.36 22.90 41.85
C LEU A 241 23.29 21.72 41.54
N GLN A 242 22.97 20.53 42.04
CA GLN A 242 23.71 19.28 41.80
C GLN A 242 22.88 18.37 40.91
N PRO A 243 23.42 17.86 39.80
CA PRO A 243 22.73 16.89 38.95
C PRO A 243 22.50 15.56 39.69
N TYR A 244 21.41 14.86 39.34
CA TYR A 244 21.08 13.51 39.81
C TYR A 244 20.41 12.70 38.69
N ILE A 245 20.36 11.38 38.86
CA ILE A 245 19.56 10.46 38.03
C ILE A 245 18.78 9.47 38.90
N ILE A 246 17.75 8.86 38.31
CA ILE A 246 17.14 7.62 38.81
C ILE A 246 17.37 6.51 37.79
N TYR A 247 18.10 5.48 38.21
CA TYR A 247 18.50 4.35 37.39
C TYR A 247 18.04 3.04 38.04
N ASN A 248 17.28 2.22 37.33
CA ASN A 248 16.55 1.04 37.81
C ASN A 248 15.74 1.33 39.08
N GLY A 249 15.11 2.50 39.14
CA GLY A 249 14.36 2.95 40.31
C GLY A 249 15.22 3.44 41.49
N VAL A 250 16.54 3.52 41.35
CA VAL A 250 17.47 3.96 42.40
C VAL A 250 18.01 5.35 42.12
N TYR A 251 17.86 6.27 43.09
CA TYR A 251 18.45 7.62 43.04
C TYR A 251 19.97 7.59 43.20
N THR A 252 20.73 8.31 42.36
CA THR A 252 22.16 8.55 42.55
C THR A 252 22.59 9.95 42.14
N ASP A 253 23.48 10.54 42.94
CA ASP A 253 24.09 11.87 42.77
C ASP A 253 25.61 11.80 42.51
N GLN A 254 26.17 10.59 42.46
CA GLN A 254 27.59 10.29 42.21
C GLN A 254 27.83 10.04 40.70
N LEU A 255 27.98 11.13 39.94
CA LEU A 255 28.14 11.07 38.48
C LEU A 255 29.62 10.95 38.07
N GLN A 256 30.24 9.80 38.30
CA GLN A 256 31.56 9.48 37.74
C GLN A 256 31.40 8.97 36.29
N GLY A 257 31.94 9.70 35.30
CA GLY A 257 31.94 9.29 33.88
C GLY A 257 30.89 9.94 32.96
N TYR A 258 30.16 10.95 33.46
CA TYR A 258 29.12 11.69 32.76
C TYR A 258 29.60 13.12 32.42
N ASN A 259 29.48 13.55 31.15
CA ASN A 259 29.92 14.88 30.73
C ASN A 259 28.73 15.83 30.61
N PHE A 260 28.64 16.80 31.51
CA PHE A 260 27.69 17.89 31.42
C PHE A 260 28.35 19.08 30.72
N SER A 261 27.77 19.52 29.61
CA SER A 261 28.14 20.80 29.00
C SER A 261 26.98 21.76 29.08
N ILE A 262 27.30 23.00 29.48
CA ILE A 262 26.35 24.10 29.56
C ILE A 262 26.88 25.17 28.62
N SER A 263 26.05 25.59 27.68
CA SER A 263 26.37 26.70 26.78
C SER A 263 25.37 27.80 27.02
N TYR A 264 25.87 29.01 27.28
CA TYR A 264 25.08 30.23 27.27
C TYR A 264 25.67 31.16 26.22
N THR A 265 24.81 31.85 25.48
CA THR A 265 25.23 32.93 24.56
C THR A 265 24.97 34.27 25.24
N ASN A 266 25.97 35.14 25.22
CA ASN A 266 25.86 36.48 25.81
C ASN A 266 24.61 37.20 25.26
N PHE A 267 23.67 37.52 26.16
CA PHE A 267 22.53 38.43 26.00
C PHE A 267 21.29 37.99 25.19
N VAL A 268 20.84 36.72 25.16
CA VAL A 268 19.48 36.38 24.65
C VAL A 268 18.85 35.09 25.26
N GLU A 269 17.66 35.25 25.85
CA GLU A 269 16.45 34.37 25.99
C GLU A 269 16.47 32.89 26.45
N TYR A 270 17.58 32.16 26.60
CA TYR A 270 17.51 30.79 27.14
C TYR A 270 18.79 30.25 27.77
N ILE A 271 18.68 29.20 28.59
CA ILE A 271 19.81 28.40 29.10
C ILE A 271 19.73 27.01 28.46
N LYS A 272 20.80 26.59 27.77
CA LYS A 272 20.88 25.28 27.11
C LYS A 272 21.74 24.30 27.91
N PHE A 273 21.15 23.15 28.22
CA PHE A 273 21.84 22.05 28.91
C PHE A 273 22.08 20.88 27.95
N ARG A 274 23.29 20.34 27.96
CA ARG A 274 23.70 19.18 27.15
C ARG A 274 24.35 18.11 28.04
N PRO A 275 23.55 17.29 28.75
CA PRO A 275 24.05 16.12 29.46
C PRO A 275 24.40 14.97 28.49
N ARG A 276 25.61 14.42 28.60
CA ARG A 276 26.00 13.15 27.97
C ARG A 276 25.92 12.02 29.00
N ILE A 277 24.98 11.08 28.79
CA ILE A 277 24.64 10.02 29.76
C ILE A 277 24.86 8.64 29.18
N LYS A 278 25.89 7.94 29.67
CA LYS A 278 26.21 6.55 29.27
C LYS A 278 25.35 5.55 30.06
N PHE A 279 24.94 4.45 29.40
CA PHE A 279 24.14 3.33 29.94
C PHE A 279 22.70 3.73 30.35
N VAL A 280 21.81 3.84 29.37
CA VAL A 280 20.41 4.28 29.54
C VAL A 280 19.40 3.17 29.87
N ASP A 281 19.80 1.89 29.83
CA ASP A 281 18.91 0.78 30.19
C ASP A 281 18.61 0.79 31.69
N GLY A 282 17.39 1.17 32.05
CA GLY A 282 16.94 1.40 33.42
C GLY A 282 16.90 2.87 33.85
N LEU A 283 17.36 3.82 33.03
CA LEU A 283 17.28 5.24 33.37
C LEU A 283 15.85 5.76 33.23
N THR A 284 15.21 6.12 34.35
CA THR A 284 13.82 6.59 34.36
C THR A 284 13.69 8.10 34.61
N GLU A 285 14.72 8.73 35.19
CA GLU A 285 14.72 10.17 35.51
C GLU A 285 16.14 10.77 35.46
N PHE A 286 16.24 12.02 35.01
CA PHE A 286 17.44 12.84 35.10
C PHE A 286 17.07 14.28 35.47
N GLY A 287 17.83 14.91 36.38
CA GLY A 287 17.51 16.25 36.85
C GLY A 287 18.61 16.95 37.64
N PHE A 288 18.28 18.12 38.19
CA PHE A 288 19.12 18.87 39.13
C PHE A 288 18.40 19.04 40.46
N LYS A 289 19.15 18.89 41.55
CA LYS A 289 18.74 19.09 42.92
C LYS A 289 19.35 20.35 43.51
N LYS A 290 18.59 21.14 44.26
CA LYS A 290 19.08 22.29 45.04
C LYS A 290 19.97 21.81 46.20
N VAL A 291 21.18 22.37 46.32
CA VAL A 291 22.24 21.85 47.21
C VAL A 291 22.48 22.71 48.46
N SER A 292 22.39 24.04 48.36
CA SER A 292 22.54 24.89 49.56
C SER A 292 21.97 26.31 49.39
N TRP A 293 21.79 26.95 50.55
CA TRP A 293 21.23 28.29 50.74
C TRP A 293 22.32 29.35 50.60
N SER A 294 22.15 30.31 49.69
CA SER A 294 22.46 31.70 50.07
C SER A 294 21.24 32.24 50.84
N ASN A 295 21.44 33.14 51.79
CA ASN A 295 20.46 33.55 52.83
C ASN A 295 19.18 34.23 52.32
N ASP A 296 18.89 34.11 51.04
CA ASP A 296 17.84 34.80 50.34
C ASP A 296 17.11 33.78 49.45
N GLU A 297 15.94 33.35 49.92
CA GLU A 297 15.08 32.35 49.28
C GLU A 297 14.63 32.83 47.89
N VAL A 298 15.08 32.11 46.86
CA VAL A 298 14.69 32.35 45.45
C VAL A 298 13.64 31.31 45.10
N VAL A 299 12.40 31.77 44.87
CA VAL A 299 11.31 30.92 44.38
C VAL A 299 11.34 31.01 42.86
N VAL A 300 11.71 29.91 42.20
CA VAL A 300 11.53 29.76 40.75
C VAL A 300 10.20 29.05 40.56
N ASN A 301 9.15 29.80 40.24
CA ASN A 301 7.82 29.24 40.03
C ASN A 301 7.72 28.65 38.61
N PHE A 302 7.45 27.35 38.50
CA PHE A 302 7.25 26.61 37.25
C PHE A 302 5.86 25.92 37.24
N ASP A 303 4.88 26.45 37.95
CA ASP A 303 3.61 25.79 38.31
C ASP A 303 2.65 25.48 37.13
N ASP A 304 3.03 25.69 35.86
CA ASP A 304 2.13 25.49 34.70
C ASP A 304 2.69 24.58 33.60
N LEU A 305 3.46 23.55 33.96
CA LEU A 305 3.83 22.45 33.05
C LEU A 305 2.77 21.32 33.06
N ALA A 306 1.50 21.66 32.86
CA ALA A 306 0.45 20.67 32.60
C ALA A 306 0.45 20.25 31.12
N ALA A 307 1.56 19.64 30.67
CA ALA A 307 1.64 18.89 29.41
C ALA A 307 2.65 17.74 29.56
N ASN A 308 2.19 16.66 30.18
CA ASN A 308 2.68 15.27 30.18
C ASN A 308 4.17 14.91 30.41
N ASN A 309 5.12 15.82 30.67
CA ASN A 309 6.53 15.42 30.91
C ASN A 309 7.31 16.22 31.99
N PHE A 310 6.67 17.06 32.79
CA PHE A 310 7.29 17.76 33.92
C PHE A 310 6.31 17.84 35.09
N GLU A 311 6.75 17.56 36.31
CA GLU A 311 5.97 17.78 37.53
C GLU A 311 6.83 18.53 38.56
N VAL A 312 6.27 19.58 39.18
CA VAL A 312 6.89 20.33 40.27
C VAL A 312 6.10 20.01 41.54
N THR A 313 6.72 19.35 42.51
CA THR A 313 6.07 19.06 43.79
C THR A 313 6.28 20.23 44.77
N GLN A 314 5.22 20.62 45.47
CA GLN A 314 5.11 21.85 46.28
C GLN A 314 6.05 21.97 47.51
N ASN A 315 7.09 21.15 47.66
CA ASN A 315 7.95 21.15 48.87
C ASN A 315 9.46 21.19 48.58
N GLU A 316 9.86 21.96 47.56
CA GLU A 316 11.25 22.26 47.18
C GLU A 316 12.10 21.08 46.65
N THR A 317 12.92 21.41 45.63
CA THR A 317 14.33 20.99 45.43
C THR A 317 14.72 20.30 44.11
N HIS A 318 13.83 19.94 43.18
CA HIS A 318 14.24 19.26 41.93
C HIS A 318 13.70 19.90 40.63
N ILE A 319 14.51 19.84 39.57
CA ILE A 319 14.11 20.03 38.16
C ILE A 319 14.46 18.73 37.43
N SER A 320 13.49 18.02 36.85
CA SER A 320 13.73 16.67 36.29
C SER A 320 12.91 16.33 35.05
N ILE A 321 13.48 15.49 34.19
CA ILE A 321 12.82 14.86 33.03
C ILE A 321 12.57 13.38 33.37
N ARG A 322 11.35 12.88 33.12
CA ARG A 322 10.92 11.49 33.42
C ARG A 322 10.48 10.72 32.15
N ASN A 323 10.23 9.41 32.27
CA ASN A 323 9.67 8.50 31.23
C ASN A 323 10.55 8.32 29.98
N LEU A 324 11.83 7.96 30.19
CA LEU A 324 12.81 7.79 29.11
C LEU A 324 12.84 6.37 28.47
N GLU A 325 12.12 5.40 29.03
CA GLU A 325 12.06 4.02 28.51
C GLU A 325 11.32 3.95 27.15
N GLY A 326 11.89 3.21 26.19
CA GLY A 326 11.34 3.04 24.84
C GLY A 326 11.81 4.05 23.78
N ARG A 327 12.66 5.03 24.14
CA ARG A 327 13.19 6.06 23.22
C ARG A 327 14.67 5.93 22.86
N VAL A 328 15.33 4.83 23.23
CA VAL A 328 16.74 4.58 22.86
C VAL A 328 16.93 3.07 22.60
N SER A 329 17.49 2.70 21.43
CA SER A 329 17.90 1.33 21.13
C SER A 329 19.41 1.16 21.33
N SER A 330 19.84 -0.03 21.74
CA SER A 330 21.19 -0.38 22.16
C SER A 330 22.27 -0.17 21.09
N ASN A 331 23.45 0.23 21.57
CA ASN A 331 24.78 0.23 20.94
C ASN A 331 25.07 1.27 19.83
N GLU A 332 25.62 2.45 20.19
CA GLU A 332 26.75 3.11 19.48
C GLU A 332 27.16 4.51 20.03
N MET A 333 28.48 4.77 20.04
CA MET A 333 29.15 6.09 19.90
C MET A 333 30.02 6.00 18.63
N LEU A 334 30.20 7.02 17.78
CA LEU A 334 30.93 8.29 17.94
C LEU A 334 30.43 9.27 16.84
N GLU A 335 30.25 10.55 17.15
CA GLU A 335 30.01 11.61 16.15
C GLU A 335 31.37 12.25 15.85
N LEU A 336 31.98 11.88 14.72
CA LEU A 336 33.07 12.65 14.13
C LEU A 336 32.41 13.79 13.37
N ASP A 337 32.66 15.02 13.78
CA ASP A 337 32.58 16.11 12.80
C ASP A 337 33.48 15.67 11.64
N PRO A 338 32.95 15.50 10.40
CA PRO A 338 33.74 15.00 9.28
C PRO A 338 34.93 15.92 8.99
N THR A 339 35.00 17.09 9.62
CA THR A 339 36.11 18.03 9.55
C THR A 339 37.05 17.93 10.76
N ILE A 340 38.31 17.59 10.53
CA ILE A 340 39.39 17.66 11.53
C ILE A 340 40.35 18.81 11.21
N THR A 341 40.77 19.55 12.23
CA THR A 341 41.85 20.54 12.11
C THR A 341 43.13 19.96 12.67
N LEU A 342 44.14 19.77 11.83
CA LEU A 342 45.48 19.32 12.20
C LEU A 342 46.38 20.53 12.42
N ASN A 343 46.96 20.63 13.62
CA ASN A 343 47.91 21.65 14.01
C ASN A 343 48.88 21.05 15.05
N GLU A 344 49.73 21.86 15.67
CA GLU A 344 50.67 21.34 16.67
C GLU A 344 49.98 20.88 17.96
N SER A 345 48.81 21.43 18.30
CA SER A 345 48.10 21.10 19.55
C SER A 345 47.59 19.66 19.61
N ASN A 346 47.33 19.05 18.46
CA ASN A 346 46.97 17.63 18.33
C ASN A 346 48.06 16.79 17.65
N SER A 347 49.30 17.27 17.63
CA SER A 347 50.43 16.64 16.93
C SER A 347 50.22 16.44 15.43
N GLY A 348 49.22 17.10 14.84
CA GLY A 348 48.92 17.04 13.41
C GLY A 348 49.94 17.78 12.54
N ASN A 349 50.51 18.91 13.01
CA ASN A 349 51.69 19.54 12.41
C ASN A 349 52.96 18.99 13.07
N VAL A 350 53.61 18.04 12.41
CA VAL A 350 54.80 17.34 12.94
C VAL A 350 56.11 18.05 12.57
N GLY A 351 56.08 19.03 11.67
CA GLY A 351 57.27 19.80 11.30
C GLY A 351 56.96 21.01 10.44
N ASP A 352 57.53 22.16 10.78
CA ASP A 352 57.59 23.31 9.89
C ASP A 352 58.98 23.98 9.89
N SER A 353 59.40 24.48 8.74
CA SER A 353 60.68 25.16 8.61
C SER A 353 60.71 26.00 7.35
N PHE A 354 61.76 26.78 7.16
CA PHE A 354 62.08 27.35 5.87
C PHE A 354 63.56 27.14 5.54
N THR A 355 63.89 27.22 4.26
CA THR A 355 65.27 27.13 3.78
C THR A 355 65.70 28.45 3.15
N ASN A 356 67.01 28.73 3.11
CA ASN A 356 67.57 29.98 2.60
C ASN A 356 68.77 29.70 1.68
N SER A 357 68.70 30.20 0.45
CA SER A 357 69.76 29.97 -0.55
C SER A 357 71.08 30.69 -0.27
N SER A 358 71.10 31.68 0.62
CA SER A 358 72.34 32.36 1.04
C SER A 358 73.05 31.68 2.21
N ASP A 359 72.32 30.90 3.01
CA ASP A 359 72.80 30.25 4.24
C ASP A 359 72.55 28.74 4.15
N THR A 360 73.26 28.08 3.22
CA THR A 360 72.77 26.80 2.70
C THR A 360 72.81 25.62 3.67
N GLY A 361 73.56 25.73 4.76
CA GLY A 361 73.70 24.72 5.82
C GLY A 361 72.95 25.06 7.11
N VAL A 362 72.18 26.15 7.16
CA VAL A 362 71.48 26.59 8.37
C VAL A 362 70.08 25.98 8.40
N ASN A 363 69.69 25.46 9.56
CA ASN A 363 68.33 25.03 9.87
C ASN A 363 67.57 26.17 10.58
N TYR A 364 66.29 26.34 10.25
CA TYR A 364 65.45 27.41 10.79
C TYR A 364 64.19 26.89 11.51
N GLY A 365 64.12 25.58 11.81
CA GLY A 365 62.93 24.95 12.38
C GLY A 365 62.60 25.34 13.82
N THR A 366 63.42 26.16 14.48
CA THR A 366 63.16 26.63 15.85
C THR A 366 62.73 28.11 15.92
N LEU A 367 62.55 28.76 14.76
CA LEU A 367 62.18 30.18 14.70
C LEU A 367 60.65 30.34 14.74
N GLN A 368 60.16 31.38 15.43
CA GLN A 368 58.72 31.65 15.59
C GLN A 368 57.98 32.10 14.32
N TYR A 369 58.70 32.20 13.19
CA TYR A 369 58.18 32.68 11.93
C TYR A 369 58.80 31.96 10.73
N LEU A 370 57.95 31.59 9.78
CA LEU A 370 58.30 30.98 8.50
C LEU A 370 58.43 32.06 7.42
N SER A 371 59.34 31.88 6.45
CA SER A 371 59.64 32.91 5.45
C SER A 371 59.61 32.38 4.02
N VAL A 372 58.89 33.09 3.14
CA VAL A 372 58.99 32.95 1.68
C VAL A 372 59.63 34.21 1.12
N ARG A 373 60.64 34.05 0.26
CA ARG A 373 61.35 35.18 -0.36
C ARG A 373 61.76 34.89 -1.79
N SER A 374 61.51 35.85 -2.67
CA SER A 374 61.97 35.85 -4.06
C SER A 374 63.07 36.91 -4.26
N SER A 375 64.16 36.53 -4.95
CA SER A 375 65.32 37.40 -5.19
C SER A 375 66.24 36.82 -6.28
N ASN A 376 66.68 37.66 -7.23
CA ASN A 376 67.67 37.28 -8.26
C ASN A 376 69.14 37.46 -7.81
N ALA A 377 69.37 38.03 -6.63
CA ALA A 377 70.70 38.31 -6.06
C ALA A 377 71.13 37.28 -4.98
N GLY A 378 70.41 36.16 -4.85
CA GLY A 378 70.52 35.22 -3.72
C GLY A 378 69.45 35.47 -2.64
N ASP A 379 69.43 34.67 -1.57
CA ASP A 379 68.45 34.70 -0.46
C ASP A 379 67.01 34.35 -0.89
N VAL A 380 66.86 33.29 -1.70
CA VAL A 380 65.56 32.68 -1.99
C VAL A 380 65.15 31.85 -0.78
N ARG A 381 63.90 32.01 -0.32
CA ARG A 381 63.35 31.25 0.82
C ARG A 381 62.06 30.53 0.49
N ARG A 382 61.95 29.31 0.99
CA ARG A 382 60.83 28.38 0.78
C ARG A 382 60.42 27.78 2.11
N ILE A 383 59.12 27.76 2.37
CA ILE A 383 58.53 27.14 3.57
C ILE A 383 58.28 25.67 3.27
N PHE A 384 58.49 24.82 4.27
CA PHE A 384 58.17 23.40 4.27
C PHE A 384 57.30 23.09 5.48
N LEU A 385 56.24 22.33 5.26
CA LEU A 385 55.26 21.90 6.26
C LEU A 385 55.09 20.39 6.14
N LEU A 386 54.98 19.71 7.29
CA LEU A 386 54.79 18.27 7.40
C LEU A 386 53.64 17.99 8.37
N PHE A 387 52.59 17.34 7.86
CA PHE A 387 51.41 16.97 8.64
C PHE A 387 51.24 15.45 8.72
N ASP A 388 50.86 14.95 9.89
CA ASP A 388 50.50 13.54 10.12
C ASP A 388 48.99 13.35 9.96
N LEU A 389 48.59 12.58 8.94
CA LEU A 389 47.18 12.29 8.63
C LEU A 389 46.67 10.99 9.29
N SER A 390 47.48 10.34 10.14
CA SER A 390 47.13 9.06 10.78
C SER A 390 45.93 9.10 11.71
N VAL A 391 45.57 10.30 12.18
CA VAL A 391 44.38 10.55 13.00
C VAL A 391 43.06 10.43 12.23
N ILE A 392 43.08 10.38 10.90
CA ILE A 392 41.90 10.13 10.06
C ILE A 392 41.62 8.61 10.02
N PRO A 393 40.36 8.15 10.20
CA PRO A 393 40.00 6.73 10.23
C PRO A 393 40.41 5.98 8.95
N SER A 394 41.05 4.81 9.06
CA SER A 394 41.66 4.07 7.93
C SER A 394 40.73 3.74 6.76
N SER A 395 39.41 3.70 6.98
CA SER A 395 38.39 3.47 5.95
C SER A 395 37.81 4.76 5.35
N ALA A 396 38.20 5.93 5.85
CA ALA A 396 37.67 7.21 5.41
C ALA A 396 38.18 7.63 4.02
N THR A 397 37.34 8.38 3.31
CA THR A 397 37.67 9.07 2.07
C THR A 397 37.78 10.56 2.35
N ILE A 398 38.92 11.17 2.07
CA ILE A 398 39.10 12.64 2.18
C ILE A 398 38.35 13.32 1.02
N THR A 399 37.44 14.24 1.35
CA THR A 399 36.63 14.99 0.37
C THR A 399 37.11 16.42 0.19
N ASP A 400 37.70 17.04 1.22
CA ASP A 400 38.33 18.36 1.12
C ASP A 400 39.55 18.48 2.06
N ALA A 401 40.57 19.24 1.65
CA ALA A 401 41.65 19.64 2.54
C ALA A 401 42.16 21.05 2.22
N ASN A 402 42.24 21.87 3.26
CA ASN A 402 42.64 23.27 3.14
C ASN A 402 43.77 23.60 4.13
N LEU A 403 44.94 23.93 3.59
CA LEU A 403 46.10 24.38 4.35
C LEU A 403 46.00 25.88 4.60
N SER A 404 46.02 26.32 5.85
CA SER A 404 45.96 27.73 6.22
C SER A 404 47.17 28.17 7.04
N LEU A 405 47.77 29.29 6.64
CA LEU A 405 48.89 29.94 7.31
C LEU A 405 48.53 31.39 7.67
N TYR A 406 48.90 31.84 8.86
CA TYR A 406 48.67 33.22 9.27
C TYR A 406 49.83 34.11 8.82
N MET A 407 49.56 35.06 7.94
CA MET A 407 50.56 35.98 7.40
C MET A 407 50.79 37.14 8.37
N PHE A 408 51.97 37.19 8.97
CA PHE A 408 52.39 38.25 9.88
C PHE A 408 53.02 39.45 9.15
N VAL A 409 53.75 39.21 8.06
CA VAL A 409 54.32 40.27 7.21
C VAL A 409 53.93 40.01 5.76
N ALA A 410 53.29 41.00 5.13
CA ALA A 410 52.88 40.95 3.74
C ALA A 410 54.01 41.42 2.79
N PRO A 411 54.07 40.91 1.54
CA PRO A 411 55.02 41.39 0.57
C PRO A 411 54.66 42.81 0.10
N THR A 412 55.70 43.56 -0.27
CA THR A 412 55.59 44.95 -0.74
C THR A 412 55.14 45.09 -2.20
N ASN A 413 54.78 43.98 -2.87
CA ASN A 413 54.15 43.90 -4.20
C ASN A 413 53.22 42.67 -4.22
N ASN A 414 52.26 42.61 -5.16
CA ASN A 414 51.47 41.40 -5.37
C ASN A 414 52.39 40.23 -5.77
N ARG A 415 52.23 39.09 -5.10
CA ARG A 415 52.98 37.85 -5.37
C ARG A 415 52.04 36.67 -5.43
N THR A 416 52.37 35.66 -6.23
CA THR A 416 51.69 34.38 -6.19
C THR A 416 52.52 33.41 -5.36
N TYR A 417 51.93 32.83 -4.32
CA TYR A 417 52.56 31.80 -3.50
C TYR A 417 51.94 30.45 -3.82
N ASN A 418 52.80 29.54 -4.28
CA ASN A 418 52.45 28.22 -4.77
C ASN A 418 52.65 27.20 -3.66
N ALA A 419 51.61 26.40 -3.40
CA ALA A 419 51.68 25.19 -2.60
C ALA A 419 51.95 24.00 -3.50
N ASN A 420 53.10 23.35 -3.32
CA ASN A 420 53.52 22.19 -4.09
C ASN A 420 53.74 20.99 -3.16
N ASN A 421 53.46 19.79 -3.65
CA ASN A 421 53.88 18.57 -2.96
C ASN A 421 55.39 18.50 -2.87
N THR A 422 55.89 17.82 -1.85
CA THR A 422 57.30 17.49 -1.74
C THR A 422 57.53 16.20 -0.96
N SER A 423 58.78 15.73 -0.86
CA SER A 423 59.10 14.51 -0.12
C SER A 423 58.82 14.69 1.38
N ASN A 424 58.26 13.66 2.02
CA ASN A 424 57.97 13.62 3.46
C ASN A 424 59.11 13.01 4.31
N SER A 425 60.33 12.95 3.76
CA SER A 425 61.51 12.33 4.39
C SER A 425 62.38 13.28 5.23
N TRP A 426 62.08 14.58 5.23
CA TRP A 426 62.83 15.57 6.00
C TRP A 426 62.33 15.63 7.45
N THR A 427 63.21 16.09 8.35
CA THR A 427 62.87 16.41 9.73
C THR A 427 63.04 17.91 9.96
N GLU A 428 62.23 18.47 10.85
CA GLU A 428 62.23 19.90 11.16
C GLU A 428 63.60 20.46 11.55
N THR A 429 64.36 19.72 12.33
CA THR A 429 65.71 20.12 12.79
C THR A 429 66.81 19.75 11.80
N GLY A 430 66.50 18.97 10.76
CA GLY A 430 67.46 18.47 9.77
C GLY A 430 67.41 19.18 8.43
N ILE A 431 66.31 19.85 8.08
CA ILE A 431 66.14 20.50 6.79
C ILE A 431 66.98 21.79 6.68
N THR A 432 67.69 21.93 5.57
CA THR A 432 68.53 23.07 5.18
C THR A 432 68.36 23.28 3.67
N TRP A 433 68.90 24.37 3.12
CA TRP A 433 68.85 24.56 1.66
C TRP A 433 69.55 23.43 0.90
N SER A 434 70.66 22.91 1.43
CA SER A 434 71.52 21.93 0.76
C SER A 434 70.90 20.54 0.67
N ASN A 435 69.98 20.20 1.57
CA ASN A 435 69.29 18.91 1.61
C ASN A 435 67.76 19.05 1.49
N GLN A 436 67.27 20.20 1.05
CA GLN A 436 65.84 20.43 0.92
C GLN A 436 65.22 19.44 -0.08
N PRO A 437 64.00 18.97 0.17
CA PRO A 437 63.23 18.20 -0.80
C PRO A 437 63.01 18.93 -2.13
N VAL A 438 63.00 18.19 -3.23
CA VAL A 438 62.70 18.75 -4.57
C VAL A 438 61.24 19.19 -4.68
N THR A 439 60.98 20.18 -5.53
CA THR A 439 59.63 20.66 -5.82
C THR A 439 58.83 19.59 -6.58
N GLY A 440 57.69 19.18 -6.02
CA GLY A 440 56.72 18.29 -6.67
C GLY A 440 55.55 19.04 -7.31
N THR A 441 54.47 18.30 -7.54
CA THR A 441 53.25 18.77 -8.22
C THR A 441 52.60 19.97 -7.53
N LEU A 442 52.30 21.02 -8.29
CA LEU A 442 51.54 22.18 -7.84
C LEU A 442 50.12 21.76 -7.43
N GLN A 443 49.70 22.10 -6.22
CA GLN A 443 48.34 21.92 -5.72
C GLN A 443 47.49 23.17 -6.03
N GLN A 444 47.95 24.33 -5.55
CA GLN A 444 47.30 25.61 -5.80
C GLN A 444 48.31 26.77 -5.69
N GLY A 445 48.14 27.79 -6.53
CA GLY A 445 48.78 29.10 -6.35
C GLY A 445 47.76 30.14 -5.93
N ILE A 446 48.04 30.90 -4.87
CA ILE A 446 47.18 32.01 -4.45
C ILE A 446 47.91 33.34 -4.63
N THR A 447 47.18 34.36 -5.06
CA THR A 447 47.72 35.71 -5.19
C THR A 447 47.55 36.47 -3.87
N ILE A 448 48.66 36.91 -3.30
CA ILE A 448 48.72 37.76 -2.12
C ILE A 448 48.73 39.22 -2.58
N THR A 449 47.71 39.97 -2.17
CA THR A 449 47.58 41.41 -2.43
C THR A 449 48.53 42.22 -1.54
N LEU A 450 49.12 43.25 -2.13
CA LEU A 450 50.04 44.22 -1.52
C LEU A 450 49.59 44.71 -0.13
N ASN A 451 50.53 44.76 0.82
CA ASN A 451 50.42 45.47 2.11
C ASN A 451 49.28 45.05 3.06
N VAL A 452 48.64 43.90 2.87
CA VAL A 452 47.61 43.40 3.80
C VAL A 452 48.19 42.33 4.71
N ALA A 453 48.80 42.73 5.83
CA ALA A 453 49.34 41.82 6.87
C ALA A 453 48.27 41.41 7.91
N ASN A 454 48.63 40.50 8.82
CA ASN A 454 47.78 40.00 9.93
C ASN A 454 46.49 39.30 9.46
N ILE A 455 46.62 38.39 8.49
CA ILE A 455 45.49 37.71 7.87
C ILE A 455 45.81 36.24 7.54
N TRP A 456 44.81 35.37 7.62
CA TRP A 456 44.91 33.99 7.15
C TRP A 456 45.00 33.92 5.63
N LYS A 457 45.84 33.01 5.14
CA LYS A 457 45.97 32.63 3.74
C LYS A 457 45.82 31.13 3.63
N SER A 458 45.04 30.70 2.64
CA SER A 458 44.50 29.34 2.57
C SER A 458 44.72 28.76 1.17
N TRP A 459 45.18 27.51 1.10
CA TRP A 459 45.42 26.76 -0.14
C TRP A 459 44.60 25.47 -0.12
N ASN A 460 43.84 25.22 -1.18
CA ASN A 460 43.25 23.91 -1.42
C ASN A 460 44.36 22.91 -1.76
N VAL A 461 44.48 21.88 -0.94
CA VAL A 461 45.51 20.83 -1.03
C VAL A 461 44.87 19.43 -0.96
N THR A 462 43.60 19.31 -1.34
CA THR A 462 42.82 18.05 -1.28
C THR A 462 43.55 16.89 -1.97
N ASN A 463 44.08 17.11 -3.17
CA ASN A 463 44.80 16.06 -3.92
C ASN A 463 46.08 15.58 -3.19
N ALA A 464 46.78 16.50 -2.52
CA ALA A 464 47.95 16.17 -1.71
C ALA A 464 47.57 15.36 -0.46
N ALA A 465 46.47 15.74 0.19
CA ALA A 465 45.96 15.01 1.36
C ALA A 465 45.51 13.60 0.97
N VAL A 466 44.71 13.44 -0.09
CA VAL A 466 44.27 12.13 -0.62
C VAL A 466 45.46 11.24 -0.98
N SER A 467 46.44 11.75 -1.73
CA SER A 467 47.60 10.96 -2.15
C SER A 467 48.55 10.62 -1.01
N SER A 468 48.67 11.48 0.00
CA SER A 468 49.48 11.20 1.19
C SER A 468 48.78 10.23 2.15
N TYR A 469 47.46 10.32 2.27
CA TYR A 469 46.65 9.45 3.13
C TYR A 469 46.65 7.98 2.69
N ALA A 470 46.81 7.74 1.39
CA ALA A 470 46.97 6.40 0.83
C ALA A 470 48.36 5.76 1.10
N GLN A 471 49.35 6.54 1.57
CA GLN A 471 50.70 6.03 1.88
C GLN A 471 50.73 5.38 3.26
N THR A 472 51.64 4.42 3.46
CA THR A 472 51.77 3.70 4.74
C THR A 472 52.06 4.60 5.94
N ASN A 473 52.85 5.67 5.75
CA ASN A 473 53.19 6.60 6.84
C ASN A 473 52.17 7.74 7.03
N LYS A 474 51.23 7.91 6.08
CA LYS A 474 50.20 8.97 6.08
C LYS A 474 50.73 10.40 6.29
N ASN A 475 52.01 10.64 6.01
CA ASN A 475 52.63 11.97 6.20
C ASN A 475 52.52 12.81 4.93
N MET A 476 51.87 13.97 5.05
CA MET A 476 51.70 14.94 3.98
C MET A 476 52.75 16.04 4.09
N SER A 477 53.53 16.27 3.02
CA SER A 477 54.49 17.38 2.96
C SER A 477 54.19 18.38 1.86
N ILE A 478 54.09 19.65 2.26
CA ILE A 478 53.83 20.78 1.37
C ILE A 478 54.97 21.78 1.46
N MET A 479 55.42 22.23 0.28
CA MET A 479 56.34 23.35 0.14
C MET A 479 55.56 24.58 -0.34
N ILE A 480 55.71 25.71 0.37
CA ILE A 480 55.25 27.01 -0.11
C ILE A 480 56.43 27.78 -0.68
N LYS A 481 56.36 28.10 -1.98
CA LYS A 481 57.37 28.89 -2.68
C LYS A 481 56.73 30.05 -3.43
N ASP A 482 57.55 31.04 -3.73
CA ASP A 482 57.12 32.09 -4.65
C ASP A 482 57.00 31.53 -6.07
N GLY A 483 55.91 31.88 -6.78
CA GLY A 483 55.67 31.47 -8.15
C GLY A 483 56.73 31.98 -9.14
N ALA A 484 57.47 33.04 -8.77
CA ALA A 484 58.60 33.55 -9.53
C ALA A 484 59.77 33.91 -8.60
N GLU A 485 60.72 33.02 -8.38
CA GLU A 485 61.84 33.20 -7.43
C GLU A 485 62.97 34.15 -7.92
N THR A 486 62.74 34.89 -9.01
CA THR A 486 63.73 35.70 -9.72
C THR A 486 63.51 37.22 -9.58
N ALA A 487 62.87 37.68 -8.50
CA ALA A 487 62.56 39.10 -8.35
C ALA A 487 63.84 39.97 -8.29
N SER A 488 63.90 41.02 -9.10
CA SER A 488 65.03 41.98 -9.13
C SER A 488 65.15 42.84 -7.87
N THR A 489 64.06 43.02 -7.14
CA THR A 489 64.04 43.55 -5.77
C THR A 489 63.52 42.47 -4.87
N ALA A 490 64.27 42.14 -3.82
CA ALA A 490 63.90 41.08 -2.88
C ALA A 490 62.50 41.34 -2.28
N ARG A 491 61.59 40.37 -2.44
CA ARG A 491 60.24 40.42 -1.88
C ARG A 491 60.08 39.28 -0.90
N PHE A 492 59.75 39.60 0.35
CA PHE A 492 59.58 38.60 1.40
C PHE A 492 58.21 38.73 2.06
N ALA A 493 57.70 37.59 2.53
CA ALA A 493 56.58 37.51 3.46
C ALA A 493 56.97 36.63 4.65
N MET A 494 56.32 36.85 5.77
CA MET A 494 56.48 36.03 6.98
C MET A 494 55.13 35.48 7.42
N PHE A 495 55.14 34.21 7.77
CA PHE A 495 54.00 33.49 8.35
C PHE A 495 54.35 33.04 9.75
N VAL A 496 53.34 32.85 10.60
CA VAL A 496 53.52 32.31 11.95
C VAL A 496 53.93 30.83 11.84
N SER A 497 54.95 30.41 12.60
CA SER A 497 55.36 29.00 12.72
C SER A 497 54.70 28.33 13.92
N LYS A 498 54.84 27.00 14.05
CA LYS A 498 54.35 26.26 15.22
C LYS A 498 55.09 26.62 16.53
N GLU A 499 56.30 27.17 16.47
CA GLU A 499 57.08 27.65 17.62
C GLU A 499 56.57 28.98 18.17
N ASN A 500 55.60 29.61 17.52
CA ASN A 500 55.08 30.89 17.98
C ASN A 500 54.40 30.72 19.35
N THR A 501 54.95 31.35 20.39
CA THR A 501 54.41 31.32 21.74
C THR A 501 53.56 32.55 22.07
N THR A 502 53.60 33.58 21.22
CA THR A 502 52.91 34.85 21.44
C THR A 502 51.41 34.72 21.21
N ASP A 503 51.00 33.97 20.19
CA ASP A 503 49.61 33.68 19.90
C ASP A 503 49.49 32.32 19.22
N THR A 504 49.22 31.29 20.03
CA THR A 504 49.14 29.90 19.55
C THR A 504 47.95 29.67 18.63
N SER A 505 46.94 30.55 18.64
CA SER A 505 45.77 30.44 17.75
C SER A 505 46.07 30.74 16.28
N LYS A 506 47.25 31.32 15.99
CA LYS A 506 47.68 31.72 14.64
C LYS A 506 48.66 30.75 13.98
N ARG A 507 48.95 29.62 14.62
CA ARG A 507 49.90 28.62 14.12
C ARG A 507 49.34 27.89 12.89
N PRO A 508 50.20 27.29 12.04
CA PRO A 508 49.76 26.60 10.83
C PRO A 508 48.70 25.54 11.11
N GLN A 509 47.66 25.48 10.26
CA GLN A 509 46.59 24.50 10.39
C GLN A 509 46.24 23.87 9.03
N LEU A 510 45.95 22.58 9.04
CA LEU A 510 45.41 21.84 7.91
C LEU A 510 44.02 21.33 8.28
N ILE A 511 42.99 21.86 7.62
CA ILE A 511 41.59 21.51 7.86
C ILE A 511 41.20 20.45 6.83
N ILE A 512 40.77 19.27 7.25
CA ILE A 512 40.44 18.14 6.38
C ILE A 512 39.02 17.69 6.64
N THR A 513 38.21 17.63 5.59
CA THR A 513 36.89 17.01 5.60
C THR A 513 36.97 15.62 4.97
N TYR A 514 36.39 14.61 5.63
CA TYR A 514 36.35 13.23 5.17
C TYR A 514 34.99 12.59 5.43
N VAL A 515 34.74 11.47 4.78
CA VAL A 515 33.54 10.65 4.92
C VAL A 515 33.93 9.21 5.17
N THR A 516 33.22 8.50 6.05
CA THR A 516 33.45 7.06 6.29
C THR A 516 32.38 6.24 5.58
N PRO A 517 32.73 5.09 4.97
CA PRO A 517 31.75 4.16 4.43
C PRO A 517 30.73 3.73 5.49
N PRO A 518 29.49 3.39 5.09
CA PRO A 518 28.48 2.87 6.01
C PRO A 518 29.02 1.65 6.77
N THR A 519 28.74 1.52 8.06
CA THR A 519 29.08 0.31 8.82
C THR A 519 27.82 -0.47 9.16
N TYR A 520 27.96 -1.76 9.50
CA TYR A 520 26.82 -2.62 9.81
C TYR A 520 26.97 -3.32 11.16
N SER A 521 25.84 -3.61 11.77
CA SER A 521 25.68 -4.37 13.00
C SER A 521 24.41 -5.23 12.95
N ASP A 522 24.11 -5.95 14.02
CA ASP A 522 22.86 -6.70 14.22
C ASP A 522 22.47 -7.66 13.08
N ASN A 523 23.41 -8.55 12.72
CA ASN A 523 23.13 -9.66 11.81
C ASN A 523 22.14 -10.64 12.46
N SER A 524 20.92 -10.70 11.93
CA SER A 524 19.88 -11.62 12.42
C SER A 524 19.07 -12.25 11.28
N THR A 525 18.60 -13.48 11.54
CA THR A 525 17.63 -14.19 10.69
C THR A 525 16.42 -14.60 11.51
N SER A 526 15.21 -14.43 10.97
CA SER A 526 13.98 -14.74 11.72
C SER A 526 13.75 -16.23 11.99
N SER A 527 14.31 -17.11 11.17
CA SER A 527 14.23 -18.57 11.27
C SER A 527 15.35 -19.23 10.47
N THR A 528 15.56 -20.52 10.67
CA THR A 528 16.44 -21.36 9.83
C THR A 528 15.66 -22.47 9.12
N SER A 529 14.34 -22.52 9.23
CA SER A 529 13.54 -23.65 8.75
C SER A 529 13.45 -23.71 7.22
N ALA A 530 13.61 -24.91 6.66
CA ALA A 530 13.35 -25.20 5.26
C ALA A 530 11.88 -24.91 4.89
N ASN A 531 11.62 -24.54 3.64
CA ASN A 531 10.31 -24.26 3.05
C ASN A 531 9.51 -23.13 3.76
N THR A 532 10.19 -22.22 4.45
CA THR A 532 9.56 -21.06 5.12
C THR A 532 10.10 -19.74 4.60
N ASN A 533 9.36 -18.65 4.82
CA ASN A 533 9.85 -17.30 4.59
C ASN A 533 10.78 -16.89 5.74
N VAL A 534 12.05 -16.68 5.44
CA VAL A 534 13.06 -16.23 6.40
C VAL A 534 13.43 -14.80 6.09
N GLU A 535 13.36 -13.93 7.09
CA GLU A 535 13.82 -12.55 7.01
C GLU A 535 15.29 -12.49 7.40
N HIS A 536 16.13 -11.89 6.55
CA HIS A 536 17.55 -11.60 6.79
C HIS A 536 17.70 -10.11 7.03
N ARG A 537 18.33 -9.73 8.14
CA ARG A 537 18.46 -8.33 8.53
C ARG A 537 19.89 -7.95 8.92
N LEU A 538 20.29 -6.75 8.50
CA LEU A 538 21.45 -6.02 9.02
C LEU A 538 21.05 -4.58 9.27
N LYS A 539 21.56 -4.02 10.36
CA LYS A 539 21.43 -2.61 10.68
C LYS A 539 22.61 -1.87 10.09
N TRP A 540 22.36 -0.88 9.24
CA TRP A 540 23.38 -0.03 8.63
C TRP A 540 23.39 1.34 9.28
N GLN A 541 24.58 1.92 9.38
CA GLN A 541 24.79 3.28 9.86
C GLN A 541 25.75 4.04 8.96
N SER A 542 25.50 5.34 8.78
CA SER A 542 26.38 6.26 8.05
C SER A 542 26.35 7.63 8.74
N GLU A 543 27.51 8.27 8.88
CA GLU A 543 27.62 9.62 9.47
C GLU A 543 27.00 10.71 8.57
N THR A 544 27.04 10.52 7.26
CA THR A 544 26.55 11.49 6.24
C THR A 544 25.18 11.13 5.66
N GLY A 545 24.70 9.91 5.93
CA GLY A 545 23.45 9.37 5.43
C GLY A 545 23.62 8.12 4.58
N LEU A 546 22.57 7.31 4.51
CA LEU A 546 22.45 6.11 3.68
C LEU A 546 21.63 6.42 2.43
N SER A 547 21.98 5.82 1.30
CA SER A 547 21.25 5.95 0.04
C SER A 547 20.53 4.65 -0.37
N GLY A 548 21.06 3.49 0.01
CA GLY A 548 20.41 2.20 -0.22
C GLY A 548 21.35 1.00 -0.17
N TYR A 549 20.81 -0.17 -0.48
CA TYR A 549 21.53 -1.44 -0.44
C TYR A 549 21.13 -2.41 -1.57
N ILE A 550 21.99 -3.40 -1.77
CA ILE A 550 21.80 -4.58 -2.64
C ILE A 550 21.99 -5.82 -1.77
N PHE A 551 20.99 -6.70 -1.74
CA PHE A 551 21.07 -7.99 -1.07
C PHE A 551 21.52 -9.06 -2.06
N SER A 552 22.47 -9.91 -1.66
CA SER A 552 22.98 -10.99 -2.48
C SER A 552 22.79 -12.32 -1.77
N PHE A 553 22.21 -13.31 -2.45
CA PHE A 553 21.64 -14.49 -1.82
C PHE A 553 21.90 -15.79 -2.58
N CYS A 554 22.11 -16.89 -1.86
CA CYS A 554 22.19 -18.26 -2.38
C CYS A 554 21.30 -19.16 -1.51
N ASN A 555 20.24 -19.69 -2.12
CA ASN A 555 19.12 -20.37 -1.44
C ASN A 555 19.38 -21.84 -1.07
N GLY A 556 20.60 -22.17 -0.67
CA GLY A 556 21.02 -23.55 -0.48
C GLY A 556 21.03 -24.41 -1.74
N THR A 557 21.55 -25.62 -1.59
CA THR A 557 21.51 -26.63 -2.65
C THR A 557 20.05 -27.03 -2.88
N TYR A 558 19.41 -26.42 -3.87
CA TYR A 558 18.06 -26.78 -4.30
C TYR A 558 18.18 -27.74 -5.49
N GLN A 559 17.80 -29.01 -5.31
CA GLN A 559 17.56 -29.90 -6.45
C GLN A 559 16.22 -29.51 -7.09
N LYS A 560 16.21 -28.45 -7.93
CA LYS A 560 15.08 -28.19 -8.83
C LYS A 560 15.24 -29.03 -10.07
N THR A 561 14.35 -30.01 -10.23
CA THR A 561 14.13 -30.66 -11.52
C THR A 561 13.37 -29.71 -12.42
N THR A 562 14.08 -28.88 -13.20
CA THR A 562 13.43 -28.16 -14.30
C THR A 562 13.40 -29.11 -15.50
N ILE A 563 12.22 -29.66 -15.79
CA ILE A 563 11.99 -30.37 -17.06
C ILE A 563 11.80 -29.29 -18.12
N THR A 564 12.84 -29.01 -18.89
CA THR A 564 12.68 -28.24 -20.13
C THR A 564 12.08 -29.18 -21.18
N PRO A 565 11.07 -28.79 -21.97
CA PRO A 565 10.54 -29.67 -23.00
C PRO A 565 11.63 -29.95 -24.05
N ASN A 566 12.11 -31.19 -24.06
CA ASN A 566 12.65 -31.91 -25.21
C ASN A 566 13.77 -31.23 -26.02
N PRO A 567 14.94 -30.88 -25.44
CA PRO A 567 16.13 -30.61 -26.24
C PRO A 567 16.48 -31.84 -27.11
N THR A 568 16.73 -31.60 -28.39
CA THR A 568 17.31 -32.58 -29.31
C THR A 568 18.82 -32.38 -29.37
N THR A 569 19.58 -33.40 -28.99
CA THR A 569 21.04 -33.47 -29.23
C THR A 569 21.30 -34.23 -30.52
N THR A 570 22.16 -33.71 -31.40
CA THR A 570 22.57 -34.41 -32.63
C THR A 570 23.99 -34.89 -32.48
N TYR A 571 24.17 -36.21 -32.49
CA TYR A 571 25.47 -36.88 -32.54
C TYR A 571 25.84 -37.17 -33.98
N THR A 572 27.03 -36.72 -34.37
CA THR A 572 27.57 -36.89 -35.73
C THR A 572 28.81 -37.77 -35.69
N PHE A 573 29.43 -38.02 -36.84
CA PHE A 573 30.68 -38.79 -36.93
C PHE A 573 31.83 -38.26 -36.06
N LEU A 574 31.84 -36.97 -35.72
CA LEU A 574 32.85 -36.34 -34.86
C LEU A 574 32.74 -36.78 -33.38
N ASP A 575 31.57 -37.24 -32.96
CA ASP A 575 31.27 -37.61 -31.57
C ASP A 575 31.49 -39.12 -31.31
N ASN A 576 32.20 -39.79 -32.21
CA ASN A 576 32.37 -41.25 -32.28
C ASN A 576 33.84 -41.63 -32.05
N THR A 577 34.07 -42.74 -31.33
CA THR A 577 35.42 -43.20 -30.94
C THR A 577 35.99 -44.31 -31.83
N SER A 578 35.19 -44.89 -32.74
CA SER A 578 35.62 -45.97 -33.64
C SER A 578 34.69 -46.09 -34.87
N ASN A 579 35.08 -45.48 -35.99
CA ASN A 579 34.42 -45.63 -37.31
C ASN A 579 35.30 -46.45 -38.24
N ASN A 580 35.06 -47.75 -38.31
CA ASN A 580 35.94 -48.65 -39.03
C ASN A 580 35.14 -49.51 -40.03
N ALA A 581 35.69 -49.62 -41.24
CA ALA A 581 35.30 -50.63 -42.20
C ALA A 581 35.98 -51.96 -41.87
N TYR A 582 35.25 -53.06 -42.06
CA TYR A 582 35.73 -54.40 -41.74
C TYR A 582 35.29 -55.43 -42.78
N TRP A 583 35.97 -56.57 -42.75
CA TRP A 583 35.61 -57.79 -43.47
C TRP A 583 35.29 -58.91 -42.49
N ALA A 584 34.22 -59.65 -42.76
CA ALA A 584 33.91 -60.90 -42.06
C ALA A 584 33.40 -61.97 -43.02
N SER A 585 33.79 -63.22 -42.75
CA SER A 585 33.23 -64.39 -43.43
C SER A 585 31.79 -64.66 -42.98
N PRO A 586 30.89 -65.09 -43.87
CA PRO A 586 29.47 -64.84 -43.74
C PRO A 586 28.86 -65.76 -42.68
N VAL A 587 28.47 -65.17 -41.55
CA VAL A 587 27.35 -65.69 -40.75
C VAL A 587 26.46 -64.50 -40.46
N ASN A 588 25.44 -64.36 -41.31
CA ASN A 588 24.32 -63.48 -41.05
C ASN A 588 23.58 -63.99 -39.79
N PRO A 589 23.37 -63.17 -38.76
CA PRO A 589 24.06 -61.92 -38.43
C PRO A 589 25.12 -62.12 -37.32
N ILE A 590 26.24 -61.41 -37.44
CA ILE A 590 27.34 -61.37 -36.47
C ILE A 590 26.79 -61.08 -35.07
N THR A 591 26.88 -62.00 -34.12
CA THR A 591 26.27 -61.84 -32.79
C THR A 591 26.99 -60.85 -31.87
N SER A 592 28.07 -60.20 -32.33
CA SER A 592 28.78 -59.17 -31.57
C SER A 592 29.42 -58.08 -32.46
N PRO A 593 29.50 -56.81 -32.01
CA PRO A 593 30.09 -55.71 -32.78
C PRO A 593 31.59 -55.83 -33.15
N ALA A 594 32.30 -56.88 -32.71
CA ALA A 594 33.76 -56.96 -32.72
C ALA A 594 34.36 -58.11 -33.57
N GLY A 595 33.57 -58.75 -34.44
CA GLY A 595 34.02 -59.92 -35.21
C GLY A 595 34.37 -59.60 -36.67
N GLY A 596 35.56 -59.07 -36.95
CA GLY A 596 36.07 -58.90 -38.32
C GLY A 596 37.47 -58.30 -38.40
N THR A 597 38.12 -58.42 -39.55
CA THR A 597 39.44 -57.80 -39.79
C THR A 597 39.23 -56.40 -40.35
N GLN A 598 39.86 -55.39 -39.74
CA GLN A 598 39.75 -54.01 -40.21
C GLN A 598 40.32 -53.90 -41.62
N ALA A 599 39.56 -53.31 -42.52
CA ALA A 599 39.92 -53.19 -43.92
C ALA A 599 40.98 -52.08 -44.08
N THR A 600 42.21 -52.44 -44.46
CA THR A 600 43.38 -51.54 -44.48
C THR A 600 43.97 -51.31 -45.88
N ALA A 601 43.32 -51.84 -46.93
CA ALA A 601 43.79 -51.76 -48.32
C ALA A 601 43.22 -50.54 -49.09
N VAL A 602 43.70 -50.30 -50.32
CA VAL A 602 43.32 -49.17 -51.22
C VAL A 602 41.82 -49.14 -51.59
N GLN A 603 41.11 -50.24 -51.32
CA GLN A 603 39.68 -50.39 -51.58
C GLN A 603 38.78 -49.67 -50.55
N TYR A 604 39.34 -49.07 -49.50
CA TYR A 604 38.59 -48.40 -48.42
C TYR A 604 38.92 -46.91 -48.34
N ALA A 605 37.90 -46.09 -48.12
CA ALA A 605 38.06 -44.69 -47.76
C ALA A 605 37.23 -44.40 -46.51
N ASN A 606 37.90 -44.10 -45.39
CA ASN A 606 37.24 -43.73 -44.16
C ASN A 606 36.68 -42.31 -44.24
N MET A 607 35.48 -42.12 -43.70
CA MET A 607 34.92 -40.79 -43.47
C MET A 607 35.66 -40.15 -42.29
N SER A 608 36.25 -38.99 -42.54
CA SER A 608 36.94 -38.21 -41.50
C SER A 608 36.15 -36.99 -41.03
N LEU A 609 35.23 -36.46 -41.87
CA LEU A 609 34.30 -35.35 -41.61
C LEU A 609 33.06 -35.49 -42.52
N ASN A 610 31.94 -34.78 -42.24
CA ASN A 610 30.81 -34.62 -43.16
C ASN A 610 31.24 -33.78 -44.39
N ASP A 611 32.02 -34.37 -45.29
CA ASP A 611 32.40 -33.79 -46.58
C ASP A 611 31.64 -34.54 -47.70
N SER A 612 31.35 -33.83 -48.78
CA SER A 612 30.68 -34.25 -50.02
C SER A 612 31.22 -35.51 -50.72
N SER A 613 32.29 -36.13 -50.19
CA SER A 613 32.89 -37.36 -50.70
C SER A 613 32.42 -38.58 -49.90
N PHE A 614 31.65 -39.47 -50.53
CA PHE A 614 31.21 -40.71 -49.90
C PHE A 614 32.39 -41.58 -49.43
N ALA A 615 32.38 -42.03 -48.17
CA ALA A 615 33.21 -43.16 -47.74
C ALA A 615 32.73 -44.43 -48.44
N ARG A 616 33.66 -45.32 -48.75
CA ARG A 616 33.35 -46.56 -49.47
C ARG A 616 34.01 -47.78 -48.84
N VAL A 617 33.31 -48.90 -48.93
CA VAL A 617 33.79 -50.25 -48.60
C VAL A 617 33.34 -51.15 -49.74
N LEU A 618 34.31 -51.73 -50.45
CA LEU A 618 34.07 -52.58 -51.60
C LEU A 618 34.17 -54.06 -51.23
N GLY A 619 33.45 -54.92 -51.95
CA GLY A 619 33.61 -56.37 -51.87
C GLY A 619 34.98 -56.83 -52.42
N ASP A 620 35.48 -57.96 -51.91
CA ASP A 620 36.70 -58.59 -52.41
C ASP A 620 36.39 -59.70 -53.44
N ALA A 621 37.30 -59.92 -54.39
CA ALA A 621 37.14 -60.88 -55.47
C ALA A 621 37.39 -62.34 -55.08
N THR A 622 38.00 -62.61 -53.92
CA THR A 622 38.67 -63.90 -53.69
C THR A 622 38.24 -64.67 -52.45
N THR A 623 37.55 -64.05 -51.50
CA THR A 623 36.92 -64.71 -50.35
C THR A 623 35.49 -64.19 -50.25
N ASN A 624 34.54 -65.06 -49.93
CA ASN A 624 33.11 -64.74 -49.79
C ASN A 624 32.82 -63.88 -48.54
N ASP A 625 33.71 -62.94 -48.23
CA ASP A 625 33.70 -62.11 -47.03
C ASP A 625 32.92 -60.82 -47.32
N ASP A 626 31.91 -60.56 -46.49
CA ASP A 626 30.98 -59.47 -46.70
C ASP A 626 31.56 -58.16 -46.15
N PRO A 627 31.61 -57.08 -46.95
CA PRO A 627 32.03 -55.76 -46.50
C PRO A 627 31.00 -55.15 -45.56
N TYR A 628 31.45 -54.63 -44.42
CA TYR A 628 30.57 -53.91 -43.49
C TYR A 628 31.20 -52.69 -42.82
N TRP A 629 30.33 -51.77 -42.41
CA TRP A 629 30.62 -50.63 -41.55
C TRP A 629 30.13 -50.88 -40.13
N SER A 630 30.95 -50.54 -39.14
CA SER A 630 30.54 -50.48 -37.73
C SER A 630 30.89 -49.11 -37.15
N MET A 631 29.89 -48.45 -36.55
CA MET A 631 29.96 -47.08 -36.06
C MET A 631 29.41 -47.03 -34.63
N ASN A 632 30.20 -46.51 -33.68
CA ASN A 632 29.86 -46.45 -32.25
C ASN A 632 29.63 -45.02 -31.77
N PHE A 633 28.40 -44.67 -31.45
CA PHE A 633 28.05 -43.37 -30.86
C PHE A 633 27.98 -43.48 -29.35
N THR A 634 28.73 -42.65 -28.62
CA THR A 634 28.60 -42.53 -27.16
C THR A 634 27.51 -41.51 -26.85
N ILE A 635 26.36 -41.99 -26.38
CA ILE A 635 25.18 -41.18 -26.07
C ILE A 635 25.30 -40.65 -24.63
N ASN A 636 25.45 -39.34 -24.47
CA ASN A 636 25.66 -38.75 -23.14
C ASN A 636 24.42 -38.84 -22.25
N GLU A 637 23.22 -38.94 -22.83
CA GLU A 637 21.96 -39.05 -22.09
C GLU A 637 21.76 -40.43 -21.44
N THR A 638 20.99 -40.48 -20.35
CA THR A 638 20.60 -41.76 -19.74
C THR A 638 19.46 -42.41 -20.53
N THR A 639 19.45 -43.73 -20.67
CA THR A 639 18.40 -44.45 -21.41
C THR A 639 17.00 -44.19 -20.90
N ALA A 640 16.85 -43.91 -19.60
CA ALA A 640 15.59 -43.55 -18.96
C ALA A 640 15.13 -42.11 -19.25
N SER A 641 16.05 -41.19 -19.59
CA SER A 641 15.75 -39.80 -19.90
C SER A 641 15.53 -39.54 -21.38
N ILE A 642 15.69 -40.55 -22.24
CA ILE A 642 15.55 -40.41 -23.69
C ILE A 642 14.11 -40.75 -24.09
N ASN A 643 13.45 -39.81 -24.75
CA ASN A 643 12.09 -39.98 -25.26
C ASN A 643 12.09 -40.74 -26.59
N TRP A 644 13.03 -40.41 -27.48
CA TRP A 644 13.22 -41.11 -28.75
C TRP A 644 14.61 -40.88 -29.32
N ILE A 645 15.07 -41.84 -30.13
CA ILE A 645 16.32 -41.77 -30.90
C ILE A 645 16.01 -41.96 -32.37
N ASN A 646 16.33 -40.97 -33.20
CA ASN A 646 16.28 -41.11 -34.64
C ASN A 646 17.69 -41.36 -35.19
N VAL A 647 17.87 -42.48 -35.87
CA VAL A 647 19.11 -42.81 -36.58
C VAL A 647 18.86 -42.61 -38.07
N SER A 648 19.61 -41.72 -38.70
CA SER A 648 19.53 -41.38 -40.12
C SER A 648 20.89 -41.55 -40.79
N LEU A 649 20.91 -42.17 -41.97
CA LEU A 649 22.10 -42.39 -42.78
C LEU A 649 21.86 -41.96 -44.22
N GLY A 650 22.79 -41.21 -44.80
CA GLY A 650 22.85 -40.92 -46.23
C GLY A 650 23.82 -41.86 -46.92
N GLY A 651 23.41 -42.53 -47.98
CA GLY A 651 24.28 -43.45 -48.71
C GLY A 651 23.61 -44.18 -49.88
N PHE A 652 24.35 -45.07 -50.51
CA PHE A 652 23.87 -45.95 -51.58
C PHE A 652 24.75 -47.20 -51.70
N LYS A 653 24.26 -48.19 -52.44
CA LYS A 653 25.05 -49.36 -52.86
C LYS A 653 25.38 -49.27 -54.34
N VAL A 654 26.55 -49.80 -54.71
CA VAL A 654 26.93 -50.05 -56.10
C VAL A 654 26.95 -51.55 -56.31
N LEU A 655 26.34 -52.03 -57.40
CA LEU A 655 26.29 -53.43 -57.79
C LEU A 655 26.81 -53.59 -59.22
N THR A 656 27.42 -54.74 -59.51
CA THR A 656 27.95 -55.10 -60.84
C THR A 656 27.25 -56.34 -61.37
N GLY A 657 25.90 -56.32 -61.33
CA GLY A 657 25.03 -57.36 -61.84
C GLY A 657 24.60 -58.34 -60.75
N GLY A 658 23.40 -58.12 -60.20
CA GLY A 658 22.83 -58.96 -59.14
C GLY A 658 21.67 -58.26 -58.41
N SER A 659 21.20 -58.86 -57.31
CA SER A 659 20.07 -58.35 -56.49
C SER A 659 20.44 -58.14 -55.01
N GLU A 660 21.73 -58.03 -54.74
CA GLU A 660 22.34 -58.03 -53.41
C GLU A 660 21.85 -56.81 -52.63
N ALA A 661 21.57 -57.00 -51.34
CA ALA A 661 21.05 -55.95 -50.46
C ALA A 661 22.17 -55.39 -49.57
N ALA A 662 22.29 -54.06 -49.53
CA ALA A 662 23.04 -53.37 -48.49
C ALA A 662 22.05 -52.88 -47.44
N THR A 663 22.03 -53.50 -46.26
CA THR A 663 21.08 -53.14 -45.20
C THR A 663 21.82 -52.58 -44.00
N CYS A 664 21.25 -51.52 -43.42
CA CYS A 664 21.75 -50.89 -42.21
C CYS A 664 20.89 -51.27 -41.00
N TYR A 665 21.52 -51.39 -39.85
CA TYR A 665 20.97 -51.92 -38.61
C TYR A 665 21.45 -51.13 -37.39
N VAL A 666 20.72 -51.24 -36.29
CA VAL A 666 21.15 -50.87 -34.94
C VAL A 666 21.27 -52.15 -34.10
N PHE A 667 22.31 -52.25 -33.27
CA PHE A 667 22.46 -53.40 -32.36
C PHE A 667 21.50 -53.31 -31.17
N ASN A 668 20.78 -54.39 -30.89
CA ASN A 668 20.03 -54.60 -29.67
C ASN A 668 20.90 -55.38 -28.67
N TRP A 669 21.37 -54.68 -27.63
CA TRP A 669 22.23 -55.18 -26.57
C TRP A 669 21.53 -56.18 -25.65
N THR A 670 20.20 -56.10 -25.51
CA THR A 670 19.42 -57.00 -24.65
C THR A 670 19.24 -58.36 -25.31
N SER A 671 18.85 -58.39 -26.58
CA SER A 671 18.65 -59.64 -27.33
C SER A 671 19.89 -60.12 -28.10
N ALA A 672 20.98 -59.37 -28.07
CA ALA A 672 22.19 -59.61 -28.86
C ALA A 672 21.89 -59.84 -30.35
N SER A 673 21.01 -59.01 -30.92
CA SER A 673 20.53 -59.13 -32.30
C SER A 673 20.50 -57.77 -33.01
N TRP A 674 20.30 -57.78 -34.33
CA TRP A 674 20.28 -56.56 -35.14
C TRP A 674 18.87 -56.15 -35.52
N LEU A 675 18.55 -54.88 -35.31
CA LEU A 675 17.29 -54.25 -35.69
C LEU A 675 17.49 -53.49 -37.00
N SER A 676 16.77 -53.86 -38.06
CA SER A 676 16.87 -53.21 -39.37
C SER A 676 16.45 -51.75 -39.30
N ILE A 677 17.27 -50.86 -39.84
CA ILE A 677 16.91 -49.47 -40.15
C ILE A 677 16.20 -49.45 -41.51
N SER A 678 16.94 -49.75 -42.58
CA SER A 678 16.43 -49.91 -43.95
C SER A 678 17.53 -50.41 -44.88
N THR A 679 17.17 -50.75 -46.12
CA THR A 679 18.09 -51.13 -47.21
C THR A 679 18.45 -49.90 -48.05
N LEU A 680 19.73 -49.74 -48.37
CA LEU A 680 20.24 -48.68 -49.24
C LEU A 680 19.84 -48.92 -50.70
N GLY A 681 19.47 -47.83 -51.38
CA GLY A 681 19.17 -47.81 -52.81
C GLY A 681 20.43 -47.83 -53.68
N THR A 682 20.25 -47.96 -54.99
CA THR A 682 21.35 -47.87 -55.98
C THR A 682 21.71 -46.42 -56.33
N THR A 683 20.96 -45.45 -55.82
CA THR A 683 21.23 -44.01 -55.90
C THR A 683 21.32 -43.44 -54.49
N PRO A 684 22.05 -42.33 -54.26
CA PRO A 684 22.13 -41.69 -52.95
C PRO A 684 20.75 -41.43 -52.35
N THR A 685 20.44 -42.07 -51.22
CA THR A 685 19.20 -41.86 -50.45
C THR A 685 19.50 -41.71 -48.97
N ILE A 686 18.59 -41.05 -48.26
CA ILE A 686 18.61 -41.00 -46.80
C ILE A 686 17.66 -42.08 -46.29
N ILE A 687 18.19 -43.01 -45.51
CA ILE A 687 17.39 -43.99 -44.77
C ILE A 687 17.37 -43.59 -43.29
N SER A 688 16.25 -43.83 -42.62
CA SER A 688 16.15 -43.50 -41.19
C SER A 688 15.21 -44.45 -40.44
N SER A 689 15.39 -44.55 -39.14
CA SER A 689 14.47 -45.19 -38.22
C SER A 689 14.39 -44.42 -36.91
N ASN A 690 13.17 -44.20 -36.43
CA ASN A 690 12.92 -43.54 -35.16
C ASN A 690 12.50 -44.57 -34.11
N TYR A 691 13.29 -44.71 -33.06
CA TYR A 691 13.03 -45.60 -31.93
C TYR A 691 12.38 -44.77 -30.83
N THR A 692 11.13 -45.06 -30.50
CA THR A 692 10.35 -44.37 -29.43
C THR A 692 10.10 -45.29 -28.21
N ALA A 693 10.49 -46.56 -28.30
CA ALA A 693 10.39 -47.56 -27.26
C ALA A 693 11.60 -48.51 -27.36
N GLY A 694 11.93 -49.23 -26.28
CA GLY A 694 13.09 -50.14 -26.26
C GLY A 694 14.44 -49.41 -26.29
N ILE A 695 14.51 -48.14 -25.85
CA ILE A 695 15.75 -47.35 -25.88
C ILE A 695 16.87 -48.00 -25.05
N GLY A 696 16.51 -48.58 -23.90
CA GLY A 696 17.44 -49.33 -23.05
C GLY A 696 18.01 -50.59 -23.71
N ASP A 697 17.37 -51.08 -24.77
CA ASP A 697 17.84 -52.25 -25.51
C ASP A 697 18.86 -51.86 -26.58
N ILE A 698 18.77 -50.67 -27.18
CA ILE A 698 19.64 -50.23 -28.28
C ILE A 698 20.83 -49.37 -27.85
N VAL A 699 20.75 -48.73 -26.67
CA VAL A 699 21.89 -48.02 -26.06
C VAL A 699 22.37 -48.83 -24.86
N ASN A 700 23.63 -49.27 -24.88
CA ASN A 700 24.20 -50.04 -23.79
C ASN A 700 24.14 -49.22 -22.48
N ALA A 701 23.44 -49.73 -21.47
CA ALA A 701 23.23 -48.98 -20.22
C ALA A 701 24.53 -48.62 -19.47
N SER A 702 25.57 -49.46 -19.60
CA SER A 702 26.85 -49.30 -18.89
C SER A 702 27.85 -48.47 -19.69
N THR A 703 28.01 -48.75 -20.99
CA THR A 703 29.00 -48.07 -21.83
C THR A 703 28.44 -46.86 -22.57
N LYS A 704 27.12 -46.67 -22.56
CA LYS A 704 26.40 -45.61 -23.29
C LYS A 704 26.55 -45.67 -24.81
N VAL A 705 26.96 -46.82 -25.34
CA VAL A 705 27.22 -46.99 -26.77
C VAL A 705 25.96 -47.40 -27.53
N LEU A 706 25.65 -46.67 -28.61
CA LEU A 706 24.75 -47.06 -29.69
C LEU A 706 25.60 -47.52 -30.88
N ASN A 707 25.42 -48.77 -31.34
CA ASN A 707 26.15 -49.30 -32.49
C ASN A 707 25.25 -49.33 -33.74
N VAL A 708 25.73 -48.70 -34.80
CA VAL A 708 25.10 -48.67 -36.13
C VAL A 708 25.97 -49.46 -37.10
N TYR A 709 25.35 -50.36 -37.85
CA TYR A 709 26.02 -51.35 -38.69
C TYR A 709 25.40 -51.40 -40.08
N CYS A 710 26.20 -51.33 -41.14
CA CYS A 710 25.71 -51.49 -42.53
C CYS A 710 26.51 -52.57 -43.23
N THR A 711 25.85 -53.54 -43.85
CA THR A 711 26.50 -54.68 -44.52
C THR A 711 25.87 -54.95 -45.87
N GLY A 712 26.70 -55.40 -46.81
CA GLY A 712 26.28 -55.94 -48.10
C GLY A 712 26.53 -57.43 -48.09
N ALA A 713 25.49 -58.25 -48.27
CA ALA A 713 25.66 -59.70 -48.33
C ALA A 713 26.01 -60.11 -49.77
N GLN A 714 27.06 -60.92 -49.92
CA GLN A 714 27.57 -61.45 -51.18
C GLN A 714 28.08 -60.39 -52.17
N PHE A 715 28.68 -59.32 -51.66
CA PHE A 715 29.20 -58.24 -52.51
C PHE A 715 30.49 -58.69 -53.21
N ASP A 716 30.44 -58.75 -54.54
CA ASP A 716 31.57 -59.14 -55.38
C ASP A 716 32.55 -57.96 -55.61
N LEU A 717 33.65 -58.23 -56.32
CA LEU A 717 34.61 -57.21 -56.71
C LEU A 717 33.94 -56.05 -57.47
N ASN A 718 34.15 -54.82 -56.98
CA ASN A 718 33.57 -53.54 -57.43
C ASN A 718 32.15 -53.25 -56.96
N GLU A 719 31.52 -54.17 -56.22
CA GLU A 719 30.31 -53.86 -55.46
C GLU A 719 30.70 -53.22 -54.14
N GLY A 720 29.83 -52.38 -53.58
CA GLY A 720 30.20 -51.69 -52.34
C GLY A 720 29.13 -50.80 -51.75
N ILE A 721 29.36 -50.45 -50.49
CA ILE A 721 28.53 -49.52 -49.72
C ILE A 721 29.22 -48.17 -49.67
N TYR A 722 28.47 -47.14 -50.04
CA TYR A 722 28.88 -45.76 -50.02
C TYR A 722 28.05 -44.99 -49.00
N LEU A 723 28.70 -44.33 -48.04
CA LEU A 723 28.04 -43.53 -46.99
C LEU A 723 28.53 -42.08 -47.04
N ASP A 724 27.62 -41.13 -46.85
CA ASP A 724 27.84 -39.67 -46.89
C ASP A 724 27.71 -39.02 -45.51
N PHE A 725 26.70 -39.43 -44.73
CA PHE A 725 26.56 -39.00 -43.34
C PHE A 725 25.81 -40.04 -42.52
N VAL A 726 26.02 -39.99 -41.20
CA VAL A 726 25.25 -40.72 -40.19
C VAL A 726 24.98 -39.74 -39.07
N SER A 727 23.70 -39.58 -38.76
CA SER A 727 23.19 -38.65 -37.76
C SER A 727 22.33 -39.42 -36.77
N VAL A 728 22.66 -39.30 -35.50
CA VAL A 728 21.86 -39.84 -34.39
C VAL A 728 21.30 -38.65 -33.63
N VAL A 729 19.99 -38.42 -33.76
CA VAL A 729 19.29 -37.36 -33.04
C VAL A 729 18.60 -37.97 -31.83
N VAL A 730 19.02 -37.54 -30.65
CA VAL A 730 18.47 -37.97 -29.36
C VAL A 730 17.59 -36.87 -28.83
N ASN A 731 16.32 -37.18 -28.63
CA ASN A 731 15.43 -36.32 -27.86
C ASN A 731 15.38 -36.83 -26.44
N SER A 732 15.81 -36.01 -25.50
CA SER A 732 15.78 -36.35 -24.10
C SER A 732 14.95 -35.35 -23.30
N SER A 733 14.27 -35.86 -22.29
CA SER A 733 13.82 -35.05 -21.17
C SER A 733 15.05 -34.77 -20.31
N ASN A 734 15.83 -33.76 -20.68
CA ASN A 734 17.03 -33.42 -19.92
C ASN A 734 16.63 -32.81 -18.58
N THR A 735 16.93 -33.53 -17.50
CA THR A 735 16.93 -32.98 -16.14
C THR A 735 18.26 -32.30 -15.89
N THR A 736 18.38 -31.04 -16.29
CA THR A 736 19.54 -30.23 -15.89
C THR A 736 19.43 -29.89 -14.40
N TYR A 737 20.30 -30.48 -13.58
CA TYR A 737 20.57 -30.01 -12.23
C TYR A 737 21.47 -28.78 -12.32
N SER A 738 20.92 -27.56 -12.26
CA SER A 738 21.75 -26.39 -11.96
C SER A 738 22.04 -26.40 -10.46
N THR A 739 23.18 -26.97 -10.06
CA THR A 739 23.64 -26.89 -8.67
C THR A 739 24.26 -25.51 -8.45
N ALA A 740 23.50 -24.58 -7.87
CA ALA A 740 24.11 -23.54 -7.05
C ALA A 740 24.48 -24.21 -5.72
N ASN A 741 25.69 -24.78 -5.64
CA ASN A 741 26.19 -25.34 -4.39
C ASN A 741 26.62 -24.19 -3.48
N CYS A 742 25.66 -23.69 -2.69
CA CYS A 742 25.95 -22.73 -1.63
C CYS A 742 26.90 -23.30 -0.55
N SER A 743 27.22 -24.60 -0.59
CA SER A 743 28.23 -25.24 0.26
C SER A 743 29.67 -24.84 -0.08
N ASP A 744 29.96 -24.39 -1.31
CA ASP A 744 31.33 -24.11 -1.74
C ASP A 744 31.83 -22.77 -1.19
N ALA A 745 33.14 -22.64 -0.94
CA ALA A 745 33.75 -21.37 -0.50
C ALA A 745 33.52 -20.24 -1.52
N ASN A 746 33.37 -20.59 -2.81
CA ASN A 746 33.11 -19.68 -3.92
C ASN A 746 31.64 -19.73 -4.39
N ALA A 747 30.69 -19.92 -3.47
CA ALA A 747 29.26 -19.96 -3.81
C ALA A 747 28.86 -18.73 -4.65
N VAL A 748 28.20 -18.96 -5.80
CA VAL A 748 27.68 -17.88 -6.64
C VAL A 748 26.44 -17.29 -5.98
N LEU A 749 26.57 -16.08 -5.44
CA LEU A 749 25.45 -15.31 -4.88
C LEU A 749 24.76 -14.52 -6.00
N THR A 750 23.43 -14.48 -5.99
CA THR A 750 22.64 -13.68 -6.94
C THR A 750 22.21 -12.38 -6.29
N ASN A 751 22.46 -11.25 -6.96
CA ASN A 751 22.05 -9.93 -6.48
C ASN A 751 20.56 -9.68 -6.75
N ASP A 752 19.90 -9.12 -5.74
CA ASP A 752 18.60 -8.49 -5.89
C ASP A 752 18.72 -7.09 -6.53
N SER A 753 17.55 -6.52 -6.87
CA SER A 753 17.45 -5.12 -7.26
C SER A 753 17.80 -4.18 -6.09
N TRP A 754 18.24 -2.99 -6.45
CA TRP A 754 18.52 -1.89 -5.51
C TRP A 754 17.31 -1.54 -4.64
N VAL A 755 17.54 -1.34 -3.34
CA VAL A 755 16.55 -0.85 -2.37
C VAL A 755 17.05 0.44 -1.74
N ALA A 756 16.24 1.49 -1.73
CA ALA A 756 16.62 2.78 -1.15
C ALA A 756 16.64 2.74 0.38
N MET A 757 17.55 3.50 0.97
CA MET A 757 17.62 3.81 2.40
C MET A 757 17.58 5.32 2.59
N THR A 758 17.17 5.77 3.77
CA THR A 758 17.19 7.20 4.11
C THR A 758 17.67 7.45 5.54
N GLY A 759 18.13 8.67 5.82
CA GLY A 759 18.67 9.02 7.13
C GLY A 759 20.05 8.42 7.39
N THR A 760 20.51 8.46 8.63
CA THR A 760 21.87 8.02 9.06
C THR A 760 21.89 6.62 9.66
N LEU A 761 20.73 6.00 9.83
CA LEU A 761 20.53 4.66 10.37
C LEU A 761 19.34 4.03 9.65
N ASP A 762 19.52 2.86 9.07
CA ASP A 762 18.44 2.15 8.39
C ASP A 762 18.73 0.64 8.37
N TRP A 763 17.71 -0.17 8.11
CA TRP A 763 17.82 -1.63 8.05
C TRP A 763 17.85 -2.10 6.60
N SER A 764 18.76 -3.02 6.27
CA SER A 764 18.53 -3.89 5.12
C SER A 764 17.74 -5.09 5.61
N ASN A 765 16.46 -5.17 5.28
CA ASN A 765 15.58 -6.29 5.62
C ASN A 765 15.08 -6.96 4.34
N VAL A 766 15.38 -8.24 4.17
CA VAL A 766 14.98 -8.99 2.99
C VAL A 766 14.40 -10.32 3.41
N THR A 767 13.17 -10.58 2.99
CA THR A 767 12.53 -11.87 3.22
C THR A 767 12.72 -12.75 2.00
N LYS A 768 13.34 -13.92 2.20
CA LYS A 768 13.52 -14.95 1.18
C LYS A 768 12.79 -16.23 1.57
N MET A 769 12.06 -16.80 0.62
CA MET A 769 11.54 -18.15 0.76
C MET A 769 12.70 -19.16 0.67
N ILE A 770 12.92 -19.92 1.73
CA ILE A 770 13.96 -20.94 1.77
C ILE A 770 13.46 -22.21 1.11
N THR A 771 13.76 -22.42 -0.17
CA THR A 771 13.22 -23.58 -0.92
C THR A 771 14.06 -24.84 -0.77
N SER A 772 15.24 -24.75 -0.15
CA SER A 772 16.11 -25.91 0.09
C SER A 772 15.58 -26.83 1.19
N THR A 773 15.90 -28.11 1.12
CA THR A 773 15.55 -29.12 2.15
C THR A 773 16.29 -28.87 3.45
N GLU A 774 15.85 -29.52 4.54
CA GLU A 774 16.61 -29.58 5.80
C GLU A 774 18.06 -30.04 5.56
N GLY A 775 19.01 -29.44 6.29
CA GLY A 775 20.44 -29.74 6.18
C GLY A 775 21.18 -28.98 5.07
N ALA A 776 20.50 -28.13 4.29
CA ALA A 776 21.10 -27.31 3.24
C ALA A 776 21.75 -26.03 3.80
N THR A 777 22.85 -25.58 3.20
CA THR A 777 23.54 -24.34 3.61
C THR A 777 23.01 -23.13 2.84
N VAL A 778 22.38 -22.18 3.49
CA VAL A 778 22.00 -20.88 2.89
C VAL A 778 23.12 -19.87 3.09
N LYS A 779 23.42 -19.04 2.08
CA LYS A 779 24.45 -17.98 2.16
C LYS A 779 23.93 -16.63 1.67
N TRP A 780 24.42 -15.55 2.27
CA TRP A 780 24.06 -14.19 1.87
C TRP A 780 25.09 -13.13 2.27
N CYS A 781 25.11 -12.04 1.53
CA CYS A 781 25.85 -10.82 1.87
C CYS A 781 25.06 -9.58 1.41
N VAL A 782 25.45 -8.40 1.88
CA VAL A 782 24.77 -7.14 1.57
C VAL A 782 25.78 -6.07 1.23
N TYR A 783 25.53 -5.31 0.18
CA TYR A 783 26.25 -4.10 -0.20
C TYR A 783 25.38 -2.91 0.19
N ALA A 784 25.91 -1.91 0.89
CA ALA A 784 25.20 -0.68 1.22
C ALA A 784 26.03 0.54 0.79
N ASN A 785 25.33 1.62 0.46
CA ASN A 785 25.92 2.85 -0.03
C ASN A 785 25.50 4.05 0.82
N GLY A 786 26.45 4.96 1.05
CA GLY A 786 26.20 6.26 1.65
C GLY A 786 25.57 7.26 0.67
N THR A 787 25.13 8.41 1.18
CA THR A 787 24.60 9.53 0.39
C THR A 787 25.68 10.25 -0.43
N ALA A 788 26.94 10.17 -0.02
CA ALA A 788 28.08 10.69 -0.78
C ALA A 788 28.81 9.59 -1.58
N ASN A 789 28.09 8.50 -1.87
CA ASN A 789 28.49 7.38 -2.73
C ASN A 789 29.67 6.54 -2.17
N GLU A 790 29.74 6.41 -0.86
CA GLU A 790 30.66 5.53 -0.16
C GLU A 790 30.06 4.13 -0.01
N TRP A 791 30.65 3.15 -0.69
CA TRP A 791 30.19 1.77 -0.63
C TRP A 791 30.87 1.01 0.50
N ASN A 792 30.10 0.26 1.26
CA ASN A 792 30.60 -0.83 2.09
C ASN A 792 29.81 -2.11 1.81
N SER A 793 30.40 -3.26 2.10
CA SER A 793 29.71 -4.54 1.99
C SER A 793 30.02 -5.42 3.18
N THR A 794 29.11 -6.33 3.48
CA THR A 794 29.48 -7.50 4.27
C THR A 794 30.38 -8.39 3.42
N SER A 795 31.14 -9.28 4.06
CA SER A 795 32.10 -10.11 3.35
C SER A 795 31.36 -11.04 2.38
N CYS A 796 31.44 -10.80 1.06
CA CYS A 796 30.84 -11.70 0.07
C CYS A 796 31.78 -12.84 -0.35
N VAL A 797 33.05 -12.78 0.08
CA VAL A 797 34.03 -13.89 -0.06
C VAL A 797 33.79 -14.93 1.04
N ASN A 798 33.53 -14.47 2.28
CA ASN A 798 33.05 -15.29 3.40
C ASN A 798 31.65 -14.78 3.81
N PRO A 799 30.60 -15.10 3.06
CA PRO A 799 29.23 -14.63 3.32
C PRO A 799 28.66 -15.21 4.61
N PHE A 800 27.67 -14.52 5.16
CA PHE A 800 26.90 -15.08 6.27
C PHE A 800 26.20 -16.35 5.81
N SER A 801 26.09 -17.32 6.73
CA SER A 801 25.52 -18.62 6.41
C SER A 801 24.81 -19.25 7.58
N TYR A 802 23.81 -20.08 7.30
CA TYR A 802 23.20 -20.99 8.25
C TYR A 802 22.80 -22.29 7.56
N ILE A 803 22.57 -23.34 8.35
CA ILE A 803 22.08 -24.63 7.88
C ILE A 803 20.57 -24.67 8.12
N THR A 804 19.81 -25.15 7.13
CA THR A 804 18.37 -25.26 7.26
C THR A 804 17.96 -26.34 8.25
N THR A 805 16.97 -26.03 9.09
CA THR A 805 16.36 -26.98 10.05
C THR A 805 15.05 -27.55 9.51
N ALA A 806 14.57 -28.66 10.07
CA ALA A 806 13.24 -29.20 9.77
C ALA A 806 12.17 -28.10 9.85
N ALA A 807 11.23 -28.11 8.90
CA ALA A 807 10.02 -27.31 9.01
C ALA A 807 9.22 -27.82 10.23
N PRO A 808 8.67 -26.92 11.08
CA PRO A 808 7.78 -27.36 12.15
C PRO A 808 6.53 -28.04 11.54
N PRO A 809 5.96 -29.06 12.19
CA PRO A 809 4.75 -29.71 11.69
C PRO A 809 3.59 -28.70 11.68
N PRO A 810 2.72 -28.71 10.66
CA PRO A 810 1.57 -27.80 10.62
C PRO A 810 0.44 -28.27 11.55
N PRO A 811 -0.52 -27.38 11.90
CA PRO A 811 -1.68 -27.72 12.72
C PRO A 811 -2.43 -28.95 12.22
N THR A 812 -2.98 -29.76 13.10
CA THR A 812 -3.88 -30.88 12.74
C THR A 812 -5.31 -30.58 13.16
N TYR A 813 -6.30 -31.22 12.53
CA TYR A 813 -7.72 -30.98 12.84
C TYR A 813 -8.52 -32.25 13.08
N SER A 814 -9.58 -32.13 13.88
CA SER A 814 -10.54 -33.19 14.21
C SER A 814 -11.90 -32.58 14.60
N GLU A 815 -12.91 -33.42 14.84
CA GLU A 815 -14.21 -33.03 15.44
C GLU A 815 -14.93 -31.87 14.68
N ASN A 816 -15.41 -32.14 13.46
CA ASN A 816 -16.29 -31.19 12.78
C ASN A 816 -17.66 -31.10 13.48
N SER A 817 -18.26 -29.90 13.52
CA SER A 817 -19.56 -29.71 14.16
C SER A 817 -20.31 -28.54 13.53
N THR A 818 -21.60 -28.75 13.21
CA THR A 818 -22.54 -27.73 12.73
C THR A 818 -23.78 -27.78 13.61
N ASN A 819 -24.25 -26.65 14.15
CA ASN A 819 -25.30 -26.64 15.18
C ASN A 819 -26.75 -26.68 14.66
N SER A 820 -26.96 -26.52 13.34
CA SER A 820 -28.27 -26.51 12.68
C SER A 820 -28.12 -26.73 11.18
N THR A 821 -29.20 -27.06 10.49
CA THR A 821 -29.27 -27.10 9.02
C THR A 821 -30.46 -26.31 8.47
N LEU A 822 -31.16 -25.52 9.30
CA LEU A 822 -32.40 -24.85 8.90
C LEU A 822 -32.15 -23.67 7.97
N ALA A 823 -32.80 -23.69 6.81
CA ALA A 823 -32.81 -22.56 5.87
C ALA A 823 -33.36 -21.28 6.52
N GLY A 824 -32.72 -20.15 6.25
CA GLY A 824 -33.08 -18.83 6.77
C GLY A 824 -32.57 -18.51 8.18
N THR A 825 -31.74 -19.36 8.79
CA THR A 825 -31.25 -19.19 10.17
C THR A 825 -29.74 -18.96 10.24
N SER A 826 -29.29 -18.38 11.36
CA SER A 826 -27.86 -18.29 11.69
C SER A 826 -27.36 -19.62 12.24
N ILE A 827 -26.38 -20.20 11.57
CA ILE A 827 -25.82 -21.53 11.85
C ILE A 827 -24.35 -21.38 12.23
N GLU A 828 -23.94 -21.99 13.34
CA GLU A 828 -22.54 -22.06 13.77
C GLU A 828 -21.87 -23.30 13.15
N HIS A 829 -20.69 -23.07 12.57
CA HIS A 829 -19.77 -24.08 12.06
C HIS A 829 -18.50 -24.03 12.88
N ARG A 830 -18.02 -25.17 13.37
CA ARG A 830 -16.78 -25.24 14.15
C ARG A 830 -15.97 -26.50 13.90
N LEU A 831 -14.67 -26.41 14.16
CA LEU A 831 -13.69 -27.47 13.98
C LEU A 831 -12.60 -27.37 15.05
N ARG A 832 -12.16 -28.50 15.60
CA ARG A 832 -11.09 -28.57 16.60
C ARG A 832 -9.72 -28.67 15.91
N TRP A 833 -8.78 -27.85 16.34
CA TRP A 833 -7.41 -27.76 15.85
C TRP A 833 -6.42 -28.06 16.99
N GLN A 834 -5.36 -28.79 16.67
CA GLN A 834 -4.31 -29.17 17.61
C GLN A 834 -2.93 -28.94 16.99
N ASP A 835 -2.03 -28.34 17.76
CA ASP A 835 -0.65 -28.06 17.35
C ASP A 835 0.30 -28.08 18.55
N VAL A 836 1.55 -28.49 18.34
CA VAL A 836 2.55 -28.61 19.42
C VAL A 836 3.26 -27.29 19.75
N ASN A 837 3.27 -26.33 18.81
CA ASN A 837 3.91 -25.02 18.95
C ASN A 837 2.92 -23.91 19.32
N GLY A 838 1.61 -24.19 19.23
CA GLY A 838 0.53 -23.28 19.60
C GLY A 838 -0.07 -22.60 18.37
N LEU A 839 -1.39 -22.42 18.40
CA LEU A 839 -2.21 -21.94 17.29
C LEU A 839 -2.33 -20.41 17.31
N SER A 840 -2.28 -19.77 16.14
CA SER A 840 -2.35 -18.29 16.00
C SER A 840 -3.70 -17.78 15.50
N GLY A 841 -4.29 -18.42 14.50
CA GLY A 841 -5.60 -18.03 13.97
C GLY A 841 -6.11 -18.94 12.86
N TYR A 842 -7.27 -18.59 12.31
CA TYR A 842 -7.94 -19.37 11.26
C TYR A 842 -8.75 -18.49 10.30
N ILE A 843 -9.09 -19.08 9.14
CA ILE A 843 -9.95 -18.50 8.10
C ILE A 843 -10.98 -19.58 7.73
N PHE A 844 -12.27 -19.24 7.77
CA PHE A 844 -13.32 -20.07 7.17
C PHE A 844 -13.47 -19.73 5.70
N GLN A 845 -13.73 -20.75 4.88
CA GLN A 845 -14.12 -20.59 3.49
C GLN A 845 -15.48 -21.27 3.32
N PHE A 846 -16.47 -20.53 2.83
CA PHE A 846 -17.89 -20.89 2.89
C PHE A 846 -18.58 -20.82 1.53
N CYS A 847 -19.54 -21.70 1.31
CA CYS A 847 -20.33 -21.87 0.10
C CYS A 847 -21.81 -22.01 0.47
N ASN A 848 -22.59 -20.98 0.19
CA ASN A 848 -23.96 -20.86 0.69
C ASN A 848 -25.00 -21.40 -0.30
N GLY A 849 -25.25 -22.72 -0.25
CA GLY A 849 -26.40 -23.34 -0.93
C GLY A 849 -26.21 -23.66 -2.41
N THR A 850 -25.04 -23.42 -2.98
CA THR A 850 -24.78 -23.60 -4.42
C THR A 850 -23.72 -24.65 -4.76
N TRP A 851 -23.36 -25.49 -3.78
CA TRP A 851 -22.41 -26.57 -4.01
C TRP A 851 -23.02 -27.70 -4.84
N ASN A 852 -22.43 -28.00 -6.00
CA ASN A 852 -22.94 -29.05 -6.90
C ASN A 852 -22.25 -30.41 -6.74
N GLY A 853 -21.40 -30.58 -5.73
CA GLY A 853 -20.57 -31.78 -5.54
C GLY A 853 -19.10 -31.61 -5.96
N THR A 854 -18.82 -30.66 -6.85
CA THR A 854 -17.45 -30.39 -7.35
C THR A 854 -17.05 -28.93 -7.18
N ASN A 855 -18.00 -27.99 -7.34
CA ASN A 855 -17.76 -26.54 -7.32
C ASN A 855 -18.90 -25.79 -6.60
N CYS A 856 -18.57 -24.63 -6.03
CA CYS A 856 -19.56 -23.62 -5.65
C CYS A 856 -20.02 -22.88 -6.90
N LEU A 857 -21.26 -23.14 -7.32
CA LEU A 857 -21.82 -22.49 -8.48
C LEU A 857 -22.34 -21.09 -8.10
N GLY A 858 -21.99 -20.04 -8.83
CA GLY A 858 -22.82 -18.82 -8.78
C GLY A 858 -24.21 -19.14 -9.34
N LEU A 859 -25.26 -18.44 -8.89
CA LEU A 859 -26.55 -18.49 -9.59
C LEU A 859 -26.31 -18.25 -11.10
N ALA A 860 -26.92 -19.06 -11.95
CA ALA A 860 -26.62 -19.08 -13.38
C ALA A 860 -26.91 -17.71 -14.04
N GLY A 861 -25.85 -17.07 -14.57
CA GLY A 861 -25.93 -15.92 -15.48
C GLY A 861 -24.88 -14.83 -15.20
N TRP A 862 -23.74 -14.91 -15.91
CA TRP A 862 -22.67 -13.89 -15.99
C TRP A 862 -21.85 -13.66 -14.70
N GLY A 863 -20.78 -14.45 -14.54
CA GLY A 863 -19.75 -14.21 -13.53
C GLY A 863 -19.09 -12.84 -13.71
N TRP A 864 -18.55 -12.30 -12.61
CA TRP A 864 -17.86 -11.00 -12.61
C TRP A 864 -16.70 -11.03 -13.61
N SER A 865 -16.42 -9.90 -14.27
CA SER A 865 -15.25 -9.78 -15.15
C SER A 865 -13.98 -10.18 -14.38
N SER A 866 -13.06 -10.90 -15.02
CA SER A 866 -11.83 -11.41 -14.39
C SER A 866 -10.99 -10.30 -13.73
N SER A 867 -11.06 -9.08 -14.26
CA SER A 867 -10.39 -7.89 -13.74
C SER A 867 -11.04 -7.26 -12.50
N LEU A 868 -12.26 -7.67 -12.13
CA LEU A 868 -13.03 -7.13 -10.99
C LEU A 868 -13.22 -8.15 -9.86
N THR A 869 -12.51 -9.28 -9.92
CA THR A 869 -12.58 -10.37 -8.92
C THR A 869 -12.03 -10.00 -7.53
N THR A 870 -11.43 -8.82 -7.38
CA THR A 870 -10.90 -8.29 -6.11
C THR A 870 -11.86 -7.32 -5.42
N TRP A 871 -12.97 -6.94 -6.08
CA TRP A 871 -14.07 -6.25 -5.44
C TRP A 871 -14.93 -7.25 -4.66
N GLN A 872 -15.58 -6.81 -3.60
CA GLN A 872 -16.33 -7.72 -2.71
C GLN A 872 -17.85 -7.62 -2.90
N TYR A 873 -18.32 -6.45 -3.36
CA TYR A 873 -19.74 -6.15 -3.49
C TYR A 873 -20.03 -5.43 -4.80
N ARG A 874 -21.22 -5.63 -5.34
CA ARG A 874 -21.79 -4.78 -6.39
C ARG A 874 -23.28 -4.52 -6.20
N LYS A 875 -23.80 -3.49 -6.84
CA LYS A 875 -25.25 -3.25 -7.00
C LYS A 875 -25.54 -2.93 -8.46
N SER A 876 -26.65 -3.41 -9.00
CA SER A 876 -27.13 -2.98 -10.32
C SER A 876 -27.91 -1.68 -10.21
N HIS A 877 -27.87 -0.84 -11.24
CA HIS A 877 -28.74 0.32 -11.39
C HIS A 877 -29.33 0.37 -12.80
N TYR A 878 -30.60 0.74 -12.88
CA TYR A 878 -31.36 0.76 -14.14
C TYR A 878 -31.58 2.21 -14.59
N ILE A 879 -31.01 2.57 -15.74
CA ILE A 879 -31.20 3.86 -16.39
C ILE A 879 -32.24 3.72 -17.49
N LEU A 880 -33.33 4.48 -17.40
CA LEU A 880 -34.43 4.41 -18.35
C LEU A 880 -34.13 5.20 -19.63
N THR A 881 -34.76 4.80 -20.72
CA THR A 881 -34.64 5.51 -22.00
C THR A 881 -35.15 6.93 -21.93
N ALA A 882 -34.46 7.84 -22.62
CA ALA A 882 -34.95 9.17 -22.94
C ALA A 882 -34.74 9.49 -24.42
N SER A 883 -35.76 10.07 -25.05
CA SER A 883 -35.73 10.40 -26.47
C SER A 883 -34.57 11.36 -26.78
N GLY A 884 -33.62 10.91 -27.60
CA GLY A 884 -32.46 11.71 -28.05
C GLY A 884 -31.18 11.55 -27.23
N ALA A 885 -31.19 10.77 -26.14
CA ALA A 885 -30.00 10.57 -25.29
C ALA A 885 -28.84 9.85 -26.01
N ASN A 886 -29.14 8.96 -26.97
CA ASN A 886 -28.16 8.22 -27.78
C ASN A 886 -27.13 7.45 -26.94
N VAL A 887 -25.93 7.22 -27.48
CA VAL A 887 -24.81 6.52 -26.81
C VAL A 887 -23.89 7.53 -26.12
N ASN A 888 -23.09 7.05 -25.16
CA ASN A 888 -22.14 7.85 -24.39
C ASN A 888 -22.79 9.01 -23.64
N TYR A 889 -23.98 8.77 -23.06
CA TYR A 889 -24.69 9.80 -22.30
C TYR A 889 -24.23 9.79 -20.84
N GLU A 890 -23.92 10.95 -20.28
CA GLU A 890 -23.40 11.09 -18.92
C GLU A 890 -24.54 11.21 -17.91
N VAL A 891 -24.52 10.38 -16.86
CA VAL A 891 -25.47 10.42 -15.74
C VAL A 891 -24.76 10.62 -14.42
N GLN A 892 -25.41 11.29 -13.47
CA GLN A 892 -24.87 11.54 -12.13
C GLN A 892 -25.27 10.41 -11.17
N ILE A 893 -24.36 9.97 -10.30
CA ILE A 893 -24.61 8.99 -9.25
C ILE A 893 -24.00 9.50 -7.94
N ILE A 894 -24.79 9.53 -6.87
CA ILE A 894 -24.35 9.93 -5.53
C ILE A 894 -24.15 8.65 -4.70
N VAL A 895 -22.92 8.42 -4.25
CA VAL A 895 -22.56 7.26 -3.42
C VAL A 895 -22.40 7.72 -1.98
N ILE A 896 -23.21 7.17 -1.08
CA ILE A 896 -23.16 7.46 0.35
C ILE A 896 -22.51 6.27 1.05
N ASN A 897 -21.37 6.52 1.70
CA ASN A 897 -20.68 5.53 2.52
C ASN A 897 -21.35 5.47 3.90
N GLY A 898 -22.57 4.94 3.94
CA GLY A 898 -23.43 4.88 5.12
C GLY A 898 -24.61 3.94 4.90
N ILE A 899 -25.50 3.85 5.89
CA ILE A 899 -26.70 2.99 5.87
C ILE A 899 -27.91 3.85 5.49
N GLY A 900 -28.74 3.37 4.57
CA GLY A 900 -29.95 4.06 4.11
C GLY A 900 -30.65 3.31 2.98
N THR A 901 -31.63 3.97 2.36
CA THR A 901 -32.42 3.40 1.26
C THR A 901 -31.98 4.02 -0.06
N ASP A 902 -31.64 3.17 -1.03
CA ASP A 902 -31.29 3.61 -2.39
C ASP A 902 -32.51 4.25 -3.07
N SER A 903 -32.32 5.39 -3.72
CA SER A 903 -33.42 6.11 -4.39
C SER A 903 -32.89 7.07 -5.46
N GLY A 904 -33.52 7.07 -6.63
CA GLY A 904 -33.11 7.91 -7.75
C GLY A 904 -31.64 7.67 -8.12
N ASN A 905 -30.85 8.74 -8.12
CA ASN A 905 -29.42 8.69 -8.39
C ASN A 905 -28.54 8.39 -7.15
N THR A 906 -29.14 8.16 -5.97
CA THR A 906 -28.41 7.97 -4.72
C THR A 906 -28.36 6.49 -4.31
N VAL A 907 -27.17 6.00 -3.96
CA VAL A 907 -26.92 4.63 -3.48
C VAL A 907 -26.17 4.63 -2.14
N TYR A 908 -26.65 3.82 -1.19
CA TYR A 908 -26.03 3.55 0.10
C TYR A 908 -25.25 2.24 0.05
N ILE A 909 -23.99 2.29 0.48
CA ILE A 909 -23.05 1.15 0.39
C ILE A 909 -22.57 0.66 1.76
N ASN A 910 -23.30 0.97 2.83
CA ASN A 910 -23.17 0.36 4.16
C ASN A 910 -21.76 0.46 4.79
N ASN A 911 -21.05 1.58 4.60
CA ASN A 911 -19.68 1.80 5.09
C ASN A 911 -18.61 0.85 4.50
N LYS A 912 -18.82 0.34 3.28
CA LYS A 912 -17.95 -0.67 2.64
C LYS A 912 -16.98 -0.10 1.61
N ALA A 913 -16.95 1.21 1.38
CA ALA A 913 -15.91 1.85 0.57
C ALA A 913 -14.83 2.50 1.44
N ARG A 914 -13.67 2.75 0.83
CA ARG A 914 -12.61 3.56 1.41
C ARG A 914 -13.08 5.00 1.63
N SER A 915 -12.44 5.70 2.55
CA SER A 915 -12.77 7.11 2.82
C SER A 915 -12.47 8.06 1.64
N ASP A 916 -11.61 7.66 0.71
CA ASP A 916 -11.32 8.41 -0.52
C ASP A 916 -12.17 7.97 -1.72
N PHE A 917 -13.04 6.96 -1.54
CA PHE A 917 -13.85 6.33 -2.60
C PHE A 917 -13.00 5.84 -3.80
N GLY A 918 -11.70 5.59 -3.59
CA GLY A 918 -10.79 5.12 -4.64
C GLY A 918 -11.12 3.72 -5.16
N ASP A 919 -11.90 2.96 -4.39
CA ASP A 919 -12.35 1.61 -4.69
C ASP A 919 -13.73 1.55 -5.37
N ILE A 920 -14.29 2.66 -5.84
CA ILE A 920 -15.52 2.63 -6.64
C ILE A 920 -15.20 2.32 -8.12
N ARG A 921 -15.97 1.42 -8.74
CA ARG A 921 -15.93 1.14 -10.19
C ARG A 921 -17.32 1.01 -10.78
N PHE A 922 -17.46 1.38 -12.05
CA PHE A 922 -18.70 1.24 -12.80
C PHE A 922 -18.50 0.33 -14.02
N THR A 923 -19.47 -0.54 -14.30
CA THR A 923 -19.49 -1.34 -15.55
C THR A 923 -20.85 -1.29 -16.22
N ASP A 924 -20.87 -1.61 -17.52
CA ASP A 924 -22.10 -2.00 -18.20
C ASP A 924 -22.57 -3.41 -17.78
N SER A 925 -23.67 -3.87 -18.38
CA SER A 925 -24.25 -5.19 -18.13
C SER A 925 -23.39 -6.37 -18.59
N ASN A 926 -22.44 -6.15 -19.49
CA ASN A 926 -21.49 -7.15 -19.98
C ASN A 926 -20.20 -7.20 -19.16
N GLY A 927 -20.06 -6.32 -18.16
CA GLY A 927 -18.86 -6.20 -17.32
C GLY A 927 -17.74 -5.35 -17.91
N ALA A 928 -18.01 -4.58 -18.97
CA ALA A 928 -17.05 -3.61 -19.51
C ALA A 928 -16.99 -2.36 -18.63
N LEU A 929 -15.77 -1.88 -18.32
CA LEU A 929 -15.56 -0.69 -17.48
C LEU A 929 -16.13 0.56 -18.18
N LEU A 930 -16.85 1.37 -17.41
CA LEU A 930 -17.36 2.67 -17.83
C LEU A 930 -16.44 3.78 -17.33
N ASN A 931 -16.29 4.83 -18.15
CA ASN A 931 -15.57 6.04 -17.73
C ASN A 931 -16.40 6.78 -16.69
N TYR A 932 -15.76 7.26 -15.64
CA TYR A 932 -16.40 8.06 -14.61
C TYR A 932 -15.46 9.15 -14.10
N TRP A 933 -16.04 10.18 -13.52
CA TRP A 933 -15.32 11.27 -12.88
C TRP A 933 -15.94 11.62 -11.53
N ASN A 934 -15.08 11.79 -10.52
CA ASN A 934 -15.45 12.17 -9.16
C ASN A 934 -15.50 13.70 -9.04
N GLU A 935 -16.71 14.26 -8.98
CA GLU A 935 -16.97 15.70 -8.95
C GLU A 935 -16.87 16.28 -7.54
N VAL A 936 -17.42 15.57 -6.54
CA VAL A 936 -17.43 15.99 -5.13
C VAL A 936 -16.99 14.81 -4.29
N LEU A 937 -16.00 15.04 -3.42
CA LEU A 937 -15.52 14.06 -2.44
C LEU A 937 -15.63 14.64 -1.04
N ASN A 938 -16.59 14.15 -0.26
CA ASN A 938 -16.63 14.36 1.19
C ASN A 938 -16.06 13.11 1.86
N SER A 939 -14.76 13.18 2.20
CA SER A 939 -14.01 11.99 2.63
C SER A 939 -14.72 11.20 3.73
N GLY A 940 -14.90 9.90 3.50
CA GLY A 940 -15.57 8.97 4.42
C GLY A 940 -17.09 9.06 4.44
N VAL A 941 -17.70 10.08 3.84
CA VAL A 941 -19.13 10.37 3.95
C VAL A 941 -19.87 10.10 2.65
N ASN A 942 -19.57 10.86 1.59
CA ASN A 942 -20.19 10.66 0.28
C ASN A 942 -19.30 11.16 -0.87
N ALA A 943 -19.58 10.67 -2.07
CA ALA A 943 -18.98 11.17 -3.30
C ALA A 943 -19.99 11.24 -4.44
N THR A 944 -19.85 12.24 -5.30
CA THR A 944 -20.70 12.43 -6.49
C THR A 944 -19.91 12.08 -7.74
N PHE A 945 -20.40 11.11 -8.49
CA PHE A 945 -19.77 10.63 -9.72
C PHE A 945 -20.61 11.00 -10.94
N TRP A 946 -19.94 11.42 -12.01
CA TRP A 946 -20.49 11.38 -13.36
C TRP A 946 -20.03 10.11 -14.05
N VAL A 947 -20.93 9.38 -14.70
CA VAL A 947 -20.64 8.10 -15.36
C VAL A 947 -21.08 8.18 -16.82
N ASN A 948 -20.18 7.88 -17.74
CA ASN A 948 -20.46 7.83 -19.17
C ASN A 948 -21.09 6.46 -19.54
N ILE A 949 -22.35 6.48 -19.98
CA ILE A 949 -23.09 5.28 -20.34
C ILE A 949 -22.88 5.00 -21.83
N ASN A 950 -22.02 4.02 -22.15
CA ASN A 950 -21.70 3.65 -23.55
C ASN A 950 -22.92 3.12 -24.34
N GLY A 951 -23.92 2.56 -23.65
CA GLY A 951 -25.13 2.00 -24.27
C GLY A 951 -26.09 3.05 -24.81
N ASN A 952 -26.92 2.67 -25.79
CA ASN A 952 -27.87 3.59 -26.42
C ASN A 952 -29.12 3.78 -25.55
N LEU A 953 -29.27 4.96 -24.95
CA LEU A 953 -30.39 5.35 -24.09
C LEU A 953 -31.58 5.96 -24.84
N THR A 954 -31.55 6.08 -26.17
CA THR A 954 -32.73 6.55 -26.94
C THR A 954 -33.84 5.51 -26.96
N SER A 955 -33.50 4.22 -27.06
CA SER A 955 -34.47 3.14 -27.30
C SER A 955 -34.33 1.93 -26.38
N THR A 956 -33.27 1.86 -25.57
CA THR A 956 -33.02 0.71 -24.70
C THR A 956 -32.58 1.15 -23.30
N ASN A 957 -33.28 0.66 -22.28
CA ASN A 957 -32.86 0.86 -20.89
C ASN A 957 -31.49 0.22 -20.68
N GLN A 958 -30.61 0.89 -19.96
CA GLN A 958 -29.26 0.39 -19.70
C GLN A 958 -29.14 -0.05 -18.23
N THR A 959 -28.60 -1.25 -18.02
CA THR A 959 -28.18 -1.69 -16.68
C THR A 959 -26.71 -1.41 -16.51
N ILE A 960 -26.36 -0.71 -15.45
CA ILE A 960 -24.98 -0.56 -15.00
C ILE A 960 -24.78 -1.23 -13.65
N TYR A 961 -23.53 -1.50 -13.31
CA TYR A 961 -23.15 -2.00 -11.99
C TYR A 961 -22.16 -1.06 -11.32
N ILE A 962 -22.37 -0.79 -10.03
CA ILE A 962 -21.38 -0.17 -9.15
C ILE A 962 -20.70 -1.27 -8.33
N TYR A 963 -19.37 -1.30 -8.30
CA TYR A 963 -18.55 -2.20 -7.50
C TYR A 963 -17.83 -1.42 -6.40
N TYR A 964 -17.71 -2.02 -5.21
CA TYR A 964 -17.04 -1.45 -4.03
C TYR A 964 -16.48 -2.54 -3.09
N GLY A 965 -15.71 -2.14 -2.08
CA GLY A 965 -15.14 -3.07 -1.09
C GLY A 965 -13.75 -3.61 -1.46
N ASN A 966 -12.99 -2.90 -2.28
CA ASN A 966 -11.61 -3.27 -2.62
C ASN A 966 -10.61 -2.30 -1.96
N SER A 967 -10.17 -2.61 -0.74
CA SER A 967 -9.27 -1.73 0.02
C SER A 967 -7.92 -1.45 -0.67
N GLY A 968 -7.47 -2.31 -1.59
CA GLY A 968 -6.23 -2.14 -2.34
C GLY A 968 -6.33 -1.30 -3.63
N ALA A 969 -7.55 -0.90 -4.05
CA ALA A 969 -7.75 -0.18 -5.30
C ALA A 969 -7.42 1.32 -5.21
N THR A 970 -6.84 1.89 -6.27
CA THR A 970 -6.70 3.35 -6.48
C THR A 970 -7.78 3.85 -7.42
N THR A 971 -8.17 5.12 -7.38
CA THR A 971 -9.19 5.64 -8.33
C THR A 971 -8.72 5.58 -9.80
N THR A 972 -9.67 5.41 -10.72
CA THR A 972 -9.47 5.57 -12.18
C THR A 972 -10.32 6.70 -12.74
N SER A 973 -10.82 7.59 -11.86
CA SER A 973 -11.60 8.77 -12.20
C SER A 973 -10.89 9.62 -13.25
N ASN A 974 -11.55 9.97 -14.35
CA ASN A 974 -11.00 10.78 -15.42
C ASN A 974 -12.11 11.60 -16.11
N GLY A 975 -12.08 12.92 -15.96
CA GLY A 975 -13.12 13.80 -16.51
C GLY A 975 -13.10 13.88 -18.03
N THR A 976 -11.93 13.96 -18.66
CA THR A 976 -11.79 14.01 -20.13
C THR A 976 -12.43 12.82 -20.84
N ASN A 977 -12.27 11.61 -20.28
CA ASN A 977 -12.89 10.39 -20.84
C ASN A 977 -14.38 10.25 -20.49
N THR A 978 -14.83 10.93 -19.43
CA THR A 978 -16.23 10.90 -18.98
C THR A 978 -17.09 11.86 -19.76
N PHE A 979 -16.54 13.02 -20.15
CA PHE A 979 -17.21 14.11 -20.85
C PHE A 979 -16.62 14.31 -22.26
N PRO A 980 -17.17 13.64 -23.28
CA PRO A 980 -16.64 13.59 -24.64
C PRO A 980 -16.83 14.91 -25.42
N ILE A 981 -17.72 15.81 -24.98
CA ILE A 981 -17.89 17.12 -25.63
C ILE A 981 -16.77 18.06 -25.19
N TRP A 982 -16.63 18.30 -23.88
CA TRP A 982 -15.53 19.10 -23.35
C TRP A 982 -15.38 18.90 -21.83
N PHE A 983 -14.14 18.86 -21.35
CA PHE A 983 -13.83 18.86 -19.93
C PHE A 983 -12.44 19.42 -19.65
N ASP A 984 -12.35 20.20 -18.57
CA ASP A 984 -11.09 20.58 -17.95
C ASP A 984 -11.32 20.77 -16.44
N ASP A 985 -10.47 20.20 -15.60
CA ASP A 985 -10.43 20.37 -14.14
C ASP A 985 -9.25 21.24 -13.69
N PHE A 986 -8.55 21.85 -14.65
CA PHE A 986 -7.43 22.77 -14.43
C PHE A 986 -6.30 22.17 -13.58
N SER A 987 -6.21 20.84 -13.51
CA SER A 987 -5.13 20.11 -12.84
C SER A 987 -3.78 20.22 -13.58
N THR A 988 -3.80 20.70 -14.83
CA THR A 988 -2.63 20.97 -15.66
C THR A 988 -2.76 22.32 -16.35
N ASN A 989 -1.64 22.92 -16.79
CA ASN A 989 -1.66 24.25 -17.41
C ASN A 989 -2.12 24.17 -18.87
N THR A 990 -3.43 24.16 -19.07
CA THR A 990 -4.12 24.07 -20.36
C THR A 990 -4.55 25.43 -20.92
N ILE A 991 -4.00 26.55 -20.42
CA ILE A 991 -4.49 27.89 -20.76
C ILE A 991 -4.47 28.19 -22.26
N SER A 992 -3.59 27.53 -23.03
CA SER A 992 -3.51 27.61 -24.49
C SER A 992 -4.70 26.98 -25.24
N ASN A 993 -5.47 26.12 -24.57
CA ASN A 993 -6.68 25.49 -25.14
C ASN A 993 -7.87 26.44 -25.18
N TYR A 994 -7.70 27.64 -24.61
CA TYR A 994 -8.75 28.63 -24.47
C TYR A 994 -8.45 29.89 -25.27
N THR A 995 -9.53 30.49 -25.79
CA THR A 995 -9.54 31.87 -26.30
C THR A 995 -10.04 32.80 -25.20
N VAL A 996 -9.32 33.89 -24.97
CA VAL A 996 -9.65 34.91 -23.97
C VAL A 996 -10.31 36.10 -24.65
N ASP A 997 -11.52 36.45 -24.22
CA ASP A 997 -12.27 37.65 -24.62
C ASP A 997 -12.35 38.58 -23.40
N GLY A 998 -11.25 39.31 -23.19
CA GLY A 998 -11.05 40.27 -22.09
C GLY A 998 -10.56 39.67 -20.74
N GLY A 999 -9.89 40.50 -19.93
CA GLY A 999 -9.31 40.12 -18.64
C GLY A 999 -7.93 39.43 -18.74
N THR A 1000 -7.35 39.03 -17.59
CA THR A 1000 -6.17 38.14 -17.54
C THR A 1000 -6.53 36.90 -16.74
N TRP A 1001 -6.32 35.73 -17.35
CA TRP A 1001 -6.68 34.42 -16.81
C TRP A 1001 -5.42 33.57 -16.60
N ALA A 1002 -5.39 32.80 -15.51
CA ALA A 1002 -4.29 31.92 -15.18
C ALA A 1002 -4.81 30.64 -14.52
N ILE A 1003 -4.21 29.51 -14.86
CA ILE A 1003 -4.49 28.24 -14.19
C ILE A 1003 -3.50 28.07 -13.03
N ASP A 1004 -4.04 27.90 -11.82
CA ASP A 1004 -3.33 27.43 -10.65
C ASP A 1004 -3.40 25.91 -10.58
N THR A 1005 -2.39 25.26 -11.17
CA THR A 1005 -2.24 23.80 -11.20
C THR A 1005 -2.03 23.17 -9.82
N THR A 1006 -1.70 23.96 -8.78
CA THR A 1006 -1.51 23.43 -7.42
C THR A 1006 -2.85 23.17 -6.75
N ASN A 1007 -3.79 24.10 -6.93
CA ASN A 1007 -5.14 23.98 -6.38
C ASN A 1007 -6.15 23.39 -7.38
N GLY A 1008 -5.78 23.29 -8.66
CA GLY A 1008 -6.66 22.82 -9.73
C GLY A 1008 -7.71 23.87 -10.14
N TRP A 1009 -7.34 25.16 -10.11
CA TRP A 1009 -8.30 26.25 -10.34
C TRP A 1009 -7.92 27.13 -11.53
N LEU A 1010 -8.92 27.56 -12.27
CA LEU A 1010 -8.81 28.68 -13.20
C LEU A 1010 -9.14 29.99 -12.46
N ASN A 1011 -8.16 30.87 -12.40
CA ASN A 1011 -8.24 32.17 -11.73
C ASN A 1011 -8.32 33.33 -12.73
N GLN A 1012 -9.09 34.36 -12.36
CA GLN A 1012 -9.15 35.63 -13.08
C GLN A 1012 -8.49 36.74 -12.25
N SER A 1013 -7.63 37.54 -12.89
CA SER A 1013 -7.02 38.73 -12.29
C SER A 1013 -7.13 39.90 -13.26
N SER A 1014 -7.99 40.89 -12.99
CA SER A 1014 -8.04 42.09 -13.83
C SER A 1014 -8.49 43.32 -13.06
N ASN A 1015 -8.02 44.48 -13.53
CA ASN A 1015 -8.43 45.82 -13.07
C ASN A 1015 -9.16 46.51 -14.23
N GLY A 1016 -10.50 46.58 -14.17
CA GLY A 1016 -11.28 47.27 -15.20
C GLY A 1016 -12.78 47.01 -15.08
N ALA A 1017 -13.59 47.87 -15.71
CA ALA A 1017 -15.03 47.64 -15.87
C ALA A 1017 -15.29 46.94 -17.21
N GLY A 1018 -15.84 45.71 -17.20
CA GLY A 1018 -16.07 44.96 -18.45
C GLY A 1018 -16.48 43.49 -18.25
N VAL A 1019 -17.02 42.91 -19.33
CA VAL A 1019 -17.35 41.49 -19.47
C VAL A 1019 -16.07 40.75 -19.88
N TYR A 1020 -15.64 39.78 -19.09
CA TYR A 1020 -14.43 38.99 -19.35
C TYR A 1020 -14.77 37.51 -19.43
N GLN A 1021 -14.40 36.89 -20.56
CA GLN A 1021 -14.70 35.49 -20.86
C GLN A 1021 -13.46 34.71 -21.25
N ILE A 1022 -13.51 33.42 -20.97
CA ILE A 1022 -12.55 32.45 -21.46
C ILE A 1022 -13.29 31.21 -21.91
N PHE A 1023 -13.07 30.80 -23.16
CA PHE A 1023 -13.80 29.69 -23.78
C PHE A 1023 -12.89 28.78 -24.61
N PRO A 1024 -13.15 27.47 -24.63
CA PRO A 1024 -12.50 26.56 -25.54
C PRO A 1024 -13.02 26.78 -26.97
N THR A 1025 -12.18 26.50 -27.95
CA THR A 1025 -12.48 26.75 -29.36
C THR A 1025 -13.63 25.86 -29.86
N SER A 1026 -14.63 26.47 -30.50
CA SER A 1026 -15.75 25.86 -31.27
C SER A 1026 -16.21 24.45 -30.89
N LEU A 1027 -17.27 24.38 -30.08
CA LEU A 1027 -18.02 23.19 -29.68
C LEU A 1027 -19.35 23.06 -30.44
N ASN A 1028 -19.87 21.83 -30.56
CA ASN A 1028 -21.28 21.61 -30.84
C ASN A 1028 -22.05 21.77 -29.52
N ILE A 1029 -22.94 22.77 -29.44
CA ILE A 1029 -23.70 23.10 -28.24
C ILE A 1029 -25.22 22.95 -28.46
N ALA A 1030 -25.62 22.15 -29.45
CA ALA A 1030 -27.02 21.76 -29.60
C ALA A 1030 -27.36 20.71 -28.53
N ASN A 1031 -28.39 20.96 -27.73
CA ASN A 1031 -28.88 20.01 -26.72
C ASN A 1031 -27.78 19.57 -25.74
N VAL A 1032 -27.18 20.54 -25.04
CA VAL A 1032 -26.07 20.31 -24.10
C VAL A 1032 -26.35 20.86 -22.72
N SER A 1033 -25.65 20.30 -21.72
CA SER A 1033 -25.55 20.85 -20.38
C SER A 1033 -24.11 21.27 -20.10
N ALA A 1034 -23.94 22.47 -19.55
CA ALA A 1034 -22.65 22.98 -19.10
C ALA A 1034 -22.65 23.12 -17.58
N LEU A 1035 -21.57 22.66 -16.96
CA LEU A 1035 -21.42 22.56 -15.51
C LEU A 1035 -20.08 23.16 -15.08
N THR A 1036 -20.11 23.88 -13.97
CA THR A 1036 -18.89 24.35 -13.29
C THR A 1036 -19.14 24.45 -11.79
N ARG A 1037 -18.05 24.43 -11.03
CA ARG A 1037 -18.04 24.87 -9.63
C ARG A 1037 -17.20 26.14 -9.53
N VAL A 1038 -17.80 27.20 -8.98
CA VAL A 1038 -17.20 28.54 -8.89
C VAL A 1038 -17.15 28.99 -7.44
N LYS A 1039 -16.03 29.62 -7.06
CA LYS A 1039 -15.89 30.29 -5.77
C LYS A 1039 -16.25 31.76 -5.92
N GLU A 1040 -17.24 32.18 -5.15
CA GLU A 1040 -17.75 33.55 -5.22
C GLU A 1040 -16.94 34.52 -4.34
N PRO A 1041 -16.85 35.81 -4.71
CA PRO A 1041 -16.32 36.87 -3.86
C PRO A 1041 -17.35 37.24 -2.79
N SER A 1042 -16.91 37.90 -1.72
CA SER A 1042 -17.79 38.34 -0.61
C SER A 1042 -18.72 39.52 -0.93
N SER A 1043 -18.72 40.06 -2.16
CA SER A 1043 -19.63 41.14 -2.59
C SER A 1043 -19.60 41.41 -4.11
N GLY A 1044 -20.79 41.46 -4.74
CA GLY A 1044 -21.23 42.53 -5.64
C GLY A 1044 -20.98 42.41 -7.16
N PHE A 1045 -20.94 41.21 -7.76
CA PHE A 1045 -20.58 41.08 -9.19
C PHE A 1045 -21.29 39.93 -9.94
N ASP A 1046 -21.47 40.06 -11.26
CA ASP A 1046 -22.03 38.97 -12.08
C ASP A 1046 -20.94 37.98 -12.50
N ASN A 1047 -21.26 36.69 -12.42
CA ASN A 1047 -20.42 35.57 -12.82
C ASN A 1047 -21.29 34.43 -13.36
N GLY A 1048 -20.69 33.52 -14.12
CA GLY A 1048 -21.40 32.32 -14.53
C GLY A 1048 -20.70 31.48 -15.59
N VAL A 1049 -21.45 30.51 -16.10
CA VAL A 1049 -21.11 29.74 -17.30
C VAL A 1049 -22.04 30.15 -18.43
N THR A 1050 -21.49 30.37 -19.62
CA THR A 1050 -22.30 30.75 -20.79
C THR A 1050 -22.16 29.71 -21.88
N LEU A 1051 -23.24 29.49 -22.64
CA LEU A 1051 -23.18 28.82 -23.93
C LEU A 1051 -23.47 29.85 -25.02
N ARG A 1052 -22.52 30.07 -25.92
CA ARG A 1052 -22.51 31.16 -26.90
C ARG A 1052 -22.35 30.61 -28.31
N SER A 1053 -23.18 31.01 -29.27
CA SER A 1053 -23.04 30.59 -30.67
C SER A 1053 -21.82 31.21 -31.37
N ALA A 1054 -21.26 30.49 -32.34
CA ALA A 1054 -20.10 30.92 -33.13
C ALA A 1054 -20.37 32.18 -33.99
N SER A 1055 -21.63 32.52 -34.26
CA SER A 1055 -22.05 33.72 -35.03
C SER A 1055 -22.22 34.98 -34.17
N SER A 1056 -21.66 34.99 -32.96
CA SER A 1056 -21.61 36.09 -31.98
C SER A 1056 -22.95 36.62 -31.44
N SER A 1057 -24.08 36.10 -31.91
CA SER A 1057 -25.36 36.80 -31.72
C SER A 1057 -26.39 36.03 -30.90
N VAL A 1058 -26.26 34.71 -30.69
CA VAL A 1058 -27.19 33.90 -29.86
C VAL A 1058 -26.43 33.25 -28.70
N GLY A 1059 -26.76 33.57 -27.45
CA GLY A 1059 -26.16 32.93 -26.27
C GLY A 1059 -27.00 33.14 -25.02
N VAL A 1060 -26.91 32.19 -24.07
CA VAL A 1060 -27.55 32.32 -22.75
C VAL A 1060 -26.48 32.66 -21.73
N TRP A 1061 -26.75 33.75 -21.03
CA TRP A 1061 -25.91 34.34 -20.01
C TRP A 1061 -26.66 34.30 -18.69
N PHE A 1062 -25.93 34.16 -17.59
CA PHE A 1062 -26.50 34.20 -16.25
C PHE A 1062 -25.87 35.39 -15.53
N GLN A 1063 -26.73 36.27 -15.03
CA GLN A 1063 -26.37 37.46 -14.27
C GLN A 1063 -26.92 37.28 -12.86
N LYS A 1064 -26.03 37.02 -11.89
CA LYS A 1064 -26.39 36.75 -10.49
C LYS A 1064 -27.00 37.97 -9.79
N ALA A 1065 -26.54 39.19 -10.08
CA ALA A 1065 -27.01 40.44 -9.47
C ALA A 1065 -28.49 40.76 -9.79
N ALA A 1066 -29.08 40.08 -10.78
CA ALA A 1066 -30.49 40.18 -11.14
C ALA A 1066 -31.24 38.84 -11.09
N SER A 1067 -30.61 37.74 -10.64
CA SER A 1067 -31.10 36.35 -10.81
C SER A 1067 -31.72 36.16 -12.20
N ALA A 1068 -31.00 36.62 -13.23
CA ALA A 1068 -31.53 36.75 -14.56
C ALA A 1068 -30.86 35.79 -15.54
N VAL A 1069 -31.70 35.13 -16.34
CA VAL A 1069 -31.28 34.49 -17.59
C VAL A 1069 -31.40 35.54 -18.68
N ASP A 1070 -30.25 35.93 -19.24
CA ASP A 1070 -30.16 36.88 -20.34
C ASP A 1070 -29.91 36.09 -21.61
N ILE A 1071 -30.89 36.09 -22.53
CA ILE A 1071 -30.72 35.53 -23.86
C ILE A 1071 -30.49 36.69 -24.82
N GLN A 1072 -29.27 36.77 -25.32
CA GLN A 1072 -28.92 37.69 -26.38
C GLN A 1072 -29.13 36.96 -27.70
N ASN A 1073 -30.04 37.45 -28.56
CA ASN A 1073 -30.24 37.04 -29.96
C ASN A 1073 -29.86 38.25 -30.86
N PRO A 1074 -29.40 38.10 -32.13
CA PRO A 1074 -29.04 39.26 -32.98
C PRO A 1074 -30.13 40.34 -33.12
N VAL A 1075 -31.38 40.02 -32.81
CA VAL A 1075 -32.53 40.89 -33.02
C VAL A 1075 -33.11 41.48 -31.72
N ASN A 1076 -32.89 40.85 -30.54
CA ASN A 1076 -33.41 41.32 -29.23
C ASN A 1076 -32.61 40.72 -28.04
N THR A 1077 -32.48 41.48 -26.96
CA THR A 1077 -32.04 41.00 -25.62
C THR A 1077 -33.28 40.76 -24.76
N VAL A 1078 -33.48 39.54 -24.28
CA VAL A 1078 -34.57 39.22 -23.36
C VAL A 1078 -33.99 38.82 -22.01
N LYS A 1079 -34.33 39.61 -20.98
CA LYS A 1079 -33.96 39.35 -19.58
C LYS A 1079 -35.17 38.83 -18.81
N ASN A 1080 -35.08 37.61 -18.29
CA ASN A 1080 -36.04 37.07 -17.32
C ASN A 1080 -35.36 37.02 -15.95
N SER A 1081 -35.96 37.59 -14.90
CA SER A 1081 -35.35 37.71 -13.57
C SER A 1081 -36.24 37.20 -12.43
N THR A 1082 -35.63 36.67 -11.37
CA THR A 1082 -36.26 36.43 -10.05
C THR A 1082 -35.55 37.26 -8.95
N THR A 1083 -35.81 37.01 -7.65
CA THR A 1083 -35.10 37.71 -6.55
C THR A 1083 -33.62 37.34 -6.55
N ALA A 1084 -32.73 38.34 -6.39
CA ALA A 1084 -31.27 38.17 -6.37
C ALA A 1084 -30.80 37.08 -5.37
N ILE A 1085 -29.87 36.23 -5.79
CA ILE A 1085 -29.14 35.28 -4.92
C ILE A 1085 -27.97 36.06 -4.29
N ALA A 1086 -27.84 36.01 -2.96
CA ALA A 1086 -26.78 36.71 -2.24
C ALA A 1086 -25.40 36.05 -2.46
N ASP A 1087 -24.34 36.84 -2.41
CA ASP A 1087 -22.97 36.34 -2.31
C ASP A 1087 -22.65 35.94 -0.87
N ASP A 1088 -22.05 34.77 -0.68
CA ASP A 1088 -21.67 34.28 0.65
C ASP A 1088 -20.18 33.95 0.79
N GLY A 1089 -19.42 34.03 -0.30
CA GLY A 1089 -17.99 33.75 -0.35
C GLY A 1089 -17.63 32.25 -0.44
N ASN A 1090 -18.61 31.37 -0.63
CA ASN A 1090 -18.44 29.92 -0.68
C ASN A 1090 -18.36 29.40 -2.12
N TRP A 1091 -18.16 28.08 -2.22
CA TRP A 1091 -18.20 27.35 -3.48
C TRP A 1091 -19.63 26.97 -3.83
N HIS A 1092 -20.02 27.26 -5.06
CA HIS A 1092 -21.34 26.91 -5.59
C HIS A 1092 -21.22 26.16 -6.91
N ARG A 1093 -22.19 25.28 -7.16
CA ARG A 1093 -22.32 24.57 -8.44
C ARG A 1093 -23.29 25.32 -9.33
N TYR A 1094 -22.82 25.71 -10.51
CA TYR A 1094 -23.68 26.28 -11.54
C TYR A 1094 -23.87 25.28 -12.66
N ARG A 1095 -25.13 25.07 -13.06
CA ARG A 1095 -25.49 24.23 -14.21
C ARG A 1095 -26.44 24.97 -15.12
N VAL A 1096 -26.18 24.82 -16.41
CA VAL A 1096 -26.97 25.38 -17.50
C VAL A 1096 -27.35 24.26 -18.42
N GLU A 1097 -28.62 24.18 -18.77
CA GLU A 1097 -29.14 23.18 -19.70
C GLU A 1097 -29.84 23.89 -20.85
N MET A 1098 -29.61 23.41 -22.06
CA MET A 1098 -30.26 23.92 -23.26
C MET A 1098 -30.85 22.80 -24.07
N ASN A 1099 -32.10 22.98 -24.48
CA ASN A 1099 -32.78 22.19 -25.49
C ASN A 1099 -33.37 23.15 -26.53
N ASP A 1100 -33.63 22.72 -27.76
CA ASP A 1100 -34.17 23.61 -28.80
C ASP A 1100 -35.43 24.34 -28.31
N GLY A 1101 -35.30 25.66 -28.13
CA GLY A 1101 -36.36 26.55 -27.65
C GLY A 1101 -36.57 26.65 -26.13
N GLU A 1102 -35.78 25.94 -25.31
CA GLU A 1102 -35.85 26.01 -23.84
C GLU A 1102 -34.47 26.02 -23.18
N ALA A 1103 -34.30 26.82 -22.12
CA ALA A 1103 -33.08 26.87 -21.33
C ALA A 1103 -33.40 26.90 -19.83
N TRP A 1104 -32.58 26.20 -19.04
CA TRP A 1104 -32.73 26.11 -17.59
C TRP A 1104 -31.45 26.51 -16.87
N TRP A 1105 -31.63 27.18 -15.73
CA TRP A 1105 -30.54 27.59 -14.84
C TRP A 1105 -30.68 26.94 -13.47
N TYR A 1106 -29.59 26.32 -13.01
CA TYR A 1106 -29.52 25.74 -11.68
C TYR A 1106 -28.39 26.36 -10.86
N HIS A 1107 -28.67 26.56 -9.57
CA HIS A 1107 -27.72 26.96 -8.54
C HIS A 1107 -27.77 25.93 -7.41
N ASP A 1108 -26.64 25.25 -7.15
CA ASP A 1108 -26.54 24.12 -6.23
C ASP A 1108 -27.64 23.08 -6.46
N ASP A 1109 -27.82 22.71 -7.74
CA ASP A 1109 -28.84 21.78 -8.23
C ASP A 1109 -30.31 22.22 -8.06
N ASN A 1110 -30.56 23.41 -7.51
CA ASN A 1110 -31.90 24.00 -7.47
C ASN A 1110 -32.19 24.74 -8.76
N LEU A 1111 -33.30 24.39 -9.43
CA LEU A 1111 -33.78 25.12 -10.60
C LEU A 1111 -34.18 26.53 -10.18
N ILE A 1112 -33.48 27.54 -10.71
CA ILE A 1112 -33.72 28.94 -10.39
C ILE A 1112 -34.67 29.57 -11.41
N LEU A 1113 -34.48 29.27 -12.69
CA LEU A 1113 -35.25 29.89 -13.77
C LEU A 1113 -35.32 28.98 -15.01
N THR A 1114 -36.49 29.00 -15.65
CA THR A 1114 -36.73 28.42 -16.97
C THR A 1114 -37.03 29.53 -17.97
N TYR A 1115 -36.41 29.46 -19.13
CA TYR A 1115 -36.77 30.25 -20.31
C TYR A 1115 -37.37 29.35 -21.38
N SER A 1116 -38.51 29.76 -21.96
CA SER A 1116 -39.10 29.13 -23.14
C SER A 1116 -39.30 30.19 -24.23
N GLY A 1117 -38.77 29.96 -25.43
CA GLY A 1117 -38.86 30.89 -26.56
C GLY A 1117 -38.18 30.37 -27.83
N SER A 1118 -38.43 30.97 -29.00
CA SER A 1118 -37.85 30.46 -30.26
C SER A 1118 -36.39 30.89 -30.43
N PHE A 1119 -35.45 30.02 -30.07
CA PHE A 1119 -34.03 30.13 -30.40
C PHE A 1119 -33.48 28.78 -30.89
N THR A 1120 -32.46 28.81 -31.75
CA THR A 1120 -31.80 27.62 -32.28
C THR A 1120 -30.30 27.83 -32.22
N VAL A 1121 -29.56 26.89 -31.64
CA VAL A 1121 -28.10 26.96 -31.52
C VAL A 1121 -27.50 25.62 -31.94
N SER A 1122 -26.82 25.59 -33.08
CA SER A 1122 -26.23 24.36 -33.64
C SER A 1122 -24.71 24.27 -33.50
N SER A 1123 -24.03 25.37 -33.17
CA SER A 1123 -22.57 25.44 -32.96
C SER A 1123 -22.19 26.69 -32.18
N GLY A 1124 -21.15 26.60 -31.35
CA GLY A 1124 -20.79 27.65 -30.41
C GLY A 1124 -19.59 27.34 -29.51
N SER A 1125 -19.54 27.93 -28.32
CA SER A 1125 -18.49 27.76 -27.33
C SER A 1125 -19.11 27.83 -25.94
N CYS A 1126 -18.52 27.14 -24.98
CA CYS A 1126 -18.87 27.23 -23.57
C CYS A 1126 -17.86 28.16 -22.89
N SER A 1127 -18.25 29.15 -22.09
CA SER A 1127 -17.28 30.06 -21.45
C SER A 1127 -17.50 30.15 -19.96
N ALA A 1128 -16.39 30.24 -19.21
CA ALA A 1128 -16.43 30.83 -17.88
C ALA A 1128 -16.46 32.36 -18.04
N PHE A 1129 -17.35 33.01 -17.30
CA PHE A 1129 -17.64 34.44 -17.44
C PHE A 1129 -17.58 35.15 -16.08
N THR A 1130 -17.04 36.37 -16.10
CA THR A 1130 -17.03 37.31 -14.97
C THR A 1130 -17.32 38.73 -15.46
N TRP A 1131 -18.06 39.52 -14.67
CA TRP A 1131 -18.29 40.95 -14.87
C TRP A 1131 -17.77 41.74 -13.68
N ALA A 1132 -16.71 42.52 -13.89
CA ALA A 1132 -16.21 43.41 -12.85
C ALA A 1132 -16.76 44.82 -13.08
N ALA A 1133 -17.37 45.41 -12.05
CA ALA A 1133 -17.75 46.83 -12.03
C ALA A 1133 -16.64 47.65 -11.33
N GLY A 1134 -15.52 47.88 -12.01
CA GLY A 1134 -14.62 49.00 -11.71
C GLY A 1134 -13.82 48.98 -10.39
N VAL A 1135 -13.48 47.82 -9.81
CA VAL A 1135 -12.56 47.73 -8.66
C VAL A 1135 -11.51 46.63 -8.80
N SER A 1136 -10.40 46.81 -8.10
CA SER A 1136 -9.24 45.93 -8.07
C SER A 1136 -9.42 44.77 -7.08
N SER A 1137 -9.04 43.57 -7.53
CA SER A 1137 -8.58 42.41 -6.75
C SER A 1137 -9.60 41.64 -5.87
N VAL A 1138 -10.55 40.92 -6.49
CA VAL A 1138 -11.10 39.71 -5.85
C VAL A 1138 -10.93 38.51 -6.80
N PRO A 1139 -10.19 37.45 -6.40
CA PRO A 1139 -9.93 36.31 -7.28
C PRO A 1139 -11.15 35.39 -7.32
N TRP A 1140 -11.82 35.35 -8.47
CA TRP A 1140 -12.73 34.26 -8.82
C TRP A 1140 -11.90 33.01 -9.10
N ALA A 1141 -12.36 31.86 -8.64
CA ALA A 1141 -11.77 30.57 -8.92
C ALA A 1141 -12.81 29.61 -9.49
N PHE A 1142 -12.51 28.97 -10.62
CA PHE A 1142 -13.33 27.92 -11.21
C PHE A 1142 -12.58 26.59 -11.05
N ASP A 1143 -13.27 25.58 -10.55
CA ASP A 1143 -12.70 24.27 -10.23
C ASP A 1143 -12.67 23.32 -11.43
N TYR A 1144 -13.71 23.36 -12.26
CA TYR A 1144 -13.79 22.61 -13.51
C TYR A 1144 -14.77 23.28 -14.46
N LEU A 1145 -14.63 22.97 -15.75
CA LEU A 1145 -15.62 23.29 -16.78
C LEU A 1145 -15.92 22.02 -17.58
N ALA A 1146 -17.15 21.52 -17.45
CA ALA A 1146 -17.62 20.32 -18.14
C ALA A 1146 -18.79 20.65 -19.07
N VAL A 1147 -18.81 20.04 -20.26
CA VAL A 1147 -19.93 20.09 -21.20
C VAL A 1147 -20.32 18.65 -21.55
N ARG A 1148 -21.61 18.35 -21.46
CA ARG A 1148 -22.18 17.02 -21.67
C ARG A 1148 -23.41 17.07 -22.58
N ASN A 1149 -23.79 15.91 -23.10
CA ASN A 1149 -25.05 15.79 -23.84
C ASN A 1149 -26.24 16.04 -22.89
N PHE A 1150 -27.30 16.65 -23.40
CA PHE A 1150 -28.53 16.90 -22.63
C PHE A 1150 -29.77 16.68 -23.48
N VAL A 1151 -30.75 15.98 -22.92
CA VAL A 1151 -32.11 15.89 -23.49
C VAL A 1151 -33.14 16.13 -22.40
N TYR A 1152 -34.30 16.68 -22.77
CA TYR A 1152 -35.39 16.90 -21.82
C TYR A 1152 -36.62 16.05 -22.18
N PRO A 1153 -37.19 15.27 -21.23
CA PRO A 1153 -36.63 14.96 -19.92
C PRO A 1153 -35.36 14.08 -20.02
N GLU A 1154 -34.49 14.15 -19.00
CA GLU A 1154 -33.28 13.33 -18.93
C GLU A 1154 -33.61 11.82 -18.74
N PRO A 1155 -32.66 10.91 -19.07
CA PRO A 1155 -32.75 9.50 -18.68
C PRO A 1155 -33.05 9.35 -17.19
N ALA A 1156 -34.24 8.83 -16.86
CA ALA A 1156 -34.67 8.70 -15.47
C ALA A 1156 -33.94 7.55 -14.76
N HIS A 1157 -33.58 7.78 -13.50
CA HIS A 1157 -33.02 6.75 -12.62
C HIS A 1157 -34.17 5.89 -12.06
N SER A 1158 -34.11 4.58 -12.28
CA SER A 1158 -35.11 3.63 -11.78
C SER A 1158 -34.59 2.88 -10.54
N THR A 1159 -35.06 1.66 -10.31
CA THR A 1159 -34.75 0.86 -9.11
C THR A 1159 -33.30 0.41 -9.07
N TRP A 1160 -32.68 0.55 -7.91
CA TRP A 1160 -31.43 -0.12 -7.56
C TRP A 1160 -31.68 -1.59 -7.24
N GLY A 1161 -30.77 -2.45 -7.67
CA GLY A 1161 -30.76 -3.86 -7.29
C GLY A 1161 -30.27 -4.06 -5.85
N ALA A 1162 -30.57 -5.24 -5.30
CA ALA A 1162 -30.01 -5.65 -4.02
C ALA A 1162 -28.47 -5.68 -4.08
N GLU A 1163 -27.82 -5.51 -2.93
CA GLU A 1163 -26.38 -5.74 -2.83
C GLU A 1163 -26.06 -7.20 -3.13
N GLU A 1164 -25.23 -7.41 -4.14
CA GLU A 1164 -24.73 -8.71 -4.54
C GLU A 1164 -23.31 -8.89 -4.01
N PRO A 1165 -23.07 -9.83 -3.08
CA PRO A 1165 -21.71 -10.22 -2.73
C PRO A 1165 -21.10 -11.03 -3.87
N GLN A 1166 -19.78 -11.04 -3.96
CA GLN A 1166 -19.05 -11.93 -4.87
C GLN A 1166 -19.45 -13.39 -4.64
N THR A 1167 -19.90 -14.10 -5.68
CA THR A 1167 -20.32 -15.52 -5.59
C THR A 1167 -19.25 -16.47 -6.13
N GLY A 1168 -18.99 -17.51 -5.35
CA GLY A 1168 -17.81 -18.38 -5.38
C GLY A 1168 -17.48 -18.78 -3.95
N TRP A 1169 -16.43 -19.56 -3.73
CA TRP A 1169 -15.94 -19.78 -2.36
C TRP A 1169 -15.63 -18.42 -1.68
N VAL A 1170 -16.34 -18.10 -0.60
CA VAL A 1170 -16.12 -16.85 0.13
C VAL A 1170 -15.19 -17.13 1.31
N ASN A 1171 -14.04 -16.45 1.35
CA ASN A 1171 -13.15 -16.49 2.50
C ASN A 1171 -13.58 -15.44 3.53
N ASP A 1172 -13.60 -15.85 4.78
CA ASP A 1172 -13.71 -14.93 5.89
C ASP A 1172 -12.42 -14.17 6.15
N THR A 1173 -12.53 -13.06 6.88
CA THR A 1173 -11.36 -12.38 7.42
C THR A 1173 -10.67 -13.26 8.45
N TRP A 1174 -9.34 -13.18 8.47
CA TRP A 1174 -8.53 -13.87 9.46
C TRP A 1174 -9.02 -13.59 10.89
N THR A 1175 -9.13 -14.65 11.70
CA THR A 1175 -9.57 -14.59 13.09
C THR A 1175 -8.50 -15.19 13.99
N ALA A 1176 -8.04 -14.43 14.99
CA ALA A 1176 -7.07 -14.91 15.98
C ALA A 1176 -7.71 -15.94 16.91
N PHE A 1177 -6.96 -16.96 17.32
CA PHE A 1177 -7.37 -17.84 18.41
C PHE A 1177 -7.28 -17.10 19.76
N ALA A 1178 -8.34 -17.19 20.58
CA ALA A 1178 -8.45 -16.49 21.86
C ALA A 1178 -8.69 -17.46 23.03
N SER A 1179 -8.54 -16.98 24.27
CA SER A 1179 -8.62 -17.82 25.49
C SER A 1179 -9.98 -18.50 25.70
N GLY A 1180 -11.05 -17.98 25.10
CA GLY A 1180 -12.39 -18.60 25.12
C GLY A 1180 -12.54 -19.74 24.10
N MET A 1181 -11.62 -19.87 23.16
CA MET A 1181 -11.62 -20.87 22.09
C MET A 1181 -10.61 -21.99 22.34
N CYS A 1182 -9.67 -21.76 23.25
CA CYS A 1182 -8.46 -22.54 23.41
C CYS A 1182 -8.17 -22.91 24.86
N SER A 1183 -7.55 -24.06 25.06
CA SER A 1183 -6.83 -24.34 26.30
C SER A 1183 -5.45 -23.67 26.26
N SER A 1184 -4.98 -23.06 27.36
CA SER A 1184 -3.62 -22.52 27.44
C SER A 1184 -2.60 -23.68 27.37
N PRO A 1185 -1.54 -23.61 26.54
CA PRO A 1185 -0.97 -22.45 25.82
C PRO A 1185 -1.38 -22.32 24.33
N TYR A 1186 -2.66 -22.51 24.03
CA TYR A 1186 -3.29 -22.43 22.69
C TYR A 1186 -2.85 -23.55 21.74
N THR A 1187 -2.49 -24.71 22.29
CA THR A 1187 -2.14 -25.93 21.53
C THR A 1187 -3.35 -26.76 21.11
N ASP A 1188 -4.54 -26.43 21.63
CA ASP A 1188 -5.80 -27.11 21.33
C ASP A 1188 -6.93 -26.07 21.36
N CYS A 1189 -7.49 -25.78 20.18
CA CYS A 1189 -8.42 -24.67 19.95
C CYS A 1189 -9.58 -25.07 19.05
N TRP A 1190 -10.72 -24.41 19.22
CA TRP A 1190 -11.86 -24.49 18.32
C TRP A 1190 -11.91 -23.29 17.39
N SER A 1191 -11.82 -23.51 16.08
CA SER A 1191 -12.21 -22.49 15.11
C SER A 1191 -13.73 -22.51 14.99
N ASN A 1192 -14.40 -21.36 15.05
CA ASN A 1192 -15.83 -21.27 14.81
C ASN A 1192 -16.22 -20.05 13.99
N VAL A 1193 -17.37 -20.12 13.34
CA VAL A 1193 -18.04 -18.99 12.70
C VAL A 1193 -19.55 -19.21 12.69
N THR A 1194 -20.31 -18.12 12.81
CA THR A 1194 -21.77 -18.15 12.65
C THR A 1194 -22.15 -17.48 11.33
N LYS A 1195 -22.81 -18.22 10.44
CA LYS A 1195 -23.26 -17.74 9.11
C LYS A 1195 -24.79 -17.78 9.00
N LEU A 1196 -25.38 -16.71 8.48
CA LEU A 1196 -26.78 -16.72 8.04
C LEU A 1196 -26.90 -17.54 6.75
N VAL A 1197 -27.63 -18.65 6.79
CA VAL A 1197 -27.83 -19.54 5.64
C VAL A 1197 -29.17 -19.25 5.01
N ASN A 1198 -29.20 -18.27 4.11
CA ASN A 1198 -30.42 -17.82 3.43
C ASN A 1198 -30.80 -18.63 2.18
N SER A 1199 -30.06 -19.69 1.85
CA SER A 1199 -30.39 -20.59 0.73
C SER A 1199 -31.71 -21.32 0.98
N THR A 1200 -32.47 -21.63 -0.08
CA THR A 1200 -33.75 -22.35 0.00
C THR A 1200 -33.61 -23.74 0.60
N VAL A 1201 -34.69 -24.32 1.13
CA VAL A 1201 -34.72 -25.72 1.57
C VAL A 1201 -34.27 -26.65 0.44
N GLY A 1202 -33.41 -27.62 0.74
CA GLY A 1202 -32.82 -28.54 -0.23
C GLY A 1202 -31.52 -28.06 -0.89
N ALA A 1203 -31.00 -26.89 -0.52
CA ALA A 1203 -29.76 -26.33 -1.03
C ALA A 1203 -28.53 -26.93 -0.33
N ASN A 1204 -27.44 -27.14 -1.07
CA ASN A 1204 -26.21 -27.72 -0.53
C ASN A 1204 -25.24 -26.64 -0.08
N VAL A 1205 -25.00 -26.58 1.22
CA VAL A 1205 -24.01 -25.73 1.87
C VAL A 1205 -22.69 -26.49 1.97
N SER A 1206 -21.57 -25.79 1.80
CA SER A 1206 -20.24 -26.38 1.95
C SER A 1206 -19.25 -25.42 2.60
N TRP A 1207 -18.31 -25.94 3.37
CA TRP A 1207 -17.31 -25.13 4.06
C TRP A 1207 -16.00 -25.89 4.30
N CYS A 1208 -14.90 -25.15 4.37
CA CYS A 1208 -13.59 -25.64 4.76
C CYS A 1208 -12.88 -24.57 5.61
N VAL A 1209 -11.83 -24.95 6.34
CA VAL A 1209 -11.13 -24.07 7.27
C VAL A 1209 -9.62 -24.16 7.03
N TYR A 1210 -8.97 -23.00 7.05
CA TYR A 1210 -7.52 -22.85 7.09
C TYR A 1210 -7.14 -22.44 8.51
N ALA A 1211 -6.17 -23.11 9.13
CA ALA A 1211 -5.64 -22.71 10.43
C ALA A 1211 -4.13 -22.54 10.35
N ASN A 1212 -3.64 -21.60 11.16
CA ASN A 1212 -2.25 -21.22 11.23
C ASN A 1212 -1.73 -21.41 12.65
N ASP A 1213 -0.50 -21.89 12.79
CA ASP A 1213 0.21 -21.89 14.07
C ASP A 1213 0.94 -20.56 14.32
N THR A 1214 1.57 -20.43 15.49
CA THR A 1214 2.39 -19.28 15.89
C THR A 1214 3.70 -19.17 15.09
N ASN A 1215 4.09 -20.24 14.40
CA ASN A 1215 5.25 -20.28 13.49
C ASN A 1215 4.88 -19.99 12.03
N ASN A 1216 3.64 -19.60 11.77
CA ASN A 1216 3.08 -19.32 10.45
C ASN A 1216 3.02 -20.55 9.50
N ASN A 1217 2.91 -21.76 10.06
CA ASN A 1217 2.60 -22.96 9.29
C ASN A 1217 1.08 -23.13 9.17
N TRP A 1218 0.63 -23.23 7.93
CA TRP A 1218 -0.77 -23.38 7.60
C TRP A 1218 -1.13 -24.84 7.37
N ASN A 1219 -2.26 -25.27 7.91
CA ASN A 1219 -2.96 -26.45 7.42
C ASN A 1219 -4.39 -26.07 6.99
N MET A 1220 -4.94 -26.84 6.06
CA MET A 1220 -6.30 -26.65 5.57
C MET A 1220 -7.07 -27.96 5.56
N THR A 1221 -8.36 -27.89 5.84
CA THR A 1221 -9.26 -28.99 5.50
C THR A 1221 -9.47 -29.01 3.98
N SER A 1222 -9.67 -30.19 3.38
CA SER A 1222 -9.86 -30.32 1.93
C SER A 1222 -11.04 -29.47 1.43
N CYS A 1223 -10.78 -28.45 0.61
CA CYS A 1223 -11.84 -27.69 -0.06
C CYS A 1223 -12.28 -28.33 -1.40
N VAL A 1224 -11.57 -29.37 -1.84
CA VAL A 1224 -11.99 -30.24 -2.96
C VAL A 1224 -13.04 -31.25 -2.49
N THR A 1225 -12.92 -31.69 -1.24
CA THR A 1225 -13.91 -32.53 -0.54
C THR A 1225 -14.32 -31.85 0.78
N PRO A 1226 -15.05 -30.73 0.71
CA PRO A 1226 -15.36 -29.90 1.88
C PRO A 1226 -16.36 -30.58 2.81
N PHE A 1227 -16.53 -30.01 4.00
CA PHE A 1227 -17.65 -30.35 4.86
C PHE A 1227 -18.94 -29.83 4.22
N THR A 1228 -19.97 -30.67 4.14
CA THR A 1228 -21.22 -30.32 3.45
C THR A 1228 -22.44 -30.70 4.27
N TYR A 1229 -23.54 -29.97 4.05
CA TYR A 1229 -24.88 -30.36 4.50
C TYR A 1229 -25.95 -29.76 3.58
N THR A 1230 -27.13 -30.36 3.59
CA THR A 1230 -28.29 -29.86 2.84
C THR A 1230 -29.23 -29.12 3.77
N THR A 1231 -29.74 -27.96 3.34
CA THR A 1231 -30.66 -27.16 4.16
C THR A 1231 -32.01 -27.86 4.34
N ALA A 1232 -32.49 -27.89 5.58
CA ALA A 1232 -33.78 -28.46 5.95
C ALA A 1232 -34.85 -27.36 6.11
N GLY A 1233 -36.11 -27.72 5.83
CA GLY A 1233 -37.28 -26.90 6.16
C GLY A 1233 -37.80 -27.23 7.56
N VAL A 1234 -38.63 -26.34 8.11
CA VAL A 1234 -39.32 -26.60 9.39
C VAL A 1234 -40.40 -27.66 9.15
N GLN A 1235 -40.23 -28.86 9.72
CA GLN A 1235 -41.26 -29.91 9.73
C GLN A 1235 -42.04 -29.85 11.05
N PRO A 1236 -43.37 -29.60 11.04
CA PRO A 1236 -44.17 -29.72 12.25
C PRO A 1236 -44.53 -31.19 12.53
N THR A 1237 -44.32 -31.65 13.76
CA THR A 1237 -44.86 -32.95 14.24
C THR A 1237 -46.15 -32.72 15.04
N ILE A 1238 -47.21 -33.45 14.69
CA ILE A 1238 -48.48 -33.46 15.42
C ILE A 1238 -48.51 -34.70 16.33
N SER A 1239 -48.73 -34.52 17.63
CA SER A 1239 -48.93 -35.62 18.58
C SER A 1239 -50.32 -35.55 19.21
N PHE A 1240 -51.01 -36.69 19.31
CA PHE A 1240 -52.34 -36.82 19.90
C PHE A 1240 -52.26 -37.59 21.21
N THR A 1241 -52.92 -37.10 22.27
CA THR A 1241 -53.13 -37.87 23.51
C THR A 1241 -54.62 -37.96 23.81
N ILE A 1242 -55.14 -39.18 24.00
CA ILE A 1242 -56.54 -39.44 24.34
C ILE A 1242 -56.64 -39.67 25.85
N THR A 1243 -57.52 -38.93 26.53
CA THR A 1243 -57.77 -39.10 27.97
C THR A 1243 -59.24 -39.46 28.21
N LEU A 1244 -59.48 -40.57 28.94
CA LEU A 1244 -60.84 -41.03 29.30
C LEU A 1244 -61.21 -40.61 30.74
N PRO A 1245 -62.46 -40.21 31.01
CA PRO A 1245 -62.85 -39.65 32.31
C PRO A 1245 -63.31 -40.74 33.30
N ARG A 1246 -62.35 -41.46 33.88
CA ARG A 1246 -62.34 -41.88 35.30
C ARG A 1246 -61.12 -42.77 35.57
N GLY A 1247 -60.05 -42.14 36.03
CA GLY A 1247 -58.94 -42.79 36.73
C GLY A 1247 -58.26 -43.96 35.99
N GLY A 1248 -57.33 -43.66 35.09
CA GLY A 1248 -56.26 -44.59 34.73
C GLY A 1248 -55.85 -44.57 33.26
N THR A 1249 -54.58 -44.21 33.03
CA THR A 1249 -53.76 -44.34 31.79
C THR A 1249 -54.10 -43.46 30.57
N ASN A 1250 -53.08 -42.71 30.13
CA ASN A 1250 -53.04 -41.97 28.87
C ASN A 1250 -52.60 -42.93 27.74
N TYR A 1251 -53.22 -42.84 26.56
CA TYR A 1251 -52.86 -43.65 25.39
C TYR A 1251 -52.24 -42.77 24.30
N SER A 1252 -51.21 -43.30 23.63
CA SER A 1252 -50.53 -42.66 22.50
C SER A 1252 -51.17 -43.06 21.16
N SER A 1253 -50.80 -42.39 20.06
CA SER A 1253 -51.35 -42.64 18.72
C SER A 1253 -51.09 -44.04 18.16
N SER A 1254 -50.28 -44.87 18.84
CA SER A 1254 -49.94 -46.24 18.43
C SER A 1254 -50.58 -47.35 19.27
N ASP A 1255 -51.36 -47.02 20.31
CA ASP A 1255 -51.89 -48.03 21.24
C ASP A 1255 -53.28 -48.57 20.79
N SER A 1256 -53.48 -49.90 20.86
CA SER A 1256 -54.79 -50.51 20.63
C SER A 1256 -55.63 -50.53 21.91
N LEU A 1257 -56.78 -49.86 21.90
CA LEU A 1257 -57.67 -49.76 23.08
C LEU A 1257 -58.44 -51.07 23.35
N PRO A 1258 -58.55 -51.53 24.61
CA PRO A 1258 -59.30 -52.73 24.95
C PRO A 1258 -60.78 -52.42 25.23
N GLY A 1259 -61.66 -52.86 24.33
CA GLY A 1259 -63.11 -52.97 24.57
C GLY A 1259 -63.95 -51.68 24.50
N THR A 1260 -65.27 -51.85 24.55
CA THR A 1260 -66.28 -50.78 24.35
C THR A 1260 -66.28 -49.78 25.50
N VAL A 1261 -66.03 -48.50 25.20
CA VAL A 1261 -66.05 -47.38 26.16
C VAL A 1261 -67.36 -46.60 26.02
N THR A 1262 -68.02 -46.27 27.13
CA THR A 1262 -69.20 -45.39 27.17
C THR A 1262 -68.97 -44.20 28.13
N GLY A 1263 -68.98 -42.98 27.58
CA GLY A 1263 -68.75 -41.70 28.28
C GLY A 1263 -68.03 -40.67 27.39
N ASP A 1264 -68.02 -39.39 27.79
CA ASP A 1264 -67.38 -38.29 27.03
C ASP A 1264 -65.86 -38.54 26.88
N ILE A 1265 -65.31 -38.40 25.67
CA ILE A 1265 -63.87 -38.60 25.39
C ILE A 1265 -63.22 -37.24 25.19
N TYR A 1266 -62.11 -36.99 25.90
CA TYR A 1266 -61.35 -35.74 25.79
C TYR A 1266 -60.11 -35.96 24.93
N PHE A 1267 -60.00 -35.22 23.83
CA PHE A 1267 -58.81 -35.18 22.98
C PHE A 1267 -57.94 -34.00 23.41
N ASN A 1268 -56.68 -34.27 23.73
CA ASN A 1268 -55.69 -33.21 23.93
C ASN A 1268 -54.72 -33.23 22.75
N ILE A 1269 -54.81 -32.22 21.89
CA ILE A 1269 -53.92 -32.05 20.74
C ILE A 1269 -52.82 -31.10 21.18
N THR A 1270 -51.58 -31.60 21.23
CA THR A 1270 -50.41 -30.78 21.53
C THR A 1270 -49.57 -30.64 20.28
N LEU A 1271 -49.46 -29.43 19.76
CA LEU A 1271 -48.52 -29.09 18.70
C LEU A 1271 -47.16 -28.85 19.36
N GLY A 1272 -46.27 -29.85 19.27
CA GLY A 1272 -44.93 -29.78 19.83
C GLY A 1272 -43.89 -29.59 18.74
N TYR A 1273 -43.09 -28.53 18.85
CA TYR A 1273 -41.86 -28.36 18.09
C TYR A 1273 -40.76 -29.18 18.80
N GLN A 1274 -40.43 -30.36 18.29
CA GLN A 1274 -39.25 -31.09 18.76
C GLN A 1274 -38.03 -30.61 17.99
N THR A 1275 -37.13 -29.94 18.69
CA THR A 1275 -35.72 -29.75 18.29
C THR A 1275 -34.97 -31.05 18.61
N ASN A 1276 -35.03 -32.04 17.73
CA ASN A 1276 -34.14 -33.19 17.80
C ASN A 1276 -33.46 -33.38 16.44
N VAL A 1277 -32.14 -33.24 16.38
CA VAL A 1277 -31.24 -34.29 15.84
C VAL A 1277 -29.89 -34.17 16.55
N ASN A 1278 -29.34 -35.33 16.94
CA ASN A 1278 -27.96 -35.55 17.41
C ASN A 1278 -26.91 -35.21 16.35
#